data_AF-A0A7Y6PQ50-F1
#
_entry.id   AF-A0A7Y6PQ50-F1
#
_cell.length_a   1.000
_cell.length_b   1.000
_cell.length_c   1.000
_cell.angle_alpha   90.00
_cell.angle_beta   90.00
_cell.angle_gamma   90.00
#
_symmetry.space_group_name_H-M   'P 1'
#
loop_
_entity.id
_entity.type
_entity.pdbx_description
1 polymer ?
#
loop_
_entity_poly.entity_id
_entity_poly.type
_entity_poly.pdbx_seq_one_letter_code
_entity_poly.pdbx_strand_id
1 'polypeptide(L)'
;MRPPSRCVRRPHETRFPSTRSRSLAPHETAPCRFASPSLPLTSWLARITKLCSAGARATSAMGDLLASAALAEADHDYRTAVAHYDQALDGAVGPLRREVHLRRLAAIRAGGLADTDLRAESAIESATGDLESEIEVRFELARIAHAGGRFARAIALALEARSRIASLDDEDAAAAFRATAHHIVGQARRGLGQVRPALAELEAAVALYRELDDQTSLAGALRDLARLEPELDRLDAREHPRLLAADARDHRLLIGRQRECASLDAALAQAARSQGSLWLLKGEAGIGKTRLCEEIDRRAHLLGFTTLWGRCWDTDEEAYAPWVEIVKAQLARTPTLLAELGPLSDGLALLASELSATGAPPIAPQRRARAFHVAESALAFLRAASAASPLVVFLDDLHAADRTSLELLQLIARELRHAPIVVIATYRGIEARLDEELRRELVALGRTATTLALTGLDEEETALLVGGGLPLSLIAVVHQRSQGNPLFANELAIEIAARMERGMLASSTTELPLAPAVSDVIVGRLQRVTPAARHVLEAAAIAGRTFVIPLVAHLCGWNEAGCLAAMEEGLAAGLVADGGAPDTFRFVDSLVRAALYREIPPARRAELHLAFAEAVEPRYANGPEPRYAELARHFDKAPATAGREKAARYHRLAGERAAAHAALPDAAKHLSAALQAIDALGAASNAAEHCRTLVALGNVQVAMGHLDLSAQMFARAAELARPLGPAVLAQVALELGRMRHTPGQPHTLLVSLCTEALAGLDEGEPALRARLHARLSVELMFTSHTDEREAHARKAMAIARASSDPTLLASTLYSAFHSLWTVDNLDERLVIAAELDSAATAAATPALALRASHARVLAHFELDDLAAVELELARLGRLSRELRDPHYEWLATSHGAALALVRGRLDEAERHGLSARSLADRIEWQDEAEMVWLLLCWRLRGEQGRLPELRERAEQALSRGPSWFADARYIVASIRLACGDRDGARSLYDALLADGVRAIPRDMRWLGSMVALAELAIAFHDVPTLRELYDVLLPCEPRNALQGPGAVSYGPVALTLGRIATALERGELARAHLERALECGQRSGSLLVTAHAAAGLASHVAAPPPAPSPTLTLVREENLWRVTFGERTLWVRDAKGMAYLAELVRRPGESIHVAQLAGAVAGEELPIEGDAGEMLDARARAEYHARLEILERALIDAEARNAQPMRAEVEFLRAELSRAEGLGGRARRALDRNERLRQSVTKRLRDAIGKIAAQDPALGARLSCAVSTGAYCVYSQT
;
A
#
# COMPACT_ATOMS: atom_id res chain seq x y z
N MET A 1 -19.16 27.72 41.06
CA MET A 1 -17.93 28.16 41.76
C MET A 1 -16.95 28.70 40.73
N ARG A 2 -16.50 29.95 40.88
CA ARG A 2 -15.47 30.64 40.08
C ARG A 2 -14.10 30.57 40.84
N PRO A 3 -12.96 30.96 40.23
CA PRO A 3 -11.71 30.17 40.13
C PRO A 3 -10.56 30.72 41.00
N PRO A 4 -9.29 30.38 40.68
CA PRO A 4 -8.26 31.42 40.70
C PRO A 4 -7.38 31.50 39.44
N SER A 5 -7.31 32.74 38.94
CA SER A 5 -6.23 33.43 38.21
C SER A 5 -4.92 33.49 39.05
N ARG A 6 -3.68 33.79 38.59
CA ARG A 6 -3.17 34.78 37.60
C ARG A 6 -1.60 34.72 37.56
N CYS A 7 -1.02 35.34 36.52
CA CYS A 7 0.27 36.08 36.44
C CYS A 7 1.59 35.45 35.91
N VAL A 8 1.86 35.70 34.61
CA VAL A 8 2.91 36.57 34.02
C VAL A 8 4.32 36.63 34.64
N ARG A 9 5.36 36.29 33.85
CA ARG A 9 6.59 37.09 33.58
C ARG A 9 7.48 36.48 32.46
N ARG A 10 7.81 37.28 31.45
CA ARG A 10 9.02 37.26 30.57
C ARG A 10 9.85 38.51 30.94
N PRO A 11 11.07 38.78 30.42
CA PRO A 11 12.07 37.97 29.70
C PRO A 11 13.51 38.13 30.30
N HIS A 12 14.52 37.42 29.80
CA HIS A 12 15.92 37.88 29.85
C HIS A 12 16.73 37.43 28.62
N GLU A 13 17.25 38.42 27.90
CA GLU A 13 18.38 38.33 26.97
C GLU A 13 19.68 38.02 27.74
N THR A 14 20.63 37.30 27.14
CA THR A 14 21.98 37.82 26.79
C THR A 14 22.93 36.71 26.28
N ARG A 15 23.48 37.00 25.08
CA ARG A 15 24.90 36.97 24.66
C ARG A 15 25.80 35.73 24.88
N PHE A 16 26.41 35.33 23.76
CA PHE A 16 27.68 34.61 23.56
C PHE A 16 28.79 34.90 24.60
N PRO A 17 29.76 33.97 24.71
CA PRO A 17 31.14 34.33 24.44
C PRO A 17 31.87 33.39 23.47
N SER A 18 33.02 33.87 23.05
CA SER A 18 33.76 33.58 21.84
C SER A 18 35.13 32.94 22.09
N THR A 19 35.68 32.32 21.04
CA THR A 19 37.10 32.35 20.58
C THR A 19 38.23 31.65 21.37
N ARG A 20 38.95 30.73 20.68
CA ARG A 20 40.36 30.85 20.17
C ARG A 20 40.78 29.48 19.58
N SER A 21 41.11 29.29 18.30
CA SER A 21 42.14 29.85 17.39
C SER A 21 43.60 29.45 17.68
N ARG A 22 44.17 28.62 16.80
CA ARG A 22 45.57 28.59 16.32
C ARG A 22 45.51 28.01 14.89
N SER A 23 45.52 28.80 13.81
CA SER A 23 46.58 29.63 13.20
C SER A 23 47.73 28.82 12.58
N LEU A 24 47.81 28.83 11.26
CA LEU A 24 49.01 29.22 10.48
C LEU A 24 48.56 29.63 9.06
N ALA A 25 49.13 30.73 8.59
CA ALA A 25 48.73 31.56 7.44
C ALA A 25 49.56 31.22 6.16
N PRO A 26 49.72 32.13 5.17
CA PRO A 26 48.80 32.43 4.06
C PRO A 26 49.47 32.26 2.68
N HIS A 27 48.71 32.13 1.58
CA HIS A 27 49.11 32.65 0.26
C HIS A 27 47.90 32.89 -0.66
N GLU A 28 47.97 34.08 -1.24
CA GLU A 28 47.32 34.72 -2.41
C GLU A 28 46.27 34.02 -3.28
N THR A 29 45.37 34.89 -3.72
CA THR A 29 44.23 34.81 -4.65
C THR A 29 44.48 34.15 -6.01
N ALA A 30 43.62 33.19 -6.39
CA ALA A 30 43.07 33.00 -7.75
C ALA A 30 41.95 31.92 -7.73
N PRO A 31 40.80 32.10 -8.45
CA PRO A 31 39.82 31.03 -8.64
C PRO A 31 39.93 30.42 -10.06
N CYS A 32 39.99 29.08 -10.19
CA CYS A 32 39.62 28.38 -11.43
C CYS A 32 39.36 26.86 -11.27
N ARG A 33 38.14 26.45 -11.69
CA ARG A 33 37.72 25.31 -12.55
C ARG A 33 38.11 23.87 -12.16
N PHE A 34 37.24 22.84 -12.23
CA PHE A 34 36.42 22.25 -13.32
C PHE A 34 35.46 21.19 -12.68
N ALA A 35 34.37 20.65 -13.23
CA ALA A 35 33.70 20.68 -14.55
C ALA A 35 32.23 20.21 -14.39
N SER A 36 31.33 20.78 -15.21
CA SER A 36 30.00 20.28 -15.58
C SER A 36 30.11 19.58 -16.95
N PRO A 37 29.37 18.51 -17.27
CA PRO A 37 29.44 17.90 -18.59
C PRO A 37 28.57 18.71 -19.57
N SER A 38 29.11 19.84 -20.03
CA SER A 38 28.80 20.34 -21.37
C SER A 38 29.53 19.45 -22.37
N LEU A 39 28.83 18.97 -23.40
CA LEU A 39 29.51 18.38 -24.56
C LEU A 39 30.43 19.45 -25.16
N PRO A 40 31.74 19.21 -25.36
CA PRO A 40 32.63 20.21 -25.91
C PRO A 40 32.23 20.53 -27.36
N LEU A 41 32.34 21.82 -27.73
CA LEU A 41 32.05 22.41 -29.04
C LEU A 41 32.71 21.64 -30.21
N THR A 42 33.81 20.95 -29.95
CA THR A 42 34.51 20.08 -30.90
C THR A 42 33.69 18.85 -31.33
N SER A 43 32.81 18.33 -30.48
CA SER A 43 31.89 17.23 -30.83
C SER A 43 30.73 17.70 -31.72
N TRP A 44 30.30 18.95 -31.55
CA TRP A 44 29.33 19.62 -32.40
C TRP A 44 29.89 19.89 -33.79
N LEU A 45 31.11 20.44 -33.86
CA LEU A 45 31.82 20.68 -35.12
C LEU A 45 32.08 19.37 -35.90
N ALA A 46 32.41 18.26 -35.22
CA ALA A 46 32.57 16.96 -35.87
C ALA A 46 31.27 16.40 -36.47
N ARG A 47 30.11 16.64 -35.84
CA ARG A 47 28.78 16.27 -36.37
C ARG A 47 28.36 17.16 -37.54
N ILE A 48 28.63 18.46 -37.45
CA ILE A 48 28.36 19.44 -38.52
C ILE A 48 29.19 19.13 -39.77
N THR A 49 30.48 18.82 -39.61
CA THR A 49 31.36 18.44 -40.72
C THR A 49 30.91 17.15 -41.41
N LYS A 50 30.33 16.20 -40.65
CA LYS A 50 29.79 14.93 -41.17
C LYS A 50 28.44 15.10 -41.90
N LEU A 51 27.68 16.14 -41.55
CA LEU A 51 26.43 16.52 -42.25
C LEU A 51 26.71 17.30 -43.54
N CYS A 52 27.76 18.12 -43.57
CA CYS A 52 28.19 18.84 -44.77
C CYS A 52 28.58 17.92 -45.94
N SER A 53 29.00 16.67 -45.69
CA SER A 53 29.27 15.69 -46.75
C SER A 53 28.01 15.02 -47.36
N ALA A 54 26.80 15.30 -46.86
CA ALA A 54 25.58 14.54 -47.21
C ALA A 54 24.56 15.28 -48.12
N GLY A 55 24.84 16.50 -48.58
CA GLY A 55 24.00 17.21 -49.57
C GLY A 55 22.66 17.77 -49.04
N ALA A 56 21.95 18.47 -49.94
CA ALA A 56 20.95 19.54 -49.72
C ALA A 56 19.78 19.35 -48.71
N ARG A 57 19.63 18.19 -48.04
CA ARG A 57 18.69 18.02 -46.93
C ARG A 57 19.25 18.41 -45.55
N ALA A 58 20.52 18.82 -45.49
CA ALA A 58 21.20 19.18 -44.25
C ALA A 58 20.91 20.62 -43.75
N THR A 59 20.37 21.53 -44.57
CA THR A 59 20.24 22.96 -44.25
C THR A 59 19.19 23.27 -43.18
N SER A 60 18.01 22.63 -43.21
CA SER A 60 16.99 22.80 -42.15
C SER A 60 17.46 22.20 -40.82
N ALA A 61 18.08 21.01 -40.85
CA ALA A 61 18.61 20.37 -39.65
C ALA A 61 19.77 21.17 -39.02
N MET A 62 20.54 21.89 -39.85
CA MET A 62 21.61 22.80 -39.39
C MET A 62 21.04 24.03 -38.67
N GLY A 63 19.97 24.62 -39.23
CA GLY A 63 19.26 25.76 -38.62
C GLY A 63 18.64 25.41 -37.28
N ASP A 64 18.01 24.24 -37.16
CA ASP A 64 17.41 23.78 -35.90
C ASP A 64 18.47 23.47 -34.83
N LEU A 65 19.66 23.03 -35.25
CA LEU A 65 20.79 22.73 -34.38
C LEU A 65 21.52 23.97 -33.84
N LEU A 66 21.74 24.97 -34.71
CA LEU A 66 22.32 26.25 -34.32
C LEU A 66 21.35 27.05 -33.44
N ALA A 67 20.05 27.03 -33.74
CA ALA A 67 19.02 27.65 -32.91
C ALA A 67 18.92 26.99 -31.52
N SER A 68 19.01 25.65 -31.45
CA SER A 68 19.00 24.92 -30.17
C SER A 68 20.26 25.15 -29.34
N ALA A 69 21.43 25.32 -29.97
CA ALA A 69 22.67 25.65 -29.27
C ALA A 69 22.65 27.08 -28.72
N ALA A 70 22.13 28.05 -29.49
CA ALA A 70 21.96 29.44 -29.04
C ALA A 70 20.93 29.56 -27.90
N LEU A 71 19.84 28.78 -27.94
CA LEU A 71 18.83 28.70 -26.86
C LEU A 71 19.40 28.08 -25.58
N ALA A 72 20.37 27.17 -25.67
CA ALA A 72 21.00 26.54 -24.51
C ALA A 72 22.05 27.43 -23.81
N GLU A 73 22.71 28.36 -24.51
CA GLU A 73 23.64 29.35 -23.93
C GLU A 73 22.96 30.68 -23.51
N ALA A 74 21.76 30.98 -24.03
CA ALA A 74 20.99 32.19 -23.72
C ALA A 74 20.54 32.32 -22.25
N ASP A 75 20.70 31.27 -21.44
CA ASP A 75 20.44 31.31 -20.00
C ASP A 75 21.52 32.10 -19.21
N HIS A 76 22.64 32.53 -19.82
CA HIS A 76 23.75 33.19 -19.08
C HIS A 76 24.30 34.55 -19.59
N ASP A 77 24.24 34.95 -20.87
CA ASP A 77 24.47 36.34 -21.33
C ASP A 77 24.17 36.53 -22.84
N TYR A 78 23.20 37.38 -23.18
CA TYR A 78 22.73 37.64 -24.55
C TYR A 78 23.83 38.19 -25.49
N ARG A 79 24.76 39.02 -24.99
CA ARG A 79 25.81 39.61 -25.86
C ARG A 79 26.86 38.59 -26.29
N THR A 80 27.10 37.58 -25.46
CA THR A 80 28.05 36.49 -25.76
C THR A 80 27.45 35.51 -26.76
N ALA A 81 26.13 35.26 -26.68
CA ALA A 81 25.40 34.44 -27.63
C ALA A 81 25.38 35.04 -29.05
N VAL A 82 25.22 36.37 -29.18
CA VAL A 82 25.29 37.07 -30.48
C VAL A 82 26.69 36.97 -31.10
N ALA A 83 27.75 37.15 -30.31
CA ALA A 83 29.13 37.05 -30.82
C ALA A 83 29.49 35.61 -31.25
N HIS A 84 29.03 34.59 -30.52
CA HIS A 84 29.22 33.18 -30.91
C HIS A 84 28.35 32.78 -32.12
N TYR A 85 27.16 33.37 -32.25
CA TYR A 85 26.28 33.21 -33.40
C TYR A 85 26.92 33.76 -34.68
N ASP A 86 27.42 35.00 -34.66
CA ASP A 86 28.13 35.59 -35.81
C ASP A 86 29.35 34.75 -36.20
N GLN A 87 30.09 34.24 -35.21
CA GLN A 87 31.26 33.37 -35.44
C GLN A 87 30.89 31.99 -36.01
N ALA A 88 29.73 31.43 -35.65
CA ALA A 88 29.21 30.17 -36.19
C ALA A 88 28.60 30.34 -37.59
N LEU A 89 27.94 31.47 -37.85
CA LEU A 89 27.39 31.83 -39.16
C LEU A 89 28.53 32.01 -40.18
N ASP A 90 29.58 32.76 -39.81
CA ASP A 90 30.80 32.92 -40.61
C ASP A 90 31.52 31.58 -40.82
N GLY A 91 31.55 30.71 -39.80
CA GLY A 91 32.15 29.38 -39.87
C GLY A 91 31.39 28.38 -40.75
N ALA A 92 30.08 28.54 -40.91
CA ALA A 92 29.22 27.66 -41.71
C ALA A 92 29.02 28.15 -43.16
N VAL A 93 28.84 29.46 -43.35
CA VAL A 93 28.59 30.08 -44.67
C VAL A 93 29.90 30.39 -45.41
N GLY A 94 30.97 30.73 -44.68
CA GLY A 94 32.29 31.04 -45.24
C GLY A 94 32.93 29.92 -46.08
N PRO A 95 32.89 28.63 -45.66
CA PRO A 95 33.38 27.51 -46.47
C PRO A 95 32.55 27.26 -47.74
N LEU A 96 31.23 27.44 -47.68
CA LEU A 96 30.33 27.31 -48.84
C LEU A 96 30.60 28.41 -49.89
N ARG A 97 30.78 29.67 -49.47
CA ARG A 97 31.20 30.77 -50.36
C ARG A 97 32.59 30.51 -50.96
N ARG A 98 33.54 29.92 -50.21
CA ARG A 98 34.87 29.52 -50.73
C ARG A 98 34.82 28.36 -51.71
N GLU A 99 34.01 27.33 -51.46
CA GLU A 99 33.83 26.18 -52.36
C GLU A 99 33.25 26.64 -53.71
N VAL A 100 32.26 27.54 -53.70
CA VAL A 100 31.70 28.17 -54.91
C VAL A 100 32.77 28.97 -55.64
N HIS A 101 33.53 29.80 -54.92
CA HIS A 101 34.61 30.59 -55.51
C HIS A 101 35.74 29.73 -56.12
N LEU A 102 36.10 28.61 -55.48
CA LEU A 102 37.11 27.65 -55.99
C LEU A 102 36.61 26.88 -57.22
N ARG A 103 35.32 26.49 -57.25
CA ARG A 103 34.70 25.88 -58.44
C ARG A 103 34.61 26.87 -59.60
N ARG A 104 34.33 28.14 -59.32
CA ARG A 104 34.36 29.24 -60.30
C ARG A 104 35.74 29.39 -60.94
N LEU A 105 36.79 29.39 -60.12
CA LEU A 105 38.18 29.44 -60.58
C LEU A 105 38.60 28.19 -61.38
N ALA A 106 38.07 27.01 -61.03
CA ALA A 106 38.32 25.77 -61.77
C ALA A 106 37.59 25.72 -63.13
N ALA A 107 36.34 26.17 -63.19
CA ALA A 107 35.55 26.24 -64.43
C ALA A 107 36.10 27.30 -65.41
N ILE A 108 36.55 28.44 -64.90
CA ILE A 108 37.24 29.47 -65.70
C ILE A 108 38.57 28.92 -66.27
N ARG A 109 39.31 28.11 -65.51
CA ARG A 109 40.54 27.44 -65.99
C ARG A 109 40.27 26.31 -67.00
N ALA A 110 39.08 25.72 -67.00
CA ALA A 110 38.70 24.64 -67.91
C ALA A 110 38.10 25.12 -69.25
N GLY A 111 37.95 26.43 -69.46
CA GLY A 111 37.67 27.01 -70.78
C GLY A 111 36.21 26.98 -71.24
N GLY A 112 35.23 26.91 -70.34
CA GLY A 112 33.83 27.13 -70.70
C GLY A 112 32.86 27.09 -69.52
N LEU A 113 32.12 28.18 -69.29
CA LEU A 113 30.94 28.19 -68.43
C LEU A 113 29.73 27.75 -69.28
N ALA A 114 29.21 26.55 -69.04
CA ALA A 114 27.95 26.12 -69.62
C ALA A 114 26.76 26.71 -68.83
N ASP A 115 25.66 27.02 -69.51
CA ASP A 115 24.43 27.67 -68.99
C ASP A 115 23.79 26.92 -67.79
N THR A 116 24.13 25.64 -67.61
CA THR A 116 23.72 24.83 -66.45
C THR A 116 24.44 25.19 -65.14
N ASP A 117 25.67 25.73 -65.19
CA ASP A 117 26.41 26.12 -63.98
C ASP A 117 25.98 27.51 -63.46
N LEU A 118 25.57 28.44 -64.33
CA LEU A 118 25.01 29.74 -63.95
C LEU A 118 23.66 29.62 -63.22
N ARG A 119 22.83 28.64 -63.60
CA ARG A 119 21.56 28.35 -62.91
C ARG A 119 21.77 27.66 -61.56
N ALA A 120 22.81 26.82 -61.43
CA ALA A 120 23.21 26.26 -60.16
C ALA A 120 23.81 27.34 -59.23
N GLU A 121 24.59 28.29 -59.76
CA GLU A 121 25.09 29.46 -59.02
C GLU A 121 23.94 30.34 -58.52
N SER A 122 23.00 30.72 -59.38
CA SER A 122 21.81 31.51 -58.99
C SER A 122 20.93 30.78 -57.97
N ALA A 123 20.76 29.47 -58.10
CA ALA A 123 20.00 28.67 -57.14
C ALA A 123 20.70 28.53 -55.79
N ILE A 124 22.04 28.51 -55.75
CA ILE A 124 22.82 28.43 -54.51
C ILE A 124 22.96 29.80 -53.85
N GLU A 125 23.17 30.90 -54.59
CA GLU A 125 23.12 32.27 -54.04
C GLU A 125 21.74 32.60 -53.51
N SER A 126 20.67 32.23 -54.24
CA SER A 126 19.28 32.29 -53.76
C SER A 126 19.11 31.43 -52.51
N ALA A 127 19.57 30.18 -52.50
CA ALA A 127 19.43 29.31 -51.34
C ALA A 127 20.27 29.78 -50.12
N THR A 128 21.42 30.43 -50.31
CA THR A 128 22.19 31.03 -49.21
C THR A 128 21.58 32.33 -48.71
N GLY A 129 21.01 33.16 -49.59
CA GLY A 129 20.27 34.37 -49.20
C GLY A 129 18.95 34.05 -48.51
N ASP A 130 18.25 33.02 -48.99
CA ASP A 130 17.04 32.48 -48.37
C ASP A 130 17.36 31.84 -47.01
N LEU A 131 18.50 31.15 -46.87
CA LEU A 131 18.93 30.55 -45.61
C LEU A 131 19.43 31.60 -44.60
N GLU A 132 20.18 32.63 -45.03
CA GLU A 132 20.54 33.77 -44.18
C GLU A 132 19.26 34.49 -43.70
N SER A 133 18.31 34.75 -44.60
CA SER A 133 17.02 35.38 -44.28
C SER A 133 16.16 34.51 -43.37
N GLU A 134 16.11 33.19 -43.58
CA GLU A 134 15.31 32.27 -42.77
C GLU A 134 15.91 32.10 -41.36
N ILE A 135 17.24 32.05 -41.24
CA ILE A 135 17.92 31.95 -39.94
C ILE A 135 17.80 33.28 -39.18
N GLU A 136 17.93 34.43 -39.84
CA GLU A 136 17.77 35.75 -39.24
C GLU A 136 16.32 35.98 -38.76
N VAL A 137 15.32 35.58 -39.55
CA VAL A 137 13.91 35.58 -39.16
C VAL A 137 13.65 34.66 -37.97
N ARG A 138 14.27 33.46 -37.91
CA ARG A 138 14.09 32.52 -36.79
C ARG A 138 14.82 32.93 -35.52
N PHE A 139 15.98 33.59 -35.62
CA PHE A 139 16.69 34.18 -34.50
C PHE A 139 15.89 35.36 -33.91
N GLU A 140 15.30 36.18 -34.77
CA GLU A 140 14.38 37.24 -34.35
C GLU A 140 13.09 36.70 -33.73
N LEU A 141 12.52 35.61 -34.25
CA LEU A 141 11.40 34.91 -33.63
C LEU A 141 11.76 34.37 -32.23
N ALA A 142 13.00 33.89 -32.02
CA ALA A 142 13.48 33.45 -30.72
C ALA A 142 13.72 34.62 -29.74
N ARG A 143 14.26 35.74 -30.22
CA ARG A 143 14.39 37.01 -29.46
C ARG A 143 13.03 37.52 -28.99
N ILE A 144 12.02 37.41 -29.85
CA ILE A 144 10.63 37.87 -29.59
C ILE A 144 9.87 36.88 -28.70
N ALA A 145 10.12 35.57 -28.82
CA ALA A 145 9.56 34.55 -27.92
C ALA A 145 10.06 34.72 -26.47
N HIS A 146 11.31 35.16 -26.28
CA HIS A 146 11.87 35.50 -24.97
C HIS A 146 11.23 36.76 -24.34
N ALA A 147 10.70 37.69 -25.15
CA ALA A 147 10.07 38.94 -24.69
C ALA A 147 8.60 38.78 -24.22
N GLY A 148 7.98 37.60 -24.41
CA GLY A 148 6.71 37.22 -23.81
C GLY A 148 5.45 37.97 -24.28
N GLY A 149 4.67 37.39 -25.22
CA GLY A 149 3.23 37.71 -25.32
C GLY A 149 2.55 37.57 -26.69
N ARG A 150 1.62 36.61 -26.81
CA ARG A 150 0.30 36.59 -27.51
C ARG A 150 0.03 37.26 -28.89
N PHE A 151 1.03 37.63 -29.71
CA PHE A 151 0.79 38.25 -31.04
C PHE A 151 1.39 37.51 -32.25
N ALA A 152 1.66 36.22 -32.14
CA ALA A 152 2.30 35.40 -33.18
C ALA A 152 1.57 35.39 -34.55
N ARG A 153 0.26 35.66 -34.61
CA ARG A 153 -0.54 35.57 -35.86
C ARG A 153 -0.59 36.87 -36.68
N ALA A 154 -0.51 38.04 -36.04
CA ALA A 154 -0.48 39.33 -36.74
C ALA A 154 0.92 39.62 -37.33
N ILE A 155 1.97 39.20 -36.61
CA ILE A 155 3.37 39.32 -37.06
C ILE A 155 3.66 38.33 -38.19
N ALA A 156 3.08 37.12 -38.17
CA ALA A 156 3.15 36.20 -39.30
C ALA A 156 2.55 36.79 -40.60
N LEU A 157 1.46 37.55 -40.50
CA LEU A 157 0.83 38.25 -41.63
C LEU A 157 1.65 39.46 -42.12
N ALA A 158 2.30 40.20 -41.22
CA ALA A 158 3.20 41.30 -41.58
C ALA A 158 4.50 40.82 -42.26
N LEU A 159 5.01 39.65 -41.84
CA LEU A 159 6.17 39.02 -42.46
C LEU A 159 5.82 38.31 -43.79
N GLU A 160 4.60 37.77 -43.93
CA GLU A 160 4.06 37.29 -45.22
C GLU A 160 3.79 38.44 -46.21
N ALA A 161 3.45 39.63 -45.71
CA ALA A 161 3.38 40.85 -46.51
C ALA A 161 4.77 41.34 -46.94
N ARG A 162 5.77 41.30 -46.04
CA ARG A 162 7.18 41.65 -46.36
C ARG A 162 7.77 40.74 -47.43
N SER A 163 7.49 39.44 -47.42
CA SER A 163 7.95 38.52 -48.47
C SER A 163 7.28 38.76 -49.83
N ARG A 164 6.06 39.31 -49.86
CA ARG A 164 5.34 39.68 -51.09
C ARG A 164 5.70 41.08 -51.62
N ILE A 165 6.06 42.02 -50.75
CA ILE A 165 6.44 43.39 -51.13
C ILE A 165 7.87 43.45 -51.71
N ALA A 166 8.77 42.56 -51.28
CA ALA A 166 10.12 42.46 -51.83
C ALA A 166 10.18 42.06 -53.33
N SER A 167 9.05 41.73 -53.96
CA SER A 167 8.95 41.26 -55.35
C SER A 167 8.01 42.08 -56.24
N LEU A 168 7.57 43.28 -55.85
CA LEU A 168 6.58 44.10 -56.57
C LEU A 168 7.09 45.54 -56.87
N ASP A 169 6.62 46.14 -57.96
CA ASP A 169 6.97 47.50 -58.40
C ASP A 169 6.31 48.60 -57.52
N ASP A 170 6.89 49.81 -57.50
CA ASP A 170 6.59 50.90 -56.54
C ASP A 170 5.11 51.34 -56.45
N GLU A 171 4.35 51.34 -57.56
CA GLU A 171 2.92 51.72 -57.55
C GLU A 171 2.03 50.65 -56.91
N ASP A 172 2.37 49.37 -57.09
CA ASP A 172 1.65 48.22 -56.55
C ASP A 172 1.96 47.99 -55.07
N ALA A 173 3.21 48.27 -54.66
CA ALA A 173 3.60 48.30 -53.25
C ALA A 173 2.79 49.35 -52.47
N ALA A 174 2.60 50.55 -53.04
CA ALA A 174 1.79 51.60 -52.44
C ALA A 174 0.28 51.25 -52.40
N ALA A 175 -0.24 50.54 -53.41
CA ALA A 175 -1.62 50.06 -53.43
C ALA A 175 -1.86 48.93 -52.40
N ALA A 176 -0.92 48.01 -52.27
CA ALA A 176 -0.94 46.94 -51.27
C ALA A 176 -0.83 47.49 -49.85
N PHE A 177 0.02 48.51 -49.62
CA PHE A 177 0.11 49.20 -48.33
C PHE A 177 -1.20 49.92 -47.97
N ARG A 178 -1.81 50.64 -48.93
CA ARG A 178 -3.14 51.26 -48.74
C ARG A 178 -4.24 50.25 -48.45
N ALA A 179 -4.27 49.12 -49.17
CA ALA A 179 -5.25 48.06 -48.94
C ALA A 179 -5.07 47.42 -47.55
N THR A 180 -3.83 47.25 -47.10
CA THR A 180 -3.50 46.71 -45.78
C THR A 180 -3.87 47.68 -44.67
N ALA A 181 -3.55 48.98 -44.81
CA ALA A 181 -3.96 50.03 -43.88
C ALA A 181 -5.49 50.16 -43.80
N HIS A 182 -6.19 50.12 -44.94
CA HIS A 182 -7.66 50.10 -44.98
C HIS A 182 -8.25 48.83 -44.37
N HIS A 183 -7.59 47.68 -44.51
CA HIS A 183 -8.01 46.43 -43.87
C HIS A 183 -7.85 46.49 -42.36
N ILE A 184 -6.72 47.01 -41.86
CA ILE A 184 -6.45 47.21 -40.43
C ILE A 184 -7.47 48.20 -39.82
N VAL A 185 -7.73 49.33 -40.49
CA VAL A 185 -8.76 50.28 -40.07
C VAL A 185 -10.17 49.68 -40.15
N GLY A 186 -10.45 48.83 -41.15
CA GLY A 186 -11.71 48.11 -41.29
C GLY A 186 -11.92 46.97 -40.29
N GLN A 187 -10.84 46.43 -39.72
CA GLN A 187 -10.84 45.48 -38.59
C GLN A 187 -11.02 46.22 -37.27
N ALA A 188 -10.34 47.37 -37.09
CA ALA A 188 -10.53 48.25 -35.94
C ALA A 188 -11.98 48.76 -35.83
N ARG A 189 -12.61 49.15 -36.97
CA ARG A 189 -14.04 49.53 -37.05
C ARG A 189 -15.02 48.36 -36.78
N ARG A 190 -14.57 47.10 -36.83
CA ARG A 190 -15.40 45.89 -36.64
C ARG A 190 -15.33 45.28 -35.22
N GLY A 191 -14.77 46.00 -34.25
CA GLY A 191 -14.97 45.70 -32.83
C GLY A 191 -14.03 44.67 -32.21
N LEU A 192 -12.72 44.73 -32.50
CA LEU A 192 -11.68 43.93 -31.80
C LEU A 192 -10.77 44.78 -30.90
N GLY A 193 -11.32 45.80 -30.23
CA GLY A 193 -10.76 46.36 -28.98
C GLY A 193 -9.33 46.92 -28.95
N GLN A 194 -8.64 47.09 -30.08
CA GLN A 194 -7.20 47.39 -30.08
C GLN A 194 -6.84 48.49 -31.09
N VAL A 195 -7.10 49.75 -30.73
CA VAL A 195 -6.70 50.92 -31.55
C VAL A 195 -5.23 51.28 -31.30
N ARG A 196 -4.75 51.16 -30.06
CA ARG A 196 -3.40 51.57 -29.65
C ARG A 196 -2.24 50.68 -30.15
N PRO A 197 -2.35 49.34 -30.15
CA PRO A 197 -1.32 48.47 -30.74
C PRO A 197 -1.24 48.63 -32.26
N ALA A 198 -2.39 48.74 -32.93
CA ALA A 198 -2.45 48.95 -34.38
C ALA A 198 -1.85 50.31 -34.79
N LEU A 199 -1.99 51.35 -33.96
CA LEU A 199 -1.37 52.66 -34.18
C LEU A 199 0.15 52.61 -33.99
N ALA A 200 0.63 51.97 -32.91
CA ALA A 200 2.05 51.77 -32.66
C ALA A 200 2.71 50.87 -33.72
N GLU A 201 1.98 49.90 -34.27
CA GLU A 201 2.41 49.05 -35.39
C GLU A 201 2.44 49.81 -36.72
N LEU A 202 1.49 50.72 -36.97
CA LEU A 202 1.51 51.60 -38.15
C LEU A 202 2.66 52.61 -38.07
N GLU A 203 2.90 53.19 -36.89
CA GLU A 203 4.02 54.10 -36.63
C GLU A 203 5.37 53.39 -36.73
N ALA A 204 5.47 52.15 -36.22
CA ALA A 204 6.67 51.33 -36.35
C ALA A 204 6.91 50.89 -37.81
N ALA A 205 5.87 50.54 -38.56
CA ALA A 205 5.99 50.22 -39.99
C ALA A 205 6.40 51.45 -40.82
N VAL A 206 5.88 52.64 -40.49
CA VAL A 206 6.28 53.92 -41.10
C VAL A 206 7.70 54.32 -40.71
N ALA A 207 8.12 54.04 -39.47
CA ALA A 207 9.49 54.29 -39.01
C ALA A 207 10.50 53.35 -39.69
N LEU A 208 10.18 52.06 -39.81
CA LEU A 208 11.02 51.08 -40.53
C LEU A 208 11.15 51.41 -42.02
N TYR A 209 10.09 51.93 -42.65
CA TYR A 209 10.12 52.35 -44.06
C TYR A 209 10.85 53.68 -44.29
N ARG A 210 10.88 54.58 -43.28
CA ARG A 210 11.66 55.83 -43.34
C ARG A 210 13.18 55.59 -43.35
N GLU A 211 13.64 54.43 -42.88
CA GLU A 211 15.06 54.06 -42.87
C GLU A 211 15.56 53.50 -44.22
N LEU A 212 14.68 53.27 -45.22
CA LEU A 212 15.00 52.65 -46.51
C LEU A 212 15.32 53.64 -47.66
N ASP A 213 15.52 54.93 -47.36
CA ASP A 213 16.15 55.97 -48.20
C ASP A 213 15.83 55.99 -49.72
N ASP A 214 14.54 56.04 -50.11
CA ASP A 214 14.17 56.59 -51.42
C ASP A 214 12.93 57.51 -51.31
N GLN A 215 13.16 58.81 -51.34
CA GLN A 215 12.23 59.84 -50.88
C GLN A 215 11.09 60.22 -51.85
N THR A 216 10.88 59.51 -52.96
CA THR A 216 10.01 60.05 -54.03
C THR A 216 8.62 59.40 -54.15
N SER A 217 8.36 58.23 -53.56
CA SER A 217 7.06 57.52 -53.70
C SER A 217 6.09 57.65 -52.51
N LEU A 218 6.54 58.13 -51.33
CA LEU A 218 5.76 58.05 -50.08
C LEU A 218 4.92 59.30 -49.71
N ALA A 219 5.05 60.41 -50.45
CA ALA A 219 4.40 61.68 -50.13
C ALA A 219 2.85 61.66 -50.27
N GLY A 220 2.31 60.67 -50.97
CA GLY A 220 0.86 60.44 -51.07
C GLY A 220 0.30 59.71 -49.85
N ALA A 221 0.92 58.59 -49.48
CA ALA A 221 0.47 57.75 -48.37
C ALA A 221 0.57 58.45 -47.00
N LEU A 222 1.63 59.23 -46.77
CA LEU A 222 1.80 60.02 -45.53
C LEU A 222 0.74 61.14 -45.39
N ARG A 223 0.24 61.70 -46.49
CA ARG A 223 -0.84 62.71 -46.48
C ARG A 223 -2.20 62.13 -46.14
N ASP A 224 -2.46 60.89 -46.57
CA ASP A 224 -3.71 60.20 -46.24
C ASP A 224 -3.72 59.67 -44.79
N LEU A 225 -2.56 59.26 -44.26
CA LEU A 225 -2.39 58.89 -42.85
C LEU A 225 -2.67 60.07 -41.91
N ALA A 226 -2.10 61.24 -42.21
CA ALA A 226 -2.31 62.47 -41.45
C ALA A 226 -3.77 62.98 -41.47
N ARG A 227 -4.58 62.52 -42.44
CA ARG A 227 -6.03 62.79 -42.48
C ARG A 227 -6.85 61.88 -41.58
N LEU A 228 -6.34 60.69 -41.24
CA LEU A 228 -7.03 59.69 -40.41
C LEU A 228 -6.70 59.84 -38.92
N GLU A 229 -5.56 60.44 -38.58
CA GLU A 229 -5.10 60.75 -37.22
C GLU A 229 -6.19 61.40 -36.32
N PRO A 230 -6.93 62.43 -36.80
CA PRO A 230 -7.96 63.08 -35.99
C PRO A 230 -9.25 62.23 -35.80
N GLU A 231 -9.50 61.23 -36.66
CA GLU A 231 -10.60 60.28 -36.49
C GLU A 231 -10.23 59.15 -35.51
N LEU A 232 -8.96 58.74 -35.50
CA LEU A 232 -8.40 57.73 -34.59
C LEU A 232 -8.34 58.22 -33.15
N ASP A 233 -7.90 59.47 -32.91
CA ASP A 233 -7.90 60.10 -31.58
C ASP A 233 -9.31 60.24 -30.99
N ARG A 234 -10.33 60.43 -31.84
CA ARG A 234 -11.74 60.51 -31.41
C ARG A 234 -12.34 59.15 -31.07
N LEU A 235 -11.83 58.05 -31.64
CA LEU A 235 -12.22 56.67 -31.36
C LEU A 235 -11.56 56.14 -30.07
N ASP A 236 -10.28 56.46 -29.84
CA ASP A 236 -9.50 56.00 -28.68
C ASP A 236 -10.05 56.54 -27.34
N ALA A 237 -10.52 57.80 -27.33
CA ALA A 237 -11.06 58.45 -26.12
C ALA A 237 -12.49 58.02 -25.73
N ARG A 238 -13.27 57.40 -26.63
CA ARG A 238 -14.69 57.09 -26.40
C ARG A 238 -15.04 55.60 -26.38
N GLU A 239 -14.26 54.74 -27.05
CA GLU A 239 -14.61 53.31 -27.22
C GLU A 239 -13.69 52.34 -26.48
N HIS A 240 -12.42 52.68 -26.21
CA HIS A 240 -11.44 51.78 -25.58
C HIS A 240 -11.84 51.28 -24.16
N PRO A 241 -12.40 52.13 -23.26
CA PRO A 241 -12.91 51.66 -21.96
C PRO A 241 -14.19 50.83 -22.07
N ARG A 242 -14.95 50.98 -23.16
CA ARG A 242 -16.22 50.27 -23.41
C ARG A 242 -16.02 48.91 -24.06
N LEU A 243 -15.01 48.73 -24.90
CA LEU A 243 -14.68 47.47 -25.57
C LEU A 243 -13.98 46.48 -24.60
N LEU A 244 -13.02 46.94 -23.79
CA LEU A 244 -12.45 46.13 -22.70
C LEU A 244 -13.51 45.77 -21.65
N ALA A 245 -14.46 46.69 -21.39
CA ALA A 245 -15.63 46.42 -20.56
C ALA A 245 -16.55 45.34 -21.16
N ALA A 246 -16.75 45.34 -22.48
CA ALA A 246 -17.58 44.37 -23.17
C ALA A 246 -16.95 42.98 -23.17
N ASP A 247 -15.64 42.86 -23.44
CA ASP A 247 -14.92 41.57 -23.39
C ASP A 247 -14.72 41.04 -21.96
N ALA A 248 -14.59 41.93 -20.96
CA ALA A 248 -14.60 41.56 -19.54
C ALA A 248 -15.99 41.11 -19.07
N ARG A 249 -17.07 41.76 -19.57
CA ARG A 249 -18.47 41.34 -19.35
C ARG A 249 -18.79 40.00 -20.01
N ASP A 250 -18.20 39.70 -21.16
CA ASP A 250 -18.29 38.40 -21.85
C ASP A 250 -17.31 37.34 -21.30
N HIS A 251 -16.58 37.65 -20.22
CA HIS A 251 -15.68 36.76 -19.51
C HIS A 251 -14.52 36.16 -20.35
N ARG A 252 -14.04 36.85 -21.38
CA ARG A 252 -13.00 36.32 -22.30
C ARG A 252 -11.55 36.59 -21.88
N LEU A 253 -11.31 37.53 -20.97
CA LEU A 253 -9.97 37.93 -20.51
C LEU A 253 -9.79 37.66 -19.01
N LEU A 254 -8.69 36.98 -18.64
CA LEU A 254 -8.26 36.87 -17.24
C LEU A 254 -7.61 38.20 -16.80
N ILE A 255 -8.21 38.84 -15.80
CA ILE A 255 -7.76 40.13 -15.25
C ILE A 255 -7.10 39.89 -13.89
N GLY A 256 -5.95 40.55 -13.71
CA GLY A 256 -5.01 40.23 -12.65
C GLY A 256 -4.42 38.82 -12.79
N ARG A 257 -3.63 38.38 -11.81
CA ARG A 257 -3.04 37.03 -11.69
C ARG A 257 -1.78 36.73 -12.51
N GLN A 258 -1.05 37.73 -12.98
CA GLN A 258 0.16 37.51 -13.78
C GLN A 258 1.24 36.76 -12.98
N ARG A 259 1.34 37.01 -11.66
CA ARG A 259 2.30 36.31 -10.78
C ARG A 259 1.94 34.84 -10.60
N GLU A 260 0.66 34.56 -10.37
CA GLU A 260 0.15 33.20 -10.22
C GLU A 260 0.26 32.42 -11.53
N CYS A 261 -0.06 33.04 -12.67
CA CYS A 261 0.19 32.45 -13.99
C CYS A 261 1.67 32.13 -14.20
N ALA A 262 2.59 33.08 -13.92
CA ALA A 262 4.02 32.85 -14.08
C ALA A 262 4.54 31.68 -13.21
N SER A 263 4.00 31.53 -12.01
CA SER A 263 4.36 30.42 -11.10
C SER A 263 3.91 29.07 -11.65
N LEU A 264 2.69 28.99 -12.19
CA LEU A 264 2.15 27.77 -12.79
C LEU A 264 2.81 27.47 -14.16
N ASP A 265 3.13 28.49 -14.96
CA ASP A 265 3.89 28.35 -16.20
C ASP A 265 5.29 27.77 -15.92
N ALA A 266 5.95 28.21 -14.84
CA ALA A 266 7.23 27.62 -14.40
C ALA A 266 7.08 26.15 -13.98
N ALA A 267 5.96 25.76 -13.37
CA ALA A 267 5.67 24.38 -13.02
C ALA A 267 5.46 23.51 -14.29
N LEU A 268 4.75 24.02 -15.30
CA LEU A 268 4.62 23.36 -16.60
C LEU A 268 5.99 23.18 -17.26
N ALA A 269 6.85 24.20 -17.26
CA ALA A 269 8.20 24.10 -17.81
C ALA A 269 9.08 23.06 -17.07
N GLN A 270 8.91 22.89 -15.76
CA GLN A 270 9.58 21.82 -15.00
C GLN A 270 9.03 20.43 -15.35
N ALA A 271 7.71 20.27 -15.48
CA ALA A 271 7.10 19.01 -15.84
C ALA A 271 7.46 18.55 -17.27
N ALA A 272 7.65 19.49 -18.20
CA ALA A 272 8.19 19.19 -19.53
C ALA A 272 9.60 18.56 -19.47
N ARG A 273 10.34 18.77 -18.37
CA ARG A 273 11.64 18.13 -18.06
C ARG A 273 11.49 16.93 -17.09
N SER A 274 10.31 16.31 -17.05
CA SER A 274 9.96 15.17 -16.19
C SER A 274 10.05 15.43 -14.68
N GLN A 275 9.91 16.68 -14.27
CA GLN A 275 9.82 17.08 -12.86
C GLN A 275 8.39 17.52 -12.52
N GLY A 276 7.55 16.56 -12.15
CA GLY A 276 6.15 16.78 -11.81
C GLY A 276 5.94 17.38 -10.42
N SER A 277 4.75 17.93 -10.20
CA SER A 277 4.41 18.61 -8.94
C SER A 277 2.90 18.65 -8.67
N LEU A 278 2.54 18.81 -7.39
CA LEU A 278 1.17 19.07 -6.95
C LEU A 278 1.04 20.53 -6.48
N TRP A 279 0.04 21.23 -6.98
CA TRP A 279 -0.27 22.62 -6.65
C TRP A 279 -1.68 22.73 -6.06
N LEU A 280 -1.81 23.42 -4.92
CA LEU A 280 -3.09 23.70 -4.29
C LEU A 280 -3.44 25.18 -4.42
N LEU A 281 -4.50 25.49 -5.15
CA LEU A 281 -5.04 26.85 -5.30
C LEU A 281 -6.06 27.12 -4.19
N LYS A 282 -5.68 27.91 -3.20
CA LYS A 282 -6.50 28.27 -2.05
C LYS A 282 -7.15 29.63 -2.27
N GLY A 283 -8.45 29.76 -2.02
CA GLY A 283 -9.09 31.09 -2.00
C GLY A 283 -10.60 31.06 -1.81
N GLU A 284 -11.20 32.22 -1.54
CA GLU A 284 -12.63 32.36 -1.28
C GLU A 284 -13.51 31.99 -2.49
N ALA A 285 -14.82 31.80 -2.26
CA ALA A 285 -15.77 31.61 -3.35
C ALA A 285 -15.78 32.84 -4.28
N GLY A 286 -15.85 32.62 -5.59
CA GLY A 286 -15.84 33.71 -6.58
C GLY A 286 -14.50 34.41 -6.80
N ILE A 287 -13.42 34.02 -6.10
CA ILE A 287 -12.10 34.69 -6.19
C ILE A 287 -11.35 34.50 -7.53
N GLY A 288 -11.83 33.58 -8.39
CA GLY A 288 -11.24 33.31 -9.70
C GLY A 288 -10.39 32.03 -9.81
N LYS A 289 -10.45 31.08 -8.86
CA LYS A 289 -9.70 29.81 -8.91
C LYS A 289 -9.92 29.01 -10.20
N THR A 290 -11.18 28.68 -10.51
CA THR A 290 -11.54 27.93 -11.73
C THR A 290 -11.15 28.70 -13.00
N ARG A 291 -11.32 30.03 -13.02
CA ARG A 291 -10.89 30.86 -14.16
C ARG A 291 -9.37 30.86 -14.38
N LEU A 292 -8.58 30.85 -13.30
CA LEU A 292 -7.14 30.68 -13.40
C LEU A 292 -6.78 29.29 -13.95
N CYS A 293 -7.46 28.23 -13.49
CA CYS A 293 -7.27 26.89 -14.06
C CYS A 293 -7.60 26.84 -15.55
N GLU A 294 -8.71 27.45 -16.00
CA GLU A 294 -9.08 27.54 -17.44
C GLU A 294 -8.03 28.31 -18.27
N GLU A 295 -7.43 29.37 -17.71
CA GLU A 295 -6.33 30.10 -18.35
C GLU A 295 -5.10 29.20 -18.51
N ILE A 296 -4.72 28.48 -17.44
CA ILE A 296 -3.57 27.56 -17.45
C ILE A 296 -3.83 26.37 -18.37
N ASP A 297 -5.05 25.84 -18.41
CA ASP A 297 -5.46 24.80 -19.35
C ASP A 297 -5.19 25.21 -20.79
N ARG A 298 -5.61 26.43 -21.16
CA ARG A 298 -5.35 26.98 -22.50
C ARG A 298 -3.86 27.15 -22.78
N ARG A 299 -3.07 27.60 -21.80
CA ARG A 299 -1.61 27.77 -21.95
C ARG A 299 -0.90 26.42 -22.06
N ALA A 300 -1.29 25.44 -21.25
CA ALA A 300 -0.76 24.08 -21.28
C ALA A 300 -0.97 23.43 -22.65
N HIS A 301 -2.17 23.60 -23.25
CA HIS A 301 -2.43 23.15 -24.62
C HIS A 301 -1.49 23.79 -25.65
N LEU A 302 -1.20 25.09 -25.53
CA LEU A 302 -0.25 25.78 -26.43
C LEU A 302 1.19 25.26 -26.26
N LEU A 303 1.54 24.76 -25.08
CA LEU A 303 2.83 24.14 -24.77
C LEU A 303 2.87 22.63 -25.09
N GLY A 304 1.81 22.08 -25.71
CA GLY A 304 1.73 20.68 -26.10
C GLY A 304 1.40 19.70 -24.97
N PHE A 305 0.89 20.19 -23.84
CA PHE A 305 0.41 19.31 -22.77
C PHE A 305 -0.97 18.74 -23.12
N THR A 306 -1.20 17.50 -22.69
CA THR A 306 -2.56 16.98 -22.56
C THR A 306 -3.13 17.47 -21.23
N THR A 307 -4.40 17.91 -21.23
CA THR A 307 -5.08 18.31 -20.00
C THR A 307 -6.30 17.43 -19.73
N LEU A 308 -6.51 17.12 -18.45
CA LEU A 308 -7.64 16.32 -17.94
C LEU A 308 -8.25 17.05 -16.76
N TRP A 309 -9.58 17.07 -16.69
CA TRP A 309 -10.33 17.69 -15.60
C TRP A 309 -11.10 16.62 -14.84
N GLY A 310 -10.98 16.65 -13.52
CA GLY A 310 -11.86 15.97 -12.58
C GLY A 310 -12.48 17.00 -11.66
N ARG A 311 -13.81 17.00 -11.54
CA ARG A 311 -14.54 17.96 -10.71
C ARG A 311 -15.07 17.27 -9.46
N CYS A 312 -14.94 17.94 -8.32
CA CYS A 312 -15.56 17.53 -7.07
C CYS A 312 -16.88 18.27 -6.92
N TRP A 313 -17.95 17.55 -6.58
CA TRP A 313 -19.30 18.12 -6.50
C TRP A 313 -19.85 17.93 -5.09
N ASP A 314 -20.50 18.97 -4.54
CA ASP A 314 -21.16 18.93 -3.21
C ASP A 314 -22.22 17.80 -3.07
N THR A 315 -22.63 17.20 -4.18
CA THR A 315 -23.65 16.14 -4.26
C THR A 315 -23.10 14.76 -4.58
N ASP A 316 -21.82 14.64 -4.93
CA ASP A 316 -21.25 13.39 -5.42
C ASP A 316 -20.67 12.62 -4.25
N GLU A 317 -21.50 11.74 -3.70
CA GLU A 317 -21.11 10.72 -2.72
C GLU A 317 -20.53 9.47 -3.41
N GLU A 318 -20.31 9.53 -4.72
CA GLU A 318 -19.64 8.47 -5.46
C GLU A 318 -18.14 8.53 -5.22
N ALA A 319 -17.60 7.45 -4.68
CA ALA A 319 -16.20 7.36 -4.37
C ALA A 319 -15.33 7.50 -5.63
N TYR A 320 -14.21 8.21 -5.48
CA TYR A 320 -13.27 8.47 -6.57
C TYR A 320 -13.86 9.26 -7.76
N ALA A 321 -15.01 9.93 -7.62
CA ALA A 321 -15.67 10.67 -8.69
C ALA A 321 -14.73 11.52 -9.59
N PRO A 322 -13.87 12.41 -9.05
CA PRO A 322 -12.97 13.20 -9.90
C PRO A 322 -11.96 12.34 -10.68
N TRP A 323 -11.53 11.21 -10.13
CA TRP A 323 -10.61 10.28 -10.79
C TRP A 323 -11.31 9.48 -11.88
N VAL A 324 -12.57 9.10 -11.66
CA VAL A 324 -13.40 8.44 -12.69
C VAL A 324 -13.59 9.37 -13.89
N GLU A 325 -13.85 10.66 -13.68
CA GLU A 325 -13.94 11.66 -14.77
C GLU A 325 -12.63 11.73 -15.58
N ILE A 326 -11.49 11.81 -14.90
CA ILE A 326 -10.15 11.85 -15.52
C ILE A 326 -9.92 10.59 -16.38
N VAL A 327 -10.24 9.42 -15.85
CA VAL A 327 -10.04 8.15 -16.55
C VAL A 327 -10.96 8.04 -17.76
N LYS A 328 -12.27 8.33 -17.61
CA LYS A 328 -13.24 8.33 -18.71
C LYS A 328 -12.82 9.31 -19.81
N ALA A 329 -12.40 10.52 -19.46
CA ALA A 329 -11.96 11.54 -20.43
C ALA A 329 -10.74 11.09 -21.25
N GLN A 330 -9.74 10.48 -20.60
CA GLN A 330 -8.53 10.04 -21.29
C GLN A 330 -8.76 8.77 -22.12
N LEU A 331 -9.58 7.83 -21.66
CA LEU A 331 -9.94 6.63 -22.43
C LEU A 331 -10.78 6.97 -23.67
N ALA A 332 -11.61 8.01 -23.60
CA ALA A 332 -12.31 8.53 -24.77
C ALA A 332 -11.34 9.06 -25.85
N ARG A 333 -10.18 9.60 -25.43
CA ARG A 333 -9.12 10.09 -26.33
C ARG A 333 -8.22 8.97 -26.84
N THR A 334 -7.83 8.05 -25.96
CA THR A 334 -6.88 6.97 -26.24
C THR A 334 -7.44 5.63 -25.73
N PRO A 335 -8.35 4.99 -26.48
CA PRO A 335 -8.98 3.73 -26.03
C PRO A 335 -7.99 2.58 -25.82
N THR A 336 -6.85 2.59 -26.54
CA THR A 336 -5.80 1.56 -26.45
C THR A 336 -5.04 1.58 -25.14
N LEU A 337 -5.10 2.69 -24.38
CA LEU A 337 -4.35 2.86 -23.14
C LEU A 337 -4.69 1.80 -22.09
N LEU A 338 -5.95 1.33 -22.07
CA LEU A 338 -6.38 0.28 -21.16
C LEU A 338 -5.65 -1.05 -21.42
N ALA A 339 -5.39 -1.37 -22.70
CA ALA A 339 -4.64 -2.56 -23.09
C ALA A 339 -3.14 -2.44 -22.76
N GLU A 340 -2.57 -1.24 -22.85
CA GLU A 340 -1.17 -0.96 -22.51
C GLU A 340 -0.86 -1.11 -21.02
N LEU A 341 -1.84 -0.83 -20.16
CA LEU A 341 -1.74 -1.12 -18.73
C LEU A 341 -1.70 -2.60 -18.42
N GLY A 342 -2.16 -3.43 -19.37
CA GLY A 342 -2.26 -4.87 -19.25
C GLY A 342 -2.89 -5.23 -17.91
N PRO A 343 -2.17 -5.91 -17.01
CA PRO A 343 -2.70 -6.28 -15.71
C PRO A 343 -3.21 -5.10 -14.85
N LEU A 344 -2.64 -3.90 -14.94
CA LEU A 344 -3.08 -2.78 -14.09
C LEU A 344 -4.43 -2.16 -14.50
N SER A 345 -5.07 -2.64 -15.57
CA SER A 345 -6.42 -2.20 -15.96
C SER A 345 -7.48 -2.54 -14.91
N ASP A 346 -7.34 -3.64 -14.18
CA ASP A 346 -8.42 -4.10 -13.28
C ASP A 346 -8.53 -3.24 -12.03
N GLY A 347 -7.45 -2.60 -11.59
CA GLY A 347 -7.51 -1.60 -10.52
C GLY A 347 -8.21 -0.31 -10.95
N LEU A 348 -8.22 0.01 -12.25
CA LEU A 348 -9.07 1.08 -12.78
C LEU A 348 -10.53 0.65 -12.89
N ALA A 349 -10.79 -0.62 -13.18
CA ALA A 349 -12.14 -1.18 -13.12
C ALA A 349 -12.75 -1.16 -11.71
N LEU A 350 -11.90 -1.11 -10.67
CA LEU A 350 -12.33 -0.86 -9.29
C LEU A 350 -12.67 0.61 -9.00
N LEU A 351 -12.21 1.58 -9.82
CA LEU A 351 -12.67 2.97 -9.76
C LEU A 351 -14.04 3.12 -10.43
N ALA A 352 -14.23 2.47 -11.58
CA ALA A 352 -15.51 2.43 -12.28
C ALA A 352 -15.71 1.07 -12.96
N SER A 353 -16.76 0.35 -12.58
CA SER A 353 -17.04 -1.01 -13.06
C SER A 353 -17.17 -1.13 -14.58
N GLU A 354 -17.55 -0.05 -15.26
CA GLU A 354 -17.67 0.06 -16.73
C GLU A 354 -16.33 -0.06 -17.45
N LEU A 355 -15.22 0.15 -16.74
CA LEU A 355 -13.86 0.01 -17.26
C LEU A 355 -13.36 -1.43 -17.17
N SER A 356 -14.17 -2.36 -16.67
CA SER A 356 -13.85 -3.80 -16.66
C SER A 356 -13.93 -4.37 -18.07
N ALA A 357 -12.81 -4.89 -18.57
CA ALA A 357 -12.73 -5.55 -19.87
C ALA A 357 -13.52 -6.88 -19.92
N THR A 358 -13.86 -7.48 -18.78
CA THR A 358 -14.45 -8.84 -18.69
C THR A 358 -15.88 -8.87 -18.18
N GLY A 359 -16.44 -7.75 -17.71
CA GLY A 359 -17.78 -7.69 -17.12
C GLY A 359 -17.97 -8.51 -15.83
N ALA A 360 -16.93 -9.19 -15.36
CA ALA A 360 -16.92 -9.93 -14.10
C ALA A 360 -16.21 -9.10 -13.02
N PRO A 361 -16.71 -9.09 -11.77
CA PRO A 361 -15.98 -8.45 -10.67
C PRO A 361 -14.66 -9.21 -10.46
N PRO A 362 -13.52 -8.51 -10.36
CA PRO A 362 -12.24 -9.16 -10.09
C PRO A 362 -12.35 -10.00 -8.82
N ILE A 363 -11.81 -11.23 -8.86
CA ILE A 363 -11.71 -12.11 -7.70
C ILE A 363 -11.00 -11.30 -6.62
N ALA A 364 -11.73 -11.02 -5.54
CA ALA A 364 -11.33 -10.06 -4.54
C ALA A 364 -9.87 -10.25 -4.08
N PRO A 365 -8.96 -9.31 -4.40
CA PRO A 365 -7.76 -9.17 -3.61
C PRO A 365 -8.16 -8.89 -2.16
N GLN A 366 -7.28 -9.21 -1.22
CA GLN A 366 -7.45 -8.90 0.20
C GLN A 366 -7.69 -7.39 0.43
N ARG A 367 -8.30 -7.03 1.57
CA ARG A 367 -8.95 -5.74 1.83
C ARG A 367 -8.00 -4.53 1.66
N ARG A 368 -6.73 -4.67 2.05
CA ARG A 368 -5.68 -3.64 1.89
C ARG A 368 -5.06 -3.60 0.49
N ALA A 369 -4.97 -4.75 -0.16
CA ALA A 369 -4.42 -4.88 -1.51
C ALA A 369 -5.24 -4.12 -2.54
N ARG A 370 -6.57 -4.02 -2.35
CA ARG A 370 -7.47 -3.34 -3.30
C ARG A 370 -7.23 -1.83 -3.40
N ALA A 371 -7.16 -1.11 -2.27
CA ALA A 371 -6.91 0.33 -2.29
C ALA A 371 -5.50 0.66 -2.82
N PHE A 372 -4.51 -0.15 -2.45
CA PHE A 372 -3.15 -0.02 -2.99
C PHE A 372 -3.11 -0.33 -4.49
N HIS A 373 -3.83 -1.35 -4.94
CA HIS A 373 -3.94 -1.70 -6.36
C HIS A 373 -4.64 -0.61 -7.17
N VAL A 374 -5.70 0.01 -6.63
CA VAL A 374 -6.34 1.19 -7.23
C VAL A 374 -5.33 2.33 -7.37
N ALA A 375 -4.54 2.62 -6.32
CA ALA A 375 -3.54 3.67 -6.37
C ALA A 375 -2.40 3.38 -7.35
N GLU A 376 -1.85 2.16 -7.36
CA GLU A 376 -0.84 1.72 -8.33
C GLU A 376 -1.39 1.80 -9.77
N SER A 377 -2.65 1.40 -9.98
CA SER A 377 -3.29 1.41 -11.29
C SER A 377 -3.57 2.83 -11.78
N ALA A 378 -4.06 3.72 -10.90
CA ALA A 378 -4.25 5.13 -11.20
C ALA A 378 -2.92 5.82 -11.53
N LEU A 379 -1.85 5.52 -10.79
CA LEU A 379 -0.53 6.07 -11.06
C LEU A 379 0.05 5.54 -12.39
N ALA A 380 -0.08 4.25 -12.66
CA ALA A 380 0.34 3.64 -13.92
C ALA A 380 -0.45 4.22 -15.10
N PHE A 381 -1.75 4.43 -14.93
CA PHE A 381 -2.61 5.08 -15.91
C PHE A 381 -2.14 6.50 -16.24
N LEU A 382 -1.89 7.33 -15.22
CA LEU A 382 -1.40 8.69 -15.43
C LEU A 382 0.00 8.71 -16.08
N ARG A 383 0.88 7.77 -15.71
CA ARG A 383 2.19 7.59 -16.36
C ARG A 383 2.05 7.19 -17.82
N ALA A 384 1.20 6.23 -18.13
CA ALA A 384 0.93 5.81 -19.51
C ALA A 384 0.30 6.96 -20.32
N ALA A 385 -0.67 7.67 -19.74
CA ALA A 385 -1.30 8.85 -20.37
C ALA A 385 -0.31 9.98 -20.65
N SER A 386 0.75 10.10 -19.84
CA SER A 386 1.81 11.10 -20.02
C SER A 386 2.98 10.64 -20.88
N ALA A 387 2.95 9.41 -21.43
CA ALA A 387 4.04 8.85 -22.23
C ALA A 387 4.21 9.56 -23.59
N ALA A 388 3.11 9.97 -24.22
CA ALA A 388 3.12 10.66 -25.52
C ALA A 388 3.31 12.17 -25.38
N SER A 389 2.77 12.77 -24.33
CA SER A 389 2.84 14.20 -24.05
C SER A 389 2.76 14.45 -22.54
N PRO A 390 3.45 15.45 -21.98
CA PRO A 390 3.28 15.85 -20.59
C PRO A 390 1.81 16.12 -20.24
N LEU A 391 1.43 15.84 -18.98
CA LEU A 391 0.05 15.84 -18.53
C LEU A 391 -0.22 16.92 -17.48
N VAL A 392 -1.33 17.64 -17.61
CA VAL A 392 -1.89 18.49 -16.54
C VAL A 392 -3.23 17.93 -16.09
N VAL A 393 -3.36 17.64 -14.80
CA VAL A 393 -4.61 17.18 -14.18
C VAL A 393 -5.17 18.30 -13.31
N PHE A 394 -6.39 18.74 -13.61
CA PHE A 394 -7.12 19.73 -12.83
C PHE A 394 -8.14 19.03 -11.92
N LEU A 395 -8.04 19.26 -10.61
CA LEU A 395 -9.00 18.80 -9.61
C LEU A 395 -9.75 20.00 -9.02
N ASP A 396 -10.94 20.29 -9.52
CA ASP A 396 -11.67 21.49 -9.10
C ASP A 396 -12.52 21.23 -7.85
N ASP A 397 -12.51 22.17 -6.90
CA ASP A 397 -13.31 22.19 -5.70
C ASP A 397 -13.09 21.01 -4.71
N LEU A 398 -11.84 20.64 -4.41
CA LEU A 398 -11.46 19.54 -3.49
C LEU A 398 -12.13 19.57 -2.10
N HIS A 399 -12.62 20.72 -1.65
CA HIS A 399 -13.40 20.83 -0.42
C HIS A 399 -14.74 20.07 -0.45
N ALA A 400 -15.20 19.70 -1.65
CA ALA A 400 -16.36 18.86 -1.89
C ALA A 400 -15.98 17.42 -2.30
N ALA A 401 -14.68 17.05 -2.28
CA ALA A 401 -14.24 15.71 -2.63
C ALA A 401 -14.61 14.69 -1.54
N ASP A 402 -14.87 13.44 -1.95
CA ASP A 402 -14.93 12.32 -1.03
C ASP A 402 -13.54 12.05 -0.41
N ARG A 403 -13.54 11.43 0.78
CA ARG A 403 -12.31 11.17 1.52
C ARG A 403 -11.37 10.27 0.74
N THR A 404 -11.90 9.27 0.06
CA THR A 404 -11.13 8.25 -0.65
C THR A 404 -10.39 8.85 -1.86
N SER A 405 -10.99 9.83 -2.54
CA SER A 405 -10.33 10.65 -3.57
C SER A 405 -9.12 11.43 -3.05
N LEU A 406 -9.21 11.99 -1.84
CA LEU A 406 -8.11 12.75 -1.22
C LEU A 406 -6.97 11.84 -0.74
N GLU A 407 -7.29 10.66 -0.23
CA GLU A 407 -6.31 9.64 0.13
C GLU A 407 -5.55 9.17 -1.12
N LEU A 408 -6.24 8.92 -2.24
CA LEU A 408 -5.61 8.60 -3.53
C LEU A 408 -4.71 9.73 -4.04
N LEU A 409 -5.15 10.99 -3.92
CA LEU A 409 -4.32 12.15 -4.29
C LEU A 409 -3.01 12.20 -3.49
N GLN A 410 -3.04 11.89 -2.20
CA GLN A 410 -1.84 11.86 -1.35
C GLN A 410 -0.85 10.79 -1.79
N LEU A 411 -1.35 9.60 -2.14
CA LEU A 411 -0.53 8.51 -2.65
C LEU A 411 0.12 8.90 -3.98
N ILE A 412 -0.65 9.47 -4.92
CA ILE A 412 -0.15 9.94 -6.21
C ILE A 412 0.88 11.06 -6.02
N ALA A 413 0.62 12.04 -5.15
CA ALA A 413 1.48 13.21 -4.93
C ALA A 413 2.93 12.85 -4.54
N ARG A 414 3.12 11.73 -3.84
CA ARG A 414 4.46 11.25 -3.44
C ARG A 414 5.30 10.80 -4.64
N GLU A 415 4.64 10.36 -5.70
CA GLU A 415 5.23 9.72 -6.87
C GLU A 415 5.40 10.66 -8.08
N LEU A 416 4.89 11.91 -7.99
CA LEU A 416 4.91 12.88 -9.09
C LEU A 416 6.31 13.44 -9.41
N ARG A 417 7.26 13.41 -8.46
CA ARG A 417 8.57 14.09 -8.58
C ARG A 417 9.39 13.67 -9.81
N HIS A 418 9.15 12.48 -10.34
CA HIS A 418 9.87 11.89 -11.46
C HIS A 418 8.96 11.60 -12.66
N ALA A 419 7.78 12.23 -12.73
CA ALA A 419 6.83 12.07 -13.81
C ALA A 419 6.57 13.41 -14.51
N PRO A 420 6.32 13.44 -15.84
CA PRO A 420 5.96 14.65 -16.57
C PRO A 420 4.48 15.03 -16.33
N ILE A 421 4.08 15.12 -15.07
CA ILE A 421 2.69 15.30 -14.64
C ILE A 421 2.60 16.48 -13.65
N VAL A 422 1.73 17.45 -13.93
CA VAL A 422 1.35 18.50 -12.97
C VAL A 422 -0.08 18.28 -12.53
N VAL A 423 -0.33 18.24 -11.22
CA VAL A 423 -1.68 18.22 -10.66
C VAL A 423 -1.97 19.58 -10.05
N ILE A 424 -3.05 20.24 -10.49
CA ILE A 424 -3.51 21.53 -9.98
C ILE A 424 -4.88 21.32 -9.36
N ALA A 425 -4.97 21.51 -8.05
CA ALA A 425 -6.21 21.27 -7.32
C ALA A 425 -6.70 22.55 -6.62
N THR A 426 -8.00 22.84 -6.67
CA THR A 426 -8.57 24.06 -6.09
C THR A 426 -9.34 23.75 -4.81
N TYR A 427 -9.27 24.62 -3.80
CA TYR A 427 -10.07 24.47 -2.59
C TYR A 427 -10.35 25.81 -1.87
N ARG A 428 -11.38 25.81 -1.01
CA ARG A 428 -11.77 26.98 -0.23
C ARG A 428 -10.98 27.07 1.07
N GLY A 429 -10.43 28.25 1.33
CA GLY A 429 -9.42 28.44 2.36
C GLY A 429 -9.94 28.62 3.79
N ILE A 430 -11.19 29.10 3.97
CA ILE A 430 -11.79 29.43 5.27
C ILE A 430 -13.32 29.33 5.13
N GLU A 431 -13.94 28.26 5.62
CA GLU A 431 -15.31 28.31 6.13
C GLU A 431 -15.37 27.47 7.41
N ALA A 432 -16.12 27.94 8.41
CA ALA A 432 -16.46 27.23 9.65
C ALA A 432 -17.35 25.97 9.41
N ARG A 433 -17.23 25.36 8.23
CA ARG A 433 -18.02 24.26 7.69
C ARG A 433 -17.20 23.06 7.21
N LEU A 434 -15.87 23.19 7.09
CA LEU A 434 -15.04 22.03 6.79
C LEU A 434 -15.02 21.13 8.02
N ASP A 435 -15.39 19.87 7.85
CA ASP A 435 -15.24 18.86 8.90
C ASP A 435 -13.75 18.74 9.30
N GLU A 436 -13.53 18.41 10.57
CA GLU A 436 -12.20 18.28 11.18
C GLU A 436 -11.37 17.18 10.50
N GLU A 437 -12.01 16.15 9.95
CA GLU A 437 -11.36 15.12 9.14
C GLU A 437 -10.83 15.66 7.81
N LEU A 438 -11.69 16.30 7.00
CA LEU A 438 -11.31 16.91 5.73
C LEU A 438 -10.18 17.94 5.90
N ARG A 439 -10.23 18.71 6.99
CA ARG A 439 -9.17 19.66 7.36
C ARG A 439 -7.83 18.96 7.59
N ARG A 440 -7.81 17.78 8.24
CA ARG A 440 -6.59 16.99 8.45
C ARG A 440 -6.01 16.50 7.13
N GLU A 441 -6.83 16.00 6.22
CA GLU A 441 -6.39 15.50 4.91
C GLU A 441 -5.80 16.62 4.04
N LEU A 442 -6.45 17.79 3.98
CA LEU A 442 -5.93 18.95 3.25
C LEU A 442 -4.61 19.47 3.84
N VAL A 443 -4.44 19.42 5.17
CA VAL A 443 -3.16 19.76 5.83
C VAL A 443 -2.07 18.74 5.50
N ALA A 444 -2.39 17.44 5.42
CA ALA A 444 -1.45 16.41 5.02
C ALA A 444 -0.98 16.61 3.57
N LEU A 445 -1.90 16.90 2.65
CA LEU A 445 -1.61 17.27 1.25
C LEU A 445 -0.70 18.51 1.16
N GLY A 446 -0.93 19.52 2.00
CA GLY A 446 -0.10 20.72 2.04
C GLY A 446 1.38 20.48 2.38
N ARG A 447 1.76 19.30 2.90
CA ARG A 447 3.17 18.94 3.15
C ARG A 447 3.91 18.47 1.90
N THR A 448 3.19 18.00 0.89
CA THR A 448 3.74 17.50 -0.38
C THR A 448 3.43 18.42 -1.56
N ALA A 449 2.48 19.34 -1.40
CA ALA A 449 2.06 20.30 -2.41
C ALA A 449 2.63 21.71 -2.23
N THR A 450 2.69 22.47 -3.33
CA THR A 450 2.91 23.92 -3.28
C THR A 450 1.56 24.63 -3.22
N THR A 451 1.31 25.42 -2.17
CA THR A 451 0.03 26.14 -2.01
C THR A 451 0.14 27.57 -2.53
N LEU A 452 -0.72 27.96 -3.49
CA LEU A 452 -0.91 29.33 -3.95
C LEU A 452 -2.21 29.89 -3.39
N ALA A 453 -2.13 30.96 -2.60
CA ALA A 453 -3.29 31.65 -2.06
C ALA A 453 -3.71 32.80 -2.97
N LEU A 454 -4.93 32.74 -3.48
CA LEU A 454 -5.53 33.82 -4.29
C LEU A 454 -6.17 34.85 -3.37
N THR A 455 -5.68 36.10 -3.46
CA THR A 455 -6.26 37.29 -2.79
C THR A 455 -7.23 38.03 -3.69
N GLY A 456 -7.95 39.04 -3.18
CA GLY A 456 -8.72 39.96 -4.03
C GLY A 456 -7.84 40.67 -5.06
N LEU A 457 -8.46 41.07 -6.17
CA LEU A 457 -7.87 41.97 -7.15
C LEU A 457 -7.59 43.33 -6.51
N ASP A 458 -6.55 44.01 -6.96
CA ASP A 458 -6.32 45.40 -6.55
C ASP A 458 -7.34 46.35 -7.19
N GLU A 459 -7.26 47.64 -6.85
CA GLU A 459 -8.22 48.64 -7.33
C GLU A 459 -8.12 48.87 -8.84
N GLU A 460 -6.92 48.79 -9.42
CA GLU A 460 -6.69 48.94 -10.86
C GLU A 460 -7.22 47.74 -11.64
N GLU A 461 -6.94 46.54 -11.16
CA GLU A 461 -7.47 45.27 -11.68
C GLU A 461 -9.01 45.22 -11.54
N THR A 462 -9.56 45.73 -10.44
CA THR A 462 -11.01 45.84 -10.25
C THR A 462 -11.63 46.82 -11.25
N ALA A 463 -10.98 47.96 -11.52
CA ALA A 463 -11.43 48.93 -12.52
C ALA A 463 -11.46 48.31 -13.92
N LEU A 464 -10.44 47.52 -14.27
CA LEU A 464 -10.37 46.78 -15.53
C LEU A 464 -11.48 45.73 -15.63
N LEU A 465 -11.80 45.03 -14.53
CA LEU A 465 -12.83 43.99 -14.50
C LEU A 465 -14.24 44.52 -14.73
N VAL A 466 -14.63 45.59 -14.06
CA VAL A 466 -16.00 46.13 -14.13
C VAL A 466 -16.26 46.92 -15.43
N GLY A 467 -15.17 47.27 -16.12
CA GLY A 467 -15.21 48.00 -17.37
C GLY A 467 -15.63 49.47 -17.21
N GLY A 468 -15.24 50.34 -18.15
CA GLY A 468 -15.41 51.80 -18.06
C GLY A 468 -16.86 52.34 -18.07
N GLY A 469 -17.85 51.54 -17.69
CA GLY A 469 -19.25 51.94 -17.54
C GLY A 469 -19.57 52.67 -16.22
N LEU A 470 -18.65 52.65 -15.25
CA LEU A 470 -18.80 53.35 -13.97
C LEU A 470 -17.79 54.50 -13.82
N PRO A 471 -18.18 55.63 -13.22
CA PRO A 471 -17.25 56.67 -12.77
C PRO A 471 -16.18 56.11 -11.83
N LEU A 472 -14.94 56.62 -11.91
CA LEU A 472 -13.82 56.24 -11.02
C LEU A 472 -14.18 56.30 -9.53
N SER A 473 -15.00 57.29 -9.13
CA SER A 473 -15.51 57.43 -7.77
C SER A 473 -16.36 56.24 -7.29
N LEU A 474 -17.08 55.58 -8.20
CA LEU A 474 -17.89 54.41 -7.88
C LEU A 474 -17.09 53.10 -8.01
N ILE A 475 -16.03 53.07 -8.82
CA ILE A 475 -15.08 51.95 -8.88
C ILE A 475 -14.38 51.77 -7.53
N ALA A 476 -13.94 52.87 -6.90
CA ALA A 476 -13.36 52.82 -5.55
C ALA A 476 -14.34 52.23 -4.52
N VAL A 477 -15.63 52.57 -4.61
CA VAL A 477 -16.70 52.01 -3.76
C VAL A 477 -16.90 50.52 -4.03
N VAL A 478 -16.88 50.11 -5.30
CA VAL A 478 -16.96 48.70 -5.70
C VAL A 478 -15.77 47.92 -5.15
N HIS A 479 -14.54 48.41 -5.31
CA HIS A 479 -13.33 47.77 -4.77
C HIS A 479 -13.38 47.69 -3.24
N GLN A 480 -13.71 48.78 -2.53
CA GLN A 480 -13.77 48.80 -1.07
C GLN A 480 -14.81 47.83 -0.51
N ARG A 481 -15.98 47.70 -1.15
CA ARG A 481 -17.02 46.77 -0.69
C ARG A 481 -16.75 45.34 -1.12
N SER A 482 -16.21 45.12 -2.31
CA SER A 482 -15.86 43.79 -2.79
C SER A 482 -14.59 43.22 -2.19
N GLN A 483 -13.74 44.07 -1.60
CA GLN A 483 -12.37 43.74 -1.21
C GLN A 483 -11.60 43.07 -2.37
N GLY A 484 -11.90 43.49 -3.60
CA GLY A 484 -11.29 42.93 -4.81
C GLY A 484 -11.80 41.55 -5.23
N ASN A 485 -12.83 40.97 -4.59
CA ASN A 485 -13.38 39.69 -5.02
C ASN A 485 -14.03 39.86 -6.42
N PRO A 486 -13.52 39.21 -7.50
CA PRO A 486 -13.97 39.45 -8.87
C PRO A 486 -15.47 39.26 -9.07
N LEU A 487 -16.02 38.19 -8.51
CA LEU A 487 -17.45 37.91 -8.61
C LEU A 487 -18.25 39.04 -7.96
N PHE A 488 -17.93 39.39 -6.72
CA PHE A 488 -18.67 40.42 -5.99
C PHE A 488 -18.48 41.82 -6.56
N ALA A 489 -17.28 42.14 -7.07
CA ALA A 489 -16.99 43.40 -7.74
C ALA A 489 -17.84 43.58 -9.01
N ASN A 490 -17.92 42.54 -9.85
CA ASN A 490 -18.73 42.58 -11.06
C ASN A 490 -20.23 42.73 -10.74
N GLU A 491 -20.70 42.04 -9.69
CA GLU A 491 -22.10 42.14 -9.24
C GLU A 491 -22.48 43.53 -8.73
N LEU A 492 -21.65 44.11 -7.85
CA LEU A 492 -21.87 45.47 -7.36
C LEU A 492 -21.86 46.47 -8.52
N ALA A 493 -20.99 46.27 -9.51
CA ALA A 493 -20.93 47.14 -10.67
C ALA A 493 -22.19 47.07 -11.53
N ILE A 494 -22.72 45.87 -11.78
CA ILE A 494 -23.99 45.67 -12.51
C ILE A 494 -25.16 46.33 -11.75
N GLU A 495 -25.22 46.18 -10.42
CA GLU A 495 -26.28 46.78 -9.62
C GLU A 495 -26.23 48.32 -9.64
N ILE A 496 -25.03 48.89 -9.48
CA ILE A 496 -24.82 50.34 -9.52
C ILE A 496 -25.19 50.89 -10.90
N ALA A 497 -24.72 50.26 -11.98
CA ALA A 497 -25.05 50.65 -13.35
C ALA A 497 -26.57 50.64 -13.61
N ALA A 498 -27.26 49.58 -13.20
CA ALA A 498 -28.71 49.47 -13.34
C ALA A 498 -29.49 50.52 -12.53
N ARG A 499 -28.99 50.94 -11.36
CA ARG A 499 -29.59 52.04 -10.57
C ARG A 499 -29.31 53.41 -11.20
N MET A 500 -28.14 53.60 -11.80
CA MET A 500 -27.81 54.82 -12.56
C MET A 500 -28.70 54.98 -13.79
N GLU A 501 -28.92 53.91 -14.55
CA GLU A 501 -29.82 53.94 -15.73
C GLU A 501 -31.28 54.29 -15.36
N ARG A 502 -31.73 53.91 -14.16
CA ARG A 502 -33.06 54.28 -13.64
C ARG A 502 -33.13 55.68 -13.04
N GLY A 503 -32.04 56.46 -13.09
CA GLY A 503 -31.96 57.81 -12.51
C GLY A 503 -31.99 57.84 -10.97
N MET A 504 -31.75 56.70 -10.32
CA MET A 504 -31.84 56.55 -8.86
C MET A 504 -30.53 56.88 -8.13
N LEU A 505 -29.47 57.25 -8.86
CA LEU A 505 -28.15 57.59 -8.31
C LEU A 505 -27.56 58.83 -9.01
N ALA A 506 -27.11 59.80 -8.23
CA ALA A 506 -26.28 60.90 -8.71
C ALA A 506 -24.81 60.43 -8.85
N SER A 507 -24.06 61.02 -9.78
CA SER A 507 -22.70 60.62 -10.19
C SER A 507 -21.59 60.69 -9.12
N SER A 508 -21.93 60.95 -7.85
CA SER A 508 -20.94 61.24 -6.78
C SER A 508 -21.29 60.73 -5.37
N THR A 509 -22.23 59.80 -5.18
CA THR A 509 -22.62 59.38 -3.81
C THR A 509 -21.83 58.18 -3.29
N THR A 510 -21.03 58.40 -2.24
CA THR A 510 -20.33 57.40 -1.41
C THR A 510 -21.26 56.63 -0.45
N GLU A 511 -22.46 57.15 -0.18
CA GLU A 511 -23.48 56.52 0.68
C GLU A 511 -24.54 55.81 -0.17
N LEU A 512 -24.15 54.66 -0.71
CA LEU A 512 -25.05 53.74 -1.39
C LEU A 512 -25.62 52.73 -0.38
N PRO A 513 -26.95 52.67 -0.14
CA PRO A 513 -27.57 51.54 0.56
C PRO A 513 -27.54 50.34 -0.40
N LEU A 514 -26.40 49.67 -0.45
CA LEU A 514 -26.23 48.36 -1.11
C LEU A 514 -26.09 47.34 0.00
N ALA A 515 -26.69 46.19 -0.22
CA ALA A 515 -26.79 45.19 0.78
C ALA A 515 -25.41 44.56 1.08
N PRO A 516 -25.10 44.24 2.36
CA PRO A 516 -23.74 43.97 2.81
C PRO A 516 -23.16 42.59 2.44
N ALA A 517 -23.88 41.71 1.74
CA ALA A 517 -23.40 40.35 1.44
C ALA A 517 -23.87 39.79 0.07
N VAL A 518 -23.11 38.83 -0.48
CA VAL A 518 -23.43 38.06 -1.71
C VAL A 518 -24.86 37.48 -1.68
N SER A 519 -25.36 37.10 -0.50
CA SER A 519 -26.74 36.60 -0.32
C SER A 519 -27.81 37.62 -0.72
N ASP A 520 -27.60 38.91 -0.45
CA ASP A 520 -28.61 39.93 -0.68
C ASP A 520 -28.70 40.34 -2.17
N VAL A 521 -27.59 40.23 -2.89
CA VAL A 521 -27.56 40.37 -4.36
C VAL A 521 -28.36 39.25 -5.02
N ILE A 522 -28.20 38.00 -4.53
CA ILE A 522 -28.97 36.85 -5.01
C ILE A 522 -30.46 37.03 -4.70
N VAL A 523 -30.81 37.49 -3.49
CA VAL A 523 -32.20 37.83 -3.12
C VAL A 523 -32.78 38.91 -4.05
N GLY A 524 -32.00 39.94 -4.38
CA GLY A 524 -32.40 40.99 -5.32
C GLY A 524 -32.65 40.47 -6.75
N ARG A 525 -31.92 39.45 -7.21
CA ARG A 525 -32.19 38.76 -8.49
C ARG A 525 -33.45 37.90 -8.43
N LEU A 526 -33.66 37.21 -7.31
CA LEU A 526 -34.86 36.41 -7.08
C LEU A 526 -36.15 37.24 -7.02
N GLN A 527 -36.06 38.53 -6.65
CA GLN A 527 -37.18 39.47 -6.71
C GLN A 527 -37.52 39.96 -8.14
N ARG A 528 -36.66 39.70 -9.14
CA ARG A 528 -36.86 40.14 -10.54
C ARG A 528 -37.58 39.11 -11.42
N VAL A 529 -37.72 37.87 -10.94
CA VAL A 529 -38.44 36.81 -11.64
C VAL A 529 -39.87 36.71 -11.12
N THR A 530 -40.81 36.28 -11.97
CA THR A 530 -42.20 36.08 -11.56
C THR A 530 -42.31 34.99 -10.48
N PRO A 531 -43.39 34.97 -9.67
CA PRO A 531 -43.65 33.86 -8.74
C PRO A 531 -43.67 32.49 -9.42
N ALA A 532 -44.07 32.45 -10.70
CA ALA A 532 -44.07 31.26 -11.52
C ALA A 532 -42.64 30.79 -11.84
N ALA A 533 -41.78 31.68 -12.35
CA ALA A 533 -40.37 31.37 -12.59
C ALA A 533 -39.61 31.00 -11.31
N ARG A 534 -39.93 31.67 -10.19
CA ARG A 534 -39.40 31.31 -8.88
C ARG A 534 -39.76 29.88 -8.48
N HIS A 535 -41.02 29.45 -8.66
CA HIS A 535 -41.45 28.09 -8.33
C HIS A 535 -40.68 27.03 -9.13
N VAL A 536 -40.45 27.28 -10.43
CA VAL A 536 -39.67 26.39 -11.30
C VAL A 536 -38.19 26.36 -10.86
N LEU A 537 -37.62 27.51 -10.50
CA LEU A 537 -36.24 27.61 -9.98
C LEU A 537 -36.07 26.91 -8.62
N GLU A 538 -37.08 26.91 -7.76
CA GLU A 538 -37.09 26.16 -6.50
C GLU A 538 -37.06 24.65 -6.72
N ALA A 539 -37.89 24.13 -7.65
CA ALA A 539 -37.85 22.72 -8.05
C ALA A 539 -36.52 22.35 -8.73
N ALA A 540 -36.01 23.21 -9.60
CA ALA A 540 -34.69 23.05 -10.22
C ALA A 540 -33.56 23.01 -9.17
N ALA A 541 -33.66 23.80 -8.10
CA ALA A 541 -32.66 23.80 -7.03
C ALA A 541 -32.57 22.45 -6.29
N ILE A 542 -33.68 21.71 -6.22
CA ILE A 542 -33.72 20.32 -5.72
C ILE A 542 -33.10 19.37 -6.73
N ALA A 543 -33.38 19.57 -8.02
CA ALA A 543 -32.93 18.66 -9.08
C ALA A 543 -31.41 18.63 -9.27
N GLY A 544 -30.72 19.74 -8.99
CA GLY A 544 -29.26 19.77 -9.01
C GLY A 544 -28.71 21.08 -9.54
N ARG A 545 -27.39 21.13 -9.75
CA ARG A 545 -26.76 22.28 -10.41
C ARG A 545 -27.12 22.35 -11.89
N THR A 546 -27.16 21.21 -12.55
CA THR A 546 -27.61 21.02 -13.93
C THR A 546 -28.86 20.18 -13.89
N PHE A 547 -29.88 20.56 -14.67
CA PHE A 547 -31.18 19.91 -14.65
C PHE A 547 -31.81 19.97 -16.04
N VAL A 548 -32.68 19.00 -16.31
CA VAL A 548 -33.45 18.90 -17.55
C VAL A 548 -34.89 19.36 -17.32
N ILE A 549 -35.45 20.09 -18.29
CA ILE A 549 -36.81 20.64 -18.20
C ILE A 549 -37.87 19.56 -17.94
N PRO A 550 -37.86 18.38 -18.60
CA PRO A 550 -38.88 17.35 -18.35
C PRO A 550 -38.98 16.92 -16.88
N LEU A 551 -37.84 16.84 -16.19
CA LEU A 551 -37.79 16.50 -14.77
C LEU A 551 -38.35 17.62 -13.90
N VAL A 552 -37.95 18.88 -14.15
CA VAL A 552 -38.45 20.03 -13.38
C VAL A 552 -39.94 20.25 -13.60
N ALA A 553 -40.43 20.08 -14.84
CA ALA A 553 -41.85 20.14 -15.17
C ALA A 553 -42.65 19.10 -14.39
N HIS A 554 -42.14 17.86 -14.28
CA HIS A 554 -42.73 16.81 -13.46
C HIS A 554 -42.80 17.21 -11.97
N LEU A 555 -41.73 17.78 -11.40
CA LEU A 555 -41.70 18.23 -9.99
C LEU A 555 -42.69 19.36 -9.69
N CYS A 556 -42.87 20.27 -10.65
CA CYS A 556 -43.81 21.38 -10.53
C CYS A 556 -45.27 20.96 -10.82
N GLY A 557 -45.48 19.81 -11.46
CA GLY A 557 -46.78 19.42 -12.01
C GLY A 557 -47.22 20.29 -13.19
N TRP A 558 -46.25 20.82 -13.96
CA TRP A 558 -46.46 21.77 -15.06
C TRP A 558 -46.11 21.12 -16.41
N ASN A 559 -46.48 21.78 -17.51
CA ASN A 559 -46.01 21.39 -18.84
C ASN A 559 -44.62 21.96 -19.14
N GLU A 560 -43.88 21.31 -20.04
CA GLU A 560 -42.50 21.69 -20.38
C GLU A 560 -42.42 23.11 -20.96
N ALA A 561 -43.38 23.50 -21.81
CA ALA A 561 -43.43 24.83 -22.40
C ALA A 561 -43.54 25.96 -21.36
N GLY A 562 -44.33 25.76 -20.30
CA GLY A 562 -44.45 26.70 -19.20
C GLY A 562 -43.17 26.81 -18.36
N CYS A 563 -42.47 25.69 -18.13
CA CYS A 563 -41.19 25.70 -17.45
C CYS A 563 -40.07 26.34 -18.28
N LEU A 564 -40.06 26.12 -19.60
CA LEU A 564 -39.12 26.77 -20.53
C LEU A 564 -39.28 28.29 -20.51
N ALA A 565 -40.51 28.81 -20.61
CA ALA A 565 -40.77 30.24 -20.50
C ALA A 565 -40.30 30.82 -19.14
N ALA A 566 -40.46 30.05 -18.06
CA ALA A 566 -39.96 30.42 -16.74
C ALA A 566 -38.41 30.41 -16.65
N MET A 567 -37.73 29.54 -17.40
CA MET A 567 -36.26 29.53 -17.49
C MET A 567 -35.71 30.67 -18.34
N GLU A 568 -36.45 31.17 -19.34
CA GLU A 568 -36.08 32.39 -20.08
C GLU A 568 -36.00 33.61 -19.13
N GLU A 569 -36.93 33.73 -18.18
CA GLU A 569 -36.82 34.74 -17.11
C GLU A 569 -35.58 34.53 -16.23
N GLY A 570 -35.27 33.27 -15.89
CA GLY A 570 -34.09 32.91 -15.11
C GLY A 570 -32.76 33.22 -15.83
N LEU A 571 -32.71 33.04 -17.15
CA LEU A 571 -31.59 33.42 -18.01
C LEU A 571 -31.44 34.95 -18.02
N ALA A 572 -32.53 35.68 -18.24
CA ALA A 572 -32.53 37.14 -18.26
C ALA A 572 -32.11 37.74 -16.90
N ALA A 573 -32.46 37.09 -15.79
CA ALA A 573 -32.06 37.48 -14.45
C ALA A 573 -30.64 37.01 -14.05
N GLY A 574 -29.94 36.27 -14.92
CA GLY A 574 -28.60 35.73 -14.64
C GLY A 574 -28.57 34.70 -13.50
N LEU A 575 -29.68 34.00 -13.26
CA LEU A 575 -29.81 32.96 -12.23
C LEU A 575 -29.41 31.58 -12.78
N VAL A 576 -29.71 31.33 -14.04
CA VAL A 576 -29.35 30.12 -14.77
C VAL A 576 -28.65 30.47 -16.09
N ALA A 577 -27.97 29.49 -16.69
CA ALA A 577 -27.31 29.54 -17.98
C ALA A 577 -27.64 28.27 -18.78
N ASP A 578 -27.33 28.30 -20.08
CA ASP A 578 -27.42 27.12 -20.95
C ASP A 578 -26.56 25.97 -20.39
N GLY A 579 -27.15 24.78 -20.33
CA GLY A 579 -26.53 23.55 -19.86
C GLY A 579 -25.69 22.82 -20.91
N GLY A 580 -25.67 23.29 -22.16
CA GLY A 580 -24.88 22.75 -23.26
C GLY A 580 -25.56 21.61 -24.04
N ALA A 581 -26.72 21.15 -23.60
CA ALA A 581 -27.55 20.15 -24.26
C ALA A 581 -28.99 20.68 -24.39
N PRO A 582 -29.79 20.18 -25.37
CA PRO A 582 -31.19 20.60 -25.52
C PRO A 582 -31.97 20.43 -24.21
N ASP A 583 -32.84 21.41 -23.91
CA ASP A 583 -33.70 21.44 -22.72
C ASP A 583 -32.96 21.25 -21.38
N THR A 584 -31.67 21.58 -21.36
CA THR A 584 -30.81 21.46 -20.19
C THR A 584 -30.35 22.83 -19.75
N PHE A 585 -30.52 23.13 -18.46
CA PHE A 585 -30.12 24.39 -17.85
C PHE A 585 -29.19 24.11 -16.67
N ARG A 586 -28.39 25.10 -16.31
CA ARG A 586 -27.54 25.03 -15.12
C ARG A 586 -27.59 26.32 -14.31
N PHE A 587 -27.46 26.24 -13.00
CA PHE A 587 -27.24 27.43 -12.18
C PHE A 587 -25.88 28.06 -12.51
N VAL A 588 -25.87 29.39 -12.66
CA VAL A 588 -24.65 30.15 -12.94
C VAL A 588 -23.62 29.94 -11.83
N ASP A 589 -24.09 29.96 -10.57
CA ASP A 589 -23.28 29.69 -9.38
C ASP A 589 -23.98 28.74 -8.40
N SER A 590 -23.19 27.89 -7.74
CA SER A 590 -23.58 27.06 -6.59
C SER A 590 -24.29 27.84 -5.48
N LEU A 591 -23.91 29.10 -5.25
CA LEU A 591 -24.47 29.99 -4.23
C LEU A 591 -25.91 30.40 -4.56
N VAL A 592 -26.24 30.59 -5.84
CA VAL A 592 -27.62 30.91 -6.28
C VAL A 592 -28.54 29.75 -5.95
N ARG A 593 -28.14 28.53 -6.32
CA ARG A 593 -28.86 27.30 -5.97
C ARG A 593 -28.99 27.16 -4.45
N ALA A 594 -27.91 27.36 -3.71
CA ALA A 594 -27.90 27.20 -2.26
C ALA A 594 -28.75 28.26 -1.54
N ALA A 595 -28.89 29.46 -2.09
CA ALA A 595 -29.79 30.49 -1.59
C ALA A 595 -31.25 30.10 -1.83
N LEU A 596 -31.60 29.76 -3.08
CA LEU A 596 -32.92 29.23 -3.44
C LEU A 596 -33.34 28.06 -2.55
N TYR A 597 -32.49 27.04 -2.43
CA TYR A 597 -32.75 25.85 -1.63
C TYR A 597 -32.99 26.15 -0.14
N ARG A 598 -32.34 27.18 0.41
CA ARG A 598 -32.52 27.61 1.81
C ARG A 598 -33.83 28.36 2.04
N GLU A 599 -34.35 29.05 1.03
CA GLU A 599 -35.62 29.76 1.10
C GLU A 599 -36.84 28.83 0.96
N ILE A 600 -36.67 27.62 0.41
CA ILE A 600 -37.76 26.64 0.31
C ILE A 600 -38.21 26.22 1.72
N PRO A 601 -39.51 26.37 2.06
CA PRO A 601 -40.04 25.92 3.34
C PRO A 601 -39.74 24.43 3.60
N PRO A 602 -39.35 24.02 4.83
CA PRO A 602 -38.90 22.66 5.10
C PRO A 602 -39.87 21.55 4.66
N ALA A 603 -41.17 21.74 4.85
CA ALA A 603 -42.20 20.78 4.42
C ALA A 603 -42.24 20.64 2.90
N ARG A 604 -42.27 21.75 2.17
CA ARG A 604 -42.24 21.76 0.70
C ARG A 604 -40.95 21.17 0.15
N ARG A 605 -39.83 21.45 0.81
CA ARG A 605 -38.52 20.90 0.44
C ARG A 605 -38.51 19.39 0.56
N ALA A 606 -39.11 18.83 1.61
CA ALA A 606 -39.23 17.40 1.80
C ALA A 606 -40.11 16.76 0.70
N GLU A 607 -41.27 17.36 0.39
CA GLU A 607 -42.14 16.91 -0.70
C GLU A 607 -41.42 16.90 -2.06
N LEU A 608 -40.68 17.96 -2.38
CA LEU A 608 -39.92 18.03 -3.63
C LEU A 608 -38.79 16.99 -3.68
N HIS A 609 -38.14 16.70 -2.55
CA HIS A 609 -37.14 15.63 -2.49
C HIS A 609 -37.76 14.25 -2.74
N LEU A 610 -38.95 13.98 -2.19
CA LEU A 610 -39.69 12.75 -2.44
C LEU A 610 -40.09 12.63 -3.93
N ALA A 611 -40.72 13.67 -4.48
CA ALA A 611 -41.15 13.70 -5.87
C ALA A 611 -39.97 13.52 -6.83
N PHE A 612 -38.82 14.13 -6.54
CA PHE A 612 -37.60 13.92 -7.30
C PHE A 612 -37.14 12.47 -7.23
N ALA A 613 -37.04 11.91 -6.03
CA ALA A 613 -36.57 10.53 -5.84
C ALA A 613 -37.44 9.54 -6.61
N GLU A 614 -38.77 9.68 -6.52
CA GLU A 614 -39.73 8.80 -7.20
C GLU A 614 -39.67 8.94 -8.73
N ALA A 615 -39.47 10.15 -9.24
CA ALA A 615 -39.36 10.39 -10.68
C ALA A 615 -38.10 9.75 -11.29
N VAL A 616 -36.97 9.78 -10.56
CA VAL A 616 -35.69 9.28 -11.09
C VAL A 616 -35.39 7.82 -10.70
N GLU A 617 -36.02 7.28 -9.65
CA GLU A 617 -35.79 5.93 -9.12
C GLU A 617 -35.78 4.82 -10.21
N PRO A 618 -36.76 4.74 -11.13
CA PRO A 618 -36.75 3.67 -12.15
C PRO A 618 -35.50 3.69 -13.04
N ARG A 619 -34.99 4.89 -13.36
CA ARG A 619 -33.82 5.10 -14.22
C ARG A 619 -32.51 4.97 -13.44
N TYR A 620 -32.48 5.49 -12.22
CA TYR A 620 -31.27 5.55 -11.41
C TYR A 620 -31.00 4.24 -10.67
N ALA A 621 -32.01 3.43 -10.35
CA ALA A 621 -31.79 2.15 -9.68
C ALA A 621 -31.49 1.01 -10.69
N ASN A 622 -32.05 1.08 -11.90
CA ASN A 622 -31.96 0.02 -12.92
C ASN A 622 -31.14 0.43 -14.15
N GLY A 623 -30.50 1.60 -14.13
CA GLY A 623 -29.60 2.04 -15.20
C GLY A 623 -28.29 1.25 -15.21
N PRO A 624 -27.49 1.37 -16.28
CA PRO A 624 -26.15 0.74 -16.37
C PRO A 624 -25.20 1.25 -15.27
N GLU A 625 -25.38 2.49 -14.81
CA GLU A 625 -24.65 3.11 -13.71
C GLU A 625 -25.64 3.51 -12.60
N PRO A 626 -25.95 2.61 -11.65
CA PRO A 626 -26.94 2.92 -10.62
C PRO A 626 -26.47 3.99 -9.63
N ARG A 627 -27.30 5.02 -9.43
CA ARG A 627 -27.01 6.19 -8.57
C ARG A 627 -27.60 6.02 -7.17
N TYR A 628 -27.17 4.97 -6.45
CA TYR A 628 -27.75 4.62 -5.16
C TYR A 628 -27.56 5.69 -4.09
N ALA A 629 -26.39 6.34 -4.04
CA ALA A 629 -26.12 7.38 -3.04
C ALA A 629 -27.02 8.62 -3.25
N GLU A 630 -27.24 9.02 -4.51
CA GLU A 630 -28.15 10.12 -4.85
C GLU A 630 -29.60 9.80 -4.43
N LEU A 631 -30.08 8.60 -4.73
CA LEU A 631 -31.41 8.15 -4.29
C LEU A 631 -31.52 8.14 -2.77
N ALA A 632 -30.53 7.59 -2.07
CA ALA A 632 -30.50 7.53 -0.62
C ALA A 632 -30.65 8.93 -0.01
N ARG A 633 -29.87 9.91 -0.48
CA ARG A 633 -29.92 11.30 -0.02
C ARG A 633 -31.29 11.95 -0.22
N HIS A 634 -31.93 11.73 -1.37
CA HIS A 634 -33.24 12.32 -1.62
C HIS A 634 -34.33 11.69 -0.75
N PHE A 635 -34.29 10.37 -0.55
CA PHE A 635 -35.21 9.69 0.37
C PHE A 635 -34.96 10.03 1.85
N ASP A 636 -33.70 10.30 2.24
CA ASP A 636 -33.35 10.77 3.59
C ASP A 636 -33.94 12.16 3.90
N LYS A 637 -34.02 13.02 2.88
CA LYS A 637 -34.59 14.38 2.99
C LYS A 637 -36.10 14.42 2.74
N ALA A 638 -36.71 13.31 2.36
CA ALA A 638 -38.14 13.18 2.12
C ALA A 638 -38.93 13.08 3.45
N PRO A 639 -40.28 13.22 3.43
CA PRO A 639 -41.09 13.04 4.62
C PRO A 639 -40.90 11.65 5.24
N ALA A 640 -40.78 11.59 6.56
CA ALA A 640 -40.46 10.38 7.32
C ALA A 640 -41.37 9.18 7.01
N THR A 641 -42.66 9.43 6.72
CA THR A 641 -43.67 8.40 6.44
C THR A 641 -43.53 7.73 5.08
N ALA A 642 -42.80 8.33 4.13
CA ALA A 642 -42.69 7.83 2.76
C ALA A 642 -41.24 7.55 2.32
N GLY A 643 -40.25 8.26 2.88
CA GLY A 643 -38.86 8.16 2.44
C GLY A 643 -38.00 7.11 3.16
N ARG A 644 -38.28 6.82 4.43
CA ARG A 644 -37.30 6.18 5.33
C ARG A 644 -36.94 4.73 4.96
N GLU A 645 -37.90 3.93 4.50
CA GLU A 645 -37.64 2.55 4.06
C GLU A 645 -36.77 2.52 2.79
N LYS A 646 -37.09 3.38 1.82
CA LYS A 646 -36.27 3.53 0.61
C LYS A 646 -34.90 4.12 0.92
N ALA A 647 -34.80 5.06 1.85
CA ALA A 647 -33.53 5.62 2.31
C ALA A 647 -32.63 4.54 2.90
N ALA A 648 -33.15 3.71 3.81
CA ALA A 648 -32.44 2.56 4.37
C ALA A 648 -31.91 1.62 3.27
N ARG A 649 -32.78 1.24 2.33
CA ARG A 649 -32.44 0.35 1.20
C ARG A 649 -31.34 0.95 0.32
N TYR A 650 -31.48 2.21 -0.09
CA TYR A 650 -30.54 2.84 -1.00
C TYR A 650 -29.22 3.20 -0.32
N HIS A 651 -29.21 3.54 0.97
CA HIS A 651 -27.97 3.67 1.74
C HIS A 651 -27.24 2.33 1.85
N ARG A 652 -27.95 1.21 2.07
CA ARG A 652 -27.32 -0.12 2.08
C ARG A 652 -26.69 -0.45 0.73
N LEU A 653 -27.42 -0.25 -0.37
CA LEU A 653 -26.91 -0.50 -1.73
C LEU A 653 -25.73 0.43 -2.09
N ALA A 654 -25.79 1.70 -1.70
CA ALA A 654 -24.68 2.64 -1.86
C ALA A 654 -23.44 2.19 -1.08
N GLY A 655 -23.62 1.72 0.16
CA GLY A 655 -22.54 1.22 0.99
C GLY A 655 -21.91 -0.09 0.47
N GLU A 656 -22.72 -1.03 0.00
CA GLU A 656 -22.26 -2.27 -0.64
C GLU A 656 -21.49 -1.95 -1.94
N ARG A 657 -21.98 -1.00 -2.75
CA ARG A 657 -21.29 -0.52 -3.96
C ARG A 657 -19.97 0.16 -3.62
N ALA A 658 -19.94 1.05 -2.63
CA ALA A 658 -18.71 1.71 -2.18
C ALA A 658 -17.67 0.69 -1.68
N ALA A 659 -18.09 -0.34 -0.92
CA ALA A 659 -17.21 -1.42 -0.48
C ALA A 659 -16.65 -2.24 -1.65
N ALA A 660 -17.45 -2.46 -2.71
CA ALA A 660 -17.00 -3.14 -3.92
C ALA A 660 -15.92 -2.34 -4.68
N HIS A 661 -15.99 -1.00 -4.66
CA HIS A 661 -15.00 -0.08 -5.25
C HIS A 661 -13.85 0.27 -4.29
N ALA A 662 -13.71 -0.44 -3.16
CA ALA A 662 -12.68 -0.19 -2.14
C ALA A 662 -12.73 1.20 -1.47
N ALA A 663 -13.90 1.84 -1.48
CA ALA A 663 -14.17 3.10 -0.78
C ALA A 663 -14.72 2.85 0.62
N LEU A 664 -13.86 2.34 1.49
CA LEU A 664 -14.25 1.82 2.80
C LEU A 664 -14.86 2.89 3.74
N PRO A 665 -14.34 4.14 3.80
CA PRO A 665 -14.96 5.18 4.62
C PRO A 665 -16.37 5.54 4.15
N ASP A 666 -16.58 5.69 2.84
CA ASP A 666 -17.88 5.99 2.24
C ASP A 666 -18.87 4.83 2.44
N ALA A 667 -18.38 3.59 2.33
CA ALA A 667 -19.15 2.40 2.63
C ALA A 667 -19.63 2.39 4.09
N ALA A 668 -18.73 2.69 5.05
CA ALA A 668 -19.06 2.75 6.46
C ALA A 668 -20.08 3.86 6.76
N LYS A 669 -19.93 5.04 6.16
CA LYS A 669 -20.86 6.16 6.27
C LYS A 669 -22.26 5.75 5.82
N HIS A 670 -22.38 5.21 4.61
CA HIS A 670 -23.67 4.81 4.05
C HIS A 670 -24.32 3.65 4.81
N LEU A 671 -23.57 2.61 5.17
CA LEU A 671 -24.13 1.49 5.95
C LEU A 671 -24.56 1.94 7.36
N SER A 672 -23.85 2.89 7.97
CA SER A 672 -24.27 3.49 9.25
C SER A 672 -25.56 4.30 9.11
N ALA A 673 -25.70 5.08 8.03
CA ALA A 673 -26.94 5.81 7.72
C ALA A 673 -28.12 4.85 7.47
N ALA A 674 -27.88 3.73 6.77
CA ALA A 674 -28.88 2.68 6.60
C ALA A 674 -29.36 2.12 7.93
N LEU A 675 -28.45 1.82 8.88
CA LEU A 675 -28.82 1.35 10.22
C LEU A 675 -29.63 2.39 11.00
N GLN A 676 -29.26 3.68 10.93
CA GLN A 676 -30.02 4.74 11.58
C GLN A 676 -31.45 4.86 11.02
N ALA A 677 -31.61 4.76 9.70
CA ALA A 677 -32.91 4.76 9.04
C ALA A 677 -33.75 3.54 9.44
N ILE A 678 -33.14 2.35 9.54
CA ILE A 678 -33.80 1.11 9.99
C ILE A 678 -34.22 1.22 11.47
N ASP A 679 -33.32 1.65 12.35
CA ASP A 679 -33.60 1.81 13.79
C ASP A 679 -34.76 2.79 14.02
N ALA A 680 -34.85 3.86 13.23
CA ALA A 680 -35.94 4.84 13.28
C ALA A 680 -37.29 4.33 12.71
N LEU A 681 -37.33 3.23 11.96
CA LEU A 681 -38.57 2.54 11.55
C LEU A 681 -39.10 1.59 12.65
N GLY A 682 -38.26 1.26 13.63
CA GLY A 682 -38.52 0.23 14.64
C GLY A 682 -38.02 -1.14 14.17
N ALA A 683 -37.15 -1.75 14.98
CA ALA A 683 -36.37 -2.94 14.63
C ALA A 683 -37.21 -4.17 14.21
N ALA A 684 -38.50 -4.22 14.56
CA ALA A 684 -39.37 -5.37 14.28
C ALA A 684 -39.84 -5.47 12.82
N SER A 685 -39.85 -4.36 12.05
CA SER A 685 -40.48 -4.38 10.72
C SER A 685 -39.61 -4.98 9.61
N ASN A 686 -38.31 -5.18 9.82
CA ASN A 686 -37.40 -5.74 8.78
C ASN A 686 -36.09 -6.31 9.36
N ALA A 687 -36.18 -7.28 10.28
CA ALA A 687 -35.02 -7.86 10.98
C ALA A 687 -33.96 -8.47 10.04
N ALA A 688 -34.37 -9.04 8.89
CA ALA A 688 -33.47 -9.62 7.92
C ALA A 688 -32.62 -8.56 7.19
N GLU A 689 -33.19 -7.41 6.83
CA GLU A 689 -32.42 -6.32 6.24
C GLU A 689 -31.49 -5.65 7.26
N HIS A 690 -31.95 -5.50 8.51
CA HIS A 690 -31.11 -5.03 9.60
C HIS A 690 -29.89 -5.95 9.81
N CYS A 691 -30.11 -7.27 9.90
CA CYS A 691 -29.04 -8.26 10.01
C CYS A 691 -28.04 -8.16 8.83
N ARG A 692 -28.52 -8.10 7.58
CA ARG A 692 -27.67 -7.94 6.39
C ARG A 692 -26.84 -6.66 6.42
N THR A 693 -27.44 -5.55 6.85
CA THR A 693 -26.74 -4.25 6.93
C THR A 693 -25.65 -4.28 8.00
N LEU A 694 -25.90 -4.91 9.16
CA LEU A 694 -24.89 -5.09 10.21
C LEU A 694 -23.73 -5.98 9.75
N VAL A 695 -24.01 -7.07 9.03
CA VAL A 695 -22.97 -7.94 8.45
C VAL A 695 -22.11 -7.16 7.45
N ALA A 696 -22.74 -6.39 6.55
CA ALA A 696 -22.02 -5.55 5.59
C ALA A 696 -21.15 -4.50 6.30
N LEU A 697 -21.68 -3.83 7.33
CA LEU A 697 -20.92 -2.85 8.09
C LEU A 697 -19.77 -3.50 8.87
N GLY A 698 -20.01 -4.66 9.49
CA GLY A 698 -18.97 -5.45 10.16
C GLY A 698 -17.82 -5.76 9.19
N ASN A 699 -18.13 -6.26 8.01
CA ASN A 699 -17.14 -6.52 6.95
C ASN A 699 -16.33 -5.26 6.57
N VAL A 700 -16.98 -4.09 6.46
CA VAL A 700 -16.29 -2.82 6.18
C VAL A 700 -15.40 -2.39 7.35
N GLN A 701 -15.85 -2.53 8.60
CA GLN A 701 -15.05 -2.20 9.78
C GLN A 701 -13.79 -3.06 9.88
N VAL A 702 -13.87 -4.35 9.50
CA VAL A 702 -12.68 -5.22 9.40
C VAL A 702 -11.70 -4.69 8.36
N ALA A 703 -12.21 -4.29 7.19
CA ALA A 703 -11.39 -3.74 6.12
C ALA A 703 -10.68 -2.44 6.52
N MET A 704 -11.30 -1.65 7.39
CA MET A 704 -10.70 -0.45 7.99
C MET A 704 -9.78 -0.75 9.18
N GLY A 705 -9.70 -2.01 9.65
CA GLY A 705 -8.90 -2.42 10.80
C GLY A 705 -9.56 -2.19 12.16
N HIS A 706 -10.84 -1.80 12.21
CA HIS A 706 -11.60 -1.58 13.45
C HIS A 706 -12.23 -2.87 13.97
N LEU A 707 -11.39 -3.79 14.46
CA LEU A 707 -11.82 -5.14 14.88
C LEU A 707 -12.88 -5.13 15.99
N ASP A 708 -12.75 -4.22 16.97
CA ASP A 708 -13.72 -4.10 18.07
C ASP A 708 -15.11 -3.67 17.59
N LEU A 709 -15.17 -2.68 16.69
CA LEU A 709 -16.43 -2.23 16.09
C LEU A 709 -17.06 -3.34 15.26
N SER A 710 -16.25 -4.07 14.49
CA SER A 710 -16.73 -5.21 13.72
C SER A 710 -17.36 -6.28 14.62
N ALA A 711 -16.68 -6.67 15.70
CA ALA A 711 -17.18 -7.67 16.64
C ALA A 711 -18.54 -7.27 17.22
N GLN A 712 -18.74 -5.98 17.54
CA GLN A 712 -20.03 -5.44 17.98
C GLN A 712 -21.12 -5.56 16.91
N MET A 713 -20.79 -5.25 15.64
CA MET A 713 -21.76 -5.36 14.54
C MET A 713 -22.19 -6.82 14.30
N PHE A 714 -21.23 -7.75 14.30
CA PHE A 714 -21.54 -9.17 14.14
C PHE A 714 -22.31 -9.75 15.33
N ALA A 715 -22.05 -9.29 16.55
CA ALA A 715 -22.83 -9.69 17.73
C ALA A 715 -24.30 -9.26 17.60
N ARG A 716 -24.59 -8.00 17.26
CA ARG A 716 -25.97 -7.53 16.97
C ARG A 716 -26.58 -8.27 15.78
N ALA A 717 -25.81 -8.55 14.73
CA ALA A 717 -26.30 -9.30 13.58
C ALA A 717 -26.74 -10.71 13.97
N ALA A 718 -25.99 -11.37 14.85
CA ALA A 718 -26.32 -12.70 15.37
C ALA A 718 -27.58 -12.69 16.23
N GLU A 719 -27.77 -11.68 17.10
CA GLU A 719 -29.00 -11.50 17.87
C GLU A 719 -30.25 -11.41 16.98
N LEU A 720 -30.15 -10.69 15.87
CA LEU A 720 -31.23 -10.59 14.88
C LEU A 720 -31.39 -11.85 14.02
N ALA A 721 -30.31 -12.59 13.78
CA ALA A 721 -30.34 -13.82 12.99
C ALA A 721 -31.00 -14.99 13.72
N ARG A 722 -30.89 -15.07 15.05
CA ARG A 722 -31.50 -16.15 15.87
C ARG A 722 -33.00 -16.37 15.60
N PRO A 723 -33.88 -15.35 15.70
CA PRO A 723 -35.30 -15.53 15.40
C PRO A 723 -35.60 -15.75 13.90
N LEU A 724 -34.66 -15.42 13.00
CA LEU A 724 -34.79 -15.65 11.55
C LEU A 724 -34.45 -17.09 11.13
N GLY A 725 -33.79 -17.85 12.02
CA GLY A 725 -33.51 -19.26 11.85
C GLY A 725 -32.03 -19.61 11.72
N PRO A 726 -31.69 -20.91 11.86
CA PRO A 726 -30.32 -21.40 11.93
C PRO A 726 -29.50 -21.16 10.65
N ALA A 727 -30.14 -21.16 9.48
CA ALA A 727 -29.49 -20.87 8.20
C ALA A 727 -28.97 -19.43 8.11
N VAL A 728 -29.72 -18.45 8.64
CA VAL A 728 -29.29 -17.04 8.67
C VAL A 728 -28.16 -16.86 9.69
N LEU A 729 -28.26 -17.51 10.85
CA LEU A 729 -27.19 -17.53 11.85
C LEU A 729 -25.89 -18.14 11.29
N ALA A 730 -26.01 -19.22 10.52
CA ALA A 730 -24.89 -19.84 9.82
C ALA A 730 -24.20 -18.87 8.85
N GLN A 731 -24.97 -18.09 8.08
CA GLN A 731 -24.41 -17.09 7.17
C GLN A 731 -23.65 -15.99 7.94
N VAL A 732 -24.21 -15.47 9.03
CA VAL A 732 -23.53 -14.49 9.90
C VAL A 732 -22.21 -15.07 10.43
N ALA A 733 -22.22 -16.31 10.91
CA ALA A 733 -21.01 -16.98 11.40
C ALA A 733 -19.96 -17.17 10.29
N LEU A 734 -20.37 -17.54 9.08
CA LEU A 734 -19.46 -17.71 7.95
C LEU A 734 -18.84 -16.39 7.48
N GLU A 735 -19.60 -15.28 7.52
CA GLU A 735 -19.09 -13.93 7.23
C GLU A 735 -18.15 -13.45 8.34
N LEU A 736 -18.49 -13.66 9.62
CA LEU A 736 -17.60 -13.40 10.74
C LEU A 736 -16.30 -14.20 10.61
N GLY A 737 -16.36 -15.45 10.15
CA GLY A 737 -15.18 -16.26 9.87
C GLY A 737 -14.24 -15.70 8.79
N ARG A 738 -14.68 -14.73 7.98
CA ARG A 738 -13.79 -14.02 7.05
C ARG A 738 -12.92 -12.96 7.75
N MET A 739 -13.16 -12.68 9.02
CA MET A 739 -12.31 -11.80 9.83
C MET A 739 -10.96 -12.44 10.13
N ARG A 740 -10.01 -11.59 10.54
CA ARG A 740 -8.66 -11.99 10.93
C ARG A 740 -8.70 -13.10 11.99
N HIS A 741 -8.01 -14.19 11.72
CA HIS A 741 -7.58 -15.14 12.74
C HIS A 741 -6.52 -14.47 13.61
N THR A 742 -6.74 -14.35 14.92
CA THR A 742 -5.63 -14.06 15.83
C THR A 742 -5.02 -15.40 16.23
N PRO A 743 -3.80 -15.74 15.79
CA PRO A 743 -3.21 -17.05 16.09
C PRO A 743 -3.11 -17.27 17.61
N GLY A 744 -3.62 -18.41 18.08
CA GLY A 744 -3.56 -18.82 19.49
C GLY A 744 -4.71 -18.33 20.38
N GLN A 745 -5.66 -17.55 19.86
CA GLN A 745 -6.90 -17.23 20.57
C GLN A 745 -8.09 -17.41 19.62
N PRO A 746 -8.89 -18.48 19.79
CA PRO A 746 -10.07 -18.67 18.96
C PRO A 746 -11.05 -17.53 19.22
N HIS A 747 -11.67 -17.03 18.16
CA HIS A 747 -12.71 -16.02 18.25
C HIS A 747 -13.94 -16.65 18.92
N THR A 748 -14.09 -16.45 20.23
CA THR A 748 -15.09 -17.14 21.07
C THR A 748 -16.51 -16.98 20.50
N LEU A 749 -16.86 -15.78 20.01
CA LEU A 749 -18.15 -15.56 19.35
C LEU A 749 -18.33 -16.43 18.11
N LEU A 750 -17.32 -16.57 17.25
CA LEU A 750 -17.42 -17.37 16.02
C LEU A 750 -17.61 -18.86 16.34
N VAL A 751 -16.84 -19.40 17.29
CA VAL A 751 -17.02 -20.78 17.75
C VAL A 751 -18.44 -20.97 18.28
N SER A 752 -18.92 -20.06 19.13
CA SER A 752 -20.28 -20.10 19.67
C SER A 752 -21.33 -20.08 18.57
N LEU A 753 -21.24 -19.17 17.60
CA LEU A 753 -22.22 -19.03 16.53
C LEU A 753 -22.22 -20.23 15.57
N CYS A 754 -21.05 -20.76 15.22
CA CYS A 754 -20.97 -21.95 14.38
C CYS A 754 -21.56 -23.17 15.08
N THR A 755 -21.29 -23.37 16.37
CA THR A 755 -21.85 -24.48 17.16
C THR A 755 -23.36 -24.34 17.33
N GLU A 756 -23.86 -23.13 17.65
CA GLU A 756 -25.30 -22.83 17.75
C GLU A 756 -26.03 -23.09 16.43
N ALA A 757 -25.49 -22.60 15.31
CA ALA A 757 -26.07 -22.82 13.98
C ALA A 757 -26.06 -24.32 13.61
N LEU A 758 -24.96 -25.05 13.84
CA LEU A 758 -24.88 -26.48 13.55
C LEU A 758 -25.89 -27.31 14.35
N ALA A 759 -26.19 -26.91 15.59
CA ALA A 759 -27.17 -27.58 16.44
C ALA A 759 -28.62 -27.41 15.94
N GLY A 760 -28.91 -26.28 15.27
CA GLY A 760 -30.24 -26.00 14.70
C GLY A 760 -30.41 -26.38 13.23
N LEU A 761 -29.35 -26.68 12.49
CA LEU A 761 -29.41 -27.02 11.07
C LEU A 761 -29.78 -28.49 10.83
N ASP A 762 -30.86 -28.70 10.07
CA ASP A 762 -31.30 -30.03 9.62
C ASP A 762 -30.33 -30.68 8.62
N GLU A 763 -30.47 -31.98 8.39
CA GLU A 763 -29.69 -32.74 7.39
C GLU A 763 -29.92 -32.25 5.94
N GLY A 764 -31.02 -31.54 5.69
CA GLY A 764 -31.38 -30.97 4.38
C GLY A 764 -30.51 -29.80 3.89
N GLU A 765 -29.63 -29.25 4.74
CA GLU A 765 -28.70 -28.16 4.36
C GLU A 765 -27.22 -28.59 4.39
N PRO A 766 -26.81 -29.61 3.61
CA PRO A 766 -25.47 -30.21 3.70
C PRO A 766 -24.35 -29.21 3.39
N ALA A 767 -24.57 -28.28 2.45
CA ALA A 767 -23.56 -27.30 2.06
C ALA A 767 -23.23 -26.31 3.19
N LEU A 768 -24.23 -25.82 3.93
CA LEU A 768 -24.01 -24.93 5.07
C LEU A 768 -23.33 -25.67 6.23
N ARG A 769 -23.75 -26.90 6.52
CA ARG A 769 -23.13 -27.76 7.53
C ARG A 769 -21.65 -28.04 7.22
N ALA A 770 -21.33 -28.39 5.98
CA ALA A 770 -19.94 -28.60 5.54
C ALA A 770 -19.09 -27.34 5.74
N ARG A 771 -19.59 -26.17 5.32
CA ARG A 771 -18.89 -24.88 5.48
C ARG A 771 -18.68 -24.50 6.94
N LEU A 772 -19.65 -24.74 7.83
CA LEU A 772 -19.52 -24.46 9.26
C LEU A 772 -18.53 -25.40 9.94
N HIS A 773 -18.57 -26.70 9.65
CA HIS A 773 -17.58 -27.65 10.15
C HIS A 773 -16.16 -27.29 9.66
N ALA A 774 -16.01 -26.95 8.38
CA ALA A 774 -14.73 -26.48 7.84
C ALA A 774 -14.25 -25.21 8.55
N ARG A 775 -15.14 -24.22 8.77
CA ARG A 775 -14.83 -22.99 9.49
C ARG A 775 -14.39 -23.26 10.92
N LEU A 776 -15.12 -24.08 11.68
CA LEU A 776 -14.74 -24.45 13.05
C LEU A 776 -13.38 -25.14 13.09
N SER A 777 -13.09 -26.03 12.13
CA SER A 777 -11.78 -26.69 12.08
C SER A 777 -10.63 -25.68 11.90
N VAL A 778 -10.81 -24.66 11.06
CA VAL A 778 -9.82 -23.60 10.87
C VAL A 778 -9.72 -22.73 12.12
N GLU A 779 -10.86 -22.45 12.75
CA GLU A 779 -10.93 -21.66 13.99
C GLU A 779 -10.10 -22.26 15.12
N LEU A 780 -10.18 -23.58 15.28
CA LEU A 780 -9.51 -24.32 16.33
C LEU A 780 -8.04 -24.65 16.03
N MET A 781 -7.51 -24.28 14.85
CA MET A 781 -6.19 -24.69 14.35
C MET A 781 -5.03 -24.41 15.31
N PHE A 782 -5.08 -23.27 15.99
CA PHE A 782 -4.02 -22.80 16.90
C PHE A 782 -4.37 -23.00 18.38
N THR A 783 -5.34 -23.85 18.70
CA THR A 783 -5.78 -24.14 20.07
C THR A 783 -5.33 -25.52 20.50
N SER A 784 -5.43 -25.82 21.80
CA SER A 784 -5.14 -27.17 22.33
C SER A 784 -6.20 -28.23 21.96
N HIS A 785 -7.33 -27.85 21.35
CA HIS A 785 -8.47 -28.74 21.04
C HIS A 785 -8.23 -29.56 19.75
N THR A 786 -7.14 -30.32 19.71
CA THR A 786 -6.71 -31.07 18.52
C THR A 786 -7.76 -32.07 18.04
N ASP A 787 -8.30 -32.90 18.94
CA ASP A 787 -9.28 -33.94 18.58
C ASP A 787 -10.57 -33.36 18.00
N GLU A 788 -11.06 -32.27 18.60
CA GLU A 788 -12.26 -31.57 18.13
C GLU A 788 -12.03 -30.95 16.75
N ARG A 789 -10.90 -30.26 16.57
CA ARG A 789 -10.48 -29.68 15.29
C ARG A 789 -10.48 -30.73 14.17
N GLU A 790 -9.85 -31.87 14.40
CA GLU A 790 -9.77 -32.94 13.40
C GLU A 790 -11.14 -33.57 13.12
N ALA A 791 -11.97 -33.77 14.15
CA ALA A 791 -13.32 -34.28 14.00
C ALA A 791 -14.19 -33.35 13.13
N HIS A 792 -14.09 -32.04 13.32
CA HIS A 792 -14.77 -31.05 12.48
C HIS A 792 -14.25 -31.08 11.02
N ALA A 793 -12.94 -31.19 10.81
CA ALA A 793 -12.36 -31.31 9.46
C ALA A 793 -12.89 -32.55 8.71
N ARG A 794 -12.86 -33.72 9.36
CA ARG A 794 -13.33 -34.98 8.76
C ARG A 794 -14.84 -34.98 8.49
N LYS A 795 -15.66 -34.41 9.38
CA LYS A 795 -17.11 -34.21 9.15
C LYS A 795 -17.38 -33.32 7.95
N ALA A 796 -16.66 -32.21 7.82
CA ALA A 796 -16.80 -31.32 6.68
C ALA A 796 -16.49 -32.04 5.36
N MET A 797 -15.36 -32.78 5.31
CA MET A 797 -14.97 -33.55 4.13
C MET A 797 -15.99 -34.62 3.76
N ALA A 798 -16.52 -35.37 4.75
CA ALA A 798 -17.51 -36.41 4.49
C ALA A 798 -18.78 -35.84 3.85
N ILE A 799 -19.29 -34.72 4.37
CA ILE A 799 -20.47 -34.05 3.81
C ILE A 799 -20.17 -33.50 2.40
N ALA A 800 -19.00 -32.88 2.20
CA ALA A 800 -18.62 -32.31 0.92
C ALA A 800 -18.40 -33.39 -0.16
N ARG A 801 -17.81 -34.54 0.18
CA ARG A 801 -17.64 -35.69 -0.74
C ARG A 801 -18.96 -36.33 -1.14
N ALA A 802 -19.95 -36.32 -0.24
CA ALA A 802 -21.31 -36.77 -0.56
C ALA A 802 -22.06 -35.78 -1.46
N SER A 803 -21.56 -34.55 -1.61
CA SER A 803 -22.13 -33.54 -2.51
C SER A 803 -21.56 -33.67 -3.93
N SER A 804 -22.36 -33.35 -4.94
CA SER A 804 -21.90 -33.25 -6.33
C SER A 804 -21.28 -31.87 -6.67
N ASP A 805 -20.98 -31.04 -5.68
CA ASP A 805 -20.43 -29.69 -5.88
C ASP A 805 -18.89 -29.69 -5.75
N PRO A 806 -18.15 -29.59 -6.88
CA PRO A 806 -16.69 -29.60 -6.85
C PRO A 806 -16.10 -28.36 -6.16
N THR A 807 -16.82 -27.23 -6.13
CA THR A 807 -16.38 -26.00 -5.44
C THR A 807 -16.44 -26.17 -3.94
N LEU A 808 -17.54 -26.73 -3.44
CA LEU A 808 -17.69 -27.06 -2.02
C LEU A 808 -16.62 -28.07 -1.59
N LEU A 809 -16.41 -29.14 -2.38
CA LEU A 809 -15.40 -30.16 -2.11
C LEU A 809 -13.99 -29.56 -2.03
N ALA A 810 -13.55 -28.83 -3.07
CA ALA A 810 -12.23 -28.23 -3.09
C ALA A 810 -12.03 -27.20 -1.95
N SER A 811 -13.00 -26.32 -1.69
CA SER A 811 -12.87 -25.35 -0.59
C SER A 811 -12.79 -26.03 0.79
N THR A 812 -13.49 -27.14 0.99
CA THR A 812 -13.51 -27.91 2.24
C THR A 812 -12.21 -28.71 2.42
N LEU A 813 -11.72 -29.37 1.37
CA LEU A 813 -10.45 -30.10 1.38
C LEU A 813 -9.27 -29.17 1.69
N TYR A 814 -9.27 -27.94 1.18
CA TYR A 814 -8.23 -26.97 1.52
C TYR A 814 -8.25 -26.59 3.01
N SER A 815 -9.42 -26.33 3.59
CA SER A 815 -9.54 -26.09 5.03
C SER A 815 -9.09 -27.31 5.84
N ALA A 816 -9.53 -28.51 5.45
CA ALA A 816 -9.17 -29.74 6.12
C ALA A 816 -7.68 -30.06 6.03
N PHE A 817 -7.02 -29.76 4.90
CA PHE A 817 -5.58 -29.93 4.72
C PHE A 817 -4.78 -29.21 5.81
N HIS A 818 -5.14 -27.97 6.15
CA HIS A 818 -4.49 -27.21 7.21
C HIS A 818 -4.94 -27.65 8.60
N SER A 819 -6.24 -27.93 8.79
CA SER A 819 -6.77 -28.37 10.08
C SER A 819 -6.30 -29.77 10.50
N LEU A 820 -5.89 -30.62 9.56
CA LEU A 820 -5.30 -31.93 9.82
C LEU A 820 -3.78 -31.88 9.84
N TRP A 821 -3.15 -30.70 9.79
CA TRP A 821 -1.70 -30.59 9.81
C TRP A 821 -1.13 -30.88 11.20
N THR A 822 -0.93 -32.17 11.44
CA THR A 822 -0.18 -32.73 12.55
C THR A 822 0.89 -33.66 11.99
N VAL A 823 1.85 -33.99 12.83
CA VAL A 823 2.86 -35.00 12.49
C VAL A 823 2.19 -36.34 12.15
N ASP A 824 1.04 -36.68 12.73
CA ASP A 824 0.44 -38.01 12.59
C ASP A 824 -0.39 -38.19 11.30
N ASN A 825 -0.76 -37.10 10.60
CA ASN A 825 -1.74 -37.12 9.50
C ASN A 825 -1.16 -36.80 8.11
N LEU A 826 0.16 -36.89 7.89
CA LEU A 826 0.78 -36.54 6.60
C LEU A 826 0.22 -37.35 5.42
N ASP A 827 0.06 -38.67 5.59
CA ASP A 827 -0.45 -39.56 4.52
C ASP A 827 -1.88 -39.19 4.12
N GLU A 828 -2.74 -38.90 5.11
CA GLU A 828 -4.11 -38.42 4.87
C GLU A 828 -4.08 -37.07 4.12
N ARG A 829 -3.18 -36.16 4.50
CA ARG A 829 -3.01 -34.84 3.85
C ARG A 829 -2.51 -34.92 2.41
N LEU A 830 -1.66 -35.89 2.08
CA LEU A 830 -1.22 -36.13 0.70
C LEU A 830 -2.38 -36.54 -0.20
N VAL A 831 -3.24 -37.43 0.29
CA VAL A 831 -4.47 -37.83 -0.40
C VAL A 831 -5.40 -36.62 -0.58
N ILE A 832 -5.59 -35.82 0.48
CA ILE A 832 -6.38 -34.58 0.44
C ILE A 832 -5.83 -33.61 -0.60
N ALA A 833 -4.51 -33.40 -0.67
CA ALA A 833 -3.90 -32.48 -1.62
C ALA A 833 -4.09 -32.91 -3.09
N ALA A 834 -4.06 -34.22 -3.37
CA ALA A 834 -4.33 -34.77 -4.69
C ALA A 834 -5.82 -34.68 -5.09
N GLU A 835 -6.72 -35.00 -4.14
CA GLU A 835 -8.17 -34.86 -4.33
C GLU A 835 -8.57 -33.40 -4.52
N LEU A 836 -7.94 -32.49 -3.77
CA LEU A 836 -8.13 -31.04 -3.89
C LEU A 836 -7.79 -30.53 -5.29
N ASP A 837 -6.67 -30.95 -5.89
CA ASP A 837 -6.30 -30.53 -7.26
C ASP A 837 -7.30 -31.06 -8.31
N SER A 838 -7.78 -32.30 -8.11
CA SER A 838 -8.82 -32.88 -8.97
C SER A 838 -10.14 -32.11 -8.86
N ALA A 839 -10.58 -31.81 -7.63
CA ALA A 839 -11.80 -31.05 -7.37
C ALA A 839 -11.70 -29.59 -7.86
N ALA A 840 -10.55 -28.95 -7.67
CA ALA A 840 -10.29 -27.59 -8.16
C ALA A 840 -10.32 -27.53 -9.70
N THR A 841 -9.77 -28.55 -10.36
CA THR A 841 -9.84 -28.70 -11.83
C THR A 841 -11.29 -28.86 -12.29
N ALA A 842 -12.06 -29.73 -11.64
CA ALA A 842 -13.49 -29.93 -11.94
C ALA A 842 -14.34 -28.67 -11.69
N ALA A 843 -14.00 -27.87 -10.67
CA ALA A 843 -14.66 -26.61 -10.39
C ALA A 843 -14.34 -25.51 -11.42
N ALA A 844 -13.31 -25.68 -12.25
CA ALA A 844 -12.84 -24.70 -13.24
C ALA A 844 -12.60 -23.29 -12.65
N THR A 845 -12.15 -23.22 -11.39
CA THR A 845 -11.89 -21.96 -10.69
C THR A 845 -10.39 -21.78 -10.44
N PRO A 846 -9.72 -20.81 -11.07
CA PRO A 846 -8.27 -20.62 -10.90
C PRO A 846 -7.87 -20.37 -9.43
N ALA A 847 -8.73 -19.73 -8.64
CA ALA A 847 -8.49 -19.49 -7.20
C ALA A 847 -8.41 -20.79 -6.38
N LEU A 848 -9.15 -21.84 -6.76
CA LEU A 848 -9.03 -23.15 -6.11
C LEU A 848 -7.82 -23.92 -6.62
N ALA A 849 -7.44 -23.77 -7.89
CA ALA A 849 -6.21 -24.35 -8.43
C ALA A 849 -4.95 -23.78 -7.75
N LEU A 850 -4.97 -22.48 -7.43
CA LEU A 850 -3.95 -21.80 -6.63
C LEU A 850 -3.81 -22.44 -5.24
N ARG A 851 -4.94 -22.65 -4.55
CA ARG A 851 -4.99 -23.32 -3.22
C ARG A 851 -4.50 -24.77 -3.28
N ALA A 852 -4.87 -25.50 -4.33
CA ALA A 852 -4.41 -26.86 -4.57
C ALA A 852 -2.89 -26.93 -4.72
N SER A 853 -2.32 -26.04 -5.56
CA SER A 853 -0.88 -25.98 -5.78
C SER A 853 -0.14 -25.62 -4.49
N HIS A 854 -0.66 -24.68 -3.68
CA HIS A 854 -0.09 -24.35 -2.37
C HIS A 854 -0.09 -25.56 -1.41
N ALA A 855 -1.21 -26.29 -1.28
CA ALA A 855 -1.27 -27.49 -0.44
C ALA A 855 -0.26 -28.56 -0.88
N ARG A 856 -0.08 -28.73 -2.21
CA ARG A 856 0.89 -29.68 -2.77
C ARG A 856 2.34 -29.25 -2.50
N VAL A 857 2.67 -27.96 -2.62
CA VAL A 857 4.01 -27.43 -2.23
C VAL A 857 4.33 -27.84 -0.79
N LEU A 858 3.41 -27.61 0.15
CA LEU A 858 3.61 -27.93 1.56
C LEU A 858 3.78 -29.43 1.80
N ALA A 859 2.92 -30.26 1.21
CA ALA A 859 2.99 -31.71 1.39
C ALA A 859 4.28 -32.31 0.79
N HIS A 860 4.72 -31.83 -0.37
CA HIS A 860 5.97 -32.30 -1.00
C HIS A 860 7.22 -31.84 -0.24
N PHE A 861 7.20 -30.66 0.40
CA PHE A 861 8.26 -30.25 1.30
C PHE A 861 8.40 -31.22 2.49
N GLU A 862 7.30 -31.68 3.09
CA GLU A 862 7.33 -32.64 4.22
C GLU A 862 7.86 -34.02 3.83
N LEU A 863 7.70 -34.40 2.56
CA LEU A 863 8.25 -35.63 1.97
C LEU A 863 9.71 -35.54 1.50
N ASP A 864 10.32 -34.34 1.54
CA ASP A 864 11.63 -34.05 0.93
C ASP A 864 11.66 -34.29 -0.60
N ASP A 865 10.52 -34.17 -1.28
CA ASP A 865 10.43 -34.21 -2.74
C ASP A 865 10.60 -32.81 -3.33
N LEU A 866 11.84 -32.31 -3.27
CA LEU A 866 12.17 -30.95 -3.69
C LEU A 866 11.97 -30.72 -5.20
N ALA A 867 11.91 -31.77 -6.03
CA ALA A 867 11.62 -31.65 -7.45
C ALA A 867 10.13 -31.37 -7.69
N ALA A 868 9.24 -32.10 -6.99
CA ALA A 868 7.81 -31.81 -7.02
C ALA A 868 7.49 -30.42 -6.44
N VAL A 869 8.19 -30.02 -5.37
CA VAL A 869 8.09 -28.66 -4.82
C VAL A 869 8.40 -27.61 -5.88
N GLU A 870 9.49 -27.74 -6.63
CA GLU A 870 9.89 -26.76 -7.65
C GLU A 870 8.85 -26.65 -8.78
N LEU A 871 8.29 -27.78 -9.22
CA LEU A 871 7.24 -27.82 -10.23
C LEU A 871 5.95 -27.11 -9.75
N GLU A 872 5.47 -27.46 -8.55
CA GLU A 872 4.26 -26.87 -7.99
C GLU A 872 4.48 -25.40 -7.63
N LEU A 873 5.65 -25.03 -7.14
CA LEU A 873 5.95 -23.64 -6.82
C LEU A 873 5.96 -22.77 -8.09
N ALA A 874 6.45 -23.29 -9.21
CA ALA A 874 6.35 -22.61 -10.50
C ALA A 874 4.88 -22.45 -10.95
N ARG A 875 4.02 -23.44 -10.70
CA ARG A 875 2.57 -23.34 -10.97
C ARG A 875 1.90 -22.30 -10.05
N LEU A 876 2.17 -22.37 -8.74
CA LEU A 876 1.68 -21.43 -7.74
C LEU A 876 2.07 -19.99 -8.09
N GLY A 877 3.34 -19.74 -8.40
CA GLY A 877 3.84 -18.41 -8.74
C GLY A 877 3.34 -17.87 -10.09
N ARG A 878 2.94 -18.73 -11.04
CA ARG A 878 2.24 -18.28 -12.26
C ARG A 878 0.80 -17.90 -11.93
N LEU A 879 0.05 -18.80 -11.30
CA LEU A 879 -1.35 -18.57 -10.94
C LEU A 879 -1.53 -17.37 -10.01
N SER A 880 -0.61 -17.15 -9.06
CA SER A 880 -0.68 -16.01 -8.14
C SER A 880 -0.56 -14.68 -8.87
N ARG A 881 0.33 -14.60 -9.86
CA ARG A 881 0.52 -13.41 -10.71
C ARG A 881 -0.61 -13.21 -11.72
N GLU A 882 -1.15 -14.30 -12.27
CA GLU A 882 -2.32 -14.26 -13.16
C GLU A 882 -3.56 -13.75 -12.42
N LEU A 883 -3.76 -14.20 -11.18
CA LEU A 883 -4.86 -13.79 -10.30
C LEU A 883 -4.61 -12.50 -9.53
N ARG A 884 -3.36 -12.03 -9.51
CA ARG A 884 -2.88 -10.90 -8.69
C ARG A 884 -3.30 -10.99 -7.25
N ASP A 885 -3.12 -12.18 -6.68
CA ASP A 885 -3.33 -12.40 -5.26
C ASP A 885 -1.99 -12.16 -4.53
N PRO A 886 -1.81 -11.00 -3.86
CA PRO A 886 -0.54 -10.65 -3.25
C PRO A 886 -0.16 -11.58 -2.10
N HIS A 887 -1.14 -12.24 -1.46
CA HIS A 887 -0.85 -13.21 -0.43
C HIS A 887 -0.28 -14.49 -0.99
N TYR A 888 -0.80 -14.98 -2.12
CA TYR A 888 -0.17 -16.14 -2.76
C TYR A 888 1.12 -15.80 -3.50
N GLU A 889 1.30 -14.56 -3.97
CA GLU A 889 2.62 -14.10 -4.44
C GLU A 889 3.64 -14.06 -3.29
N TRP A 890 3.23 -13.53 -2.13
CA TRP A 890 4.04 -13.54 -0.92
C TRP A 890 4.37 -14.98 -0.47
N LEU A 891 3.39 -15.88 -0.46
CA LEU A 891 3.61 -17.30 -0.14
C LEU A 891 4.56 -17.94 -1.16
N ALA A 892 4.32 -17.79 -2.47
CA ALA A 892 5.18 -18.37 -3.50
C ALA A 892 6.63 -17.88 -3.37
N THR A 893 6.82 -16.59 -3.10
CA THR A 893 8.15 -16.01 -2.91
C THR A 893 8.81 -16.52 -1.62
N SER A 894 8.04 -16.65 -0.53
CA SER A 894 8.54 -17.20 0.74
C SER A 894 8.96 -18.66 0.63
N HIS A 895 8.16 -19.49 -0.04
CA HIS A 895 8.51 -20.89 -0.33
C HIS A 895 9.69 -20.99 -1.31
N GLY A 896 9.84 -20.04 -2.23
CA GLY A 896 11.01 -19.91 -3.10
C GLY A 896 12.29 -19.66 -2.30
N ALA A 897 12.23 -18.80 -1.28
CA ALA A 897 13.34 -18.59 -0.35
C ALA A 897 13.69 -19.89 0.41
N ALA A 898 12.68 -20.61 0.90
CA ALA A 898 12.87 -21.89 1.58
C ALA A 898 13.52 -22.95 0.67
N LEU A 899 13.03 -23.10 -0.56
CA LEU A 899 13.60 -24.04 -1.53
C LEU A 899 15.04 -23.68 -1.90
N ALA A 900 15.32 -22.39 -2.16
CA ALA A 900 16.67 -21.92 -2.46
C ALA A 900 17.63 -22.19 -1.29
N LEU A 901 17.18 -21.97 -0.05
CA LEU A 901 17.97 -22.23 1.15
C LEU A 901 18.33 -23.72 1.26
N VAL A 902 17.35 -24.63 1.17
CA VAL A 902 17.59 -26.09 1.25
C VAL A 902 18.53 -26.58 0.14
N ARG A 903 18.41 -26.00 -1.07
CA ARG A 903 19.33 -26.25 -2.19
C ARG A 903 20.74 -25.67 -2.00
N GLY A 904 21.01 -24.93 -0.92
CA GLY A 904 22.29 -24.28 -0.67
C GLY A 904 22.53 -23.01 -1.50
N ARG A 905 21.50 -22.46 -2.16
CA ARG A 905 21.56 -21.23 -2.97
C ARG A 905 21.32 -20.01 -2.10
N LEU A 906 22.24 -19.74 -1.17
CA LEU A 906 22.05 -18.73 -0.10
C LEU A 906 21.75 -17.32 -0.62
N ASP A 907 22.43 -16.86 -1.68
CA ASP A 907 22.16 -15.53 -2.26
C ASP A 907 20.78 -15.43 -2.89
N GLU A 908 20.30 -16.53 -3.49
CA GLU A 908 18.95 -16.59 -4.06
C GLU A 908 17.88 -16.62 -2.96
N ALA A 909 18.13 -17.38 -1.88
CA ALA A 909 17.27 -17.39 -0.70
C ALA A 909 17.14 -15.99 -0.08
N GLU A 910 18.24 -15.24 0.01
CA GLU A 910 18.24 -13.86 0.51
C GLU A 910 17.41 -12.92 -0.38
N ARG A 911 17.59 -12.99 -1.72
CA ARG A 911 16.82 -12.17 -2.66
C ARG A 911 15.32 -12.46 -2.57
N HIS A 912 14.93 -13.75 -2.56
CA HIS A 912 13.53 -14.13 -2.38
C HIS A 912 12.99 -13.67 -1.03
N GLY A 913 13.75 -13.82 0.06
CA GLY A 913 13.35 -13.36 1.39
C GLY A 913 13.11 -11.85 1.45
N LEU A 914 13.96 -11.04 0.83
CA LEU A 914 13.77 -9.58 0.73
C LEU A 914 12.56 -9.22 -0.15
N SER A 915 12.35 -9.94 -1.25
CA SER A 915 11.19 -9.75 -2.13
C SER A 915 9.89 -10.08 -1.39
N ALA A 916 9.83 -11.21 -0.68
CA ALA A 916 8.68 -11.59 0.16
C ALA A 916 8.40 -10.51 1.22
N ARG A 917 9.44 -9.96 1.85
CA ARG A 917 9.26 -8.85 2.79
C ARG A 917 8.64 -7.62 2.14
N SER A 918 9.07 -7.23 0.95
CA SER A 918 8.48 -6.09 0.23
C SER A 918 7.01 -6.31 -0.14
N LEU A 919 6.61 -7.57 -0.37
CA LEU A 919 5.22 -7.94 -0.62
C LEU A 919 4.38 -7.94 0.67
N ALA A 920 5.00 -8.07 1.85
CA ALA A 920 4.29 -8.08 3.13
C ALA A 920 3.47 -6.81 3.35
N ASP A 921 3.94 -5.65 2.86
CA ASP A 921 3.22 -4.37 2.95
C ASP A 921 1.86 -4.40 2.21
N ARG A 922 1.70 -5.33 1.26
CA ARG A 922 0.51 -5.46 0.40
C ARG A 922 -0.53 -6.45 0.93
N ILE A 923 -0.22 -7.18 2.00
CA ILE A 923 -1.10 -8.23 2.55
C ILE A 923 -1.60 -7.85 3.94
N GLU A 924 -2.68 -8.49 4.38
CA GLU A 924 -3.24 -8.26 5.73
C GLU A 924 -2.39 -8.88 6.85
N TRP A 925 -1.48 -9.80 6.50
CA TRP A 925 -0.74 -10.69 7.41
C TRP A 925 0.67 -10.15 7.69
N GLN A 926 0.81 -8.85 7.97
CA GLN A 926 2.12 -8.18 8.10
C GLN A 926 2.93 -8.72 9.29
N ASP A 927 2.25 -8.94 10.41
CA ASP A 927 2.81 -9.51 11.64
C ASP A 927 3.34 -10.93 11.39
N GLU A 928 2.54 -11.77 10.72
CA GLU A 928 2.89 -13.13 10.35
C GLU A 928 3.99 -13.16 9.28
N ALA A 929 3.98 -12.22 8.34
CA ALA A 929 5.00 -12.10 7.30
C ALA A 929 6.36 -11.67 7.84
N GLU A 930 6.40 -10.73 8.80
CA GLU A 930 7.65 -10.40 9.50
C GLU A 930 8.18 -11.60 10.30
N MET A 931 7.31 -12.44 10.85
CA MET A 931 7.73 -13.68 11.53
C MET A 931 8.29 -14.73 10.58
N VAL A 932 7.63 -14.97 9.44
CA VAL A 932 8.13 -15.85 8.38
C VAL A 932 9.48 -15.35 7.87
N TRP A 933 9.63 -14.05 7.68
CA TRP A 933 10.91 -13.43 7.31
C TRP A 933 11.99 -13.62 8.39
N LEU A 934 11.65 -13.46 9.67
CA LEU A 934 12.59 -13.66 10.77
C LEU A 934 13.04 -15.13 10.87
N LEU A 935 12.14 -16.09 10.68
CA LEU A 935 12.45 -17.52 10.62
C LEU A 935 13.42 -17.83 9.47
N LEU A 936 13.11 -17.36 8.27
CA LEU A 936 13.96 -17.49 7.07
C LEU A 936 15.35 -16.90 7.31
N CYS A 937 15.42 -15.67 7.82
CA CYS A 937 16.68 -14.97 8.07
C CYS A 937 17.48 -15.63 9.19
N TRP A 938 16.83 -16.12 10.25
CA TRP A 938 17.51 -16.85 11.32
C TRP A 938 18.23 -18.07 10.76
N ARG A 939 17.56 -18.89 9.93
CA ARG A 939 18.22 -20.05 9.33
C ARG A 939 19.34 -19.63 8.37
N LEU A 940 19.05 -18.70 7.46
CA LEU A 940 20.02 -18.20 6.47
C LEU A 940 21.28 -17.61 7.13
N ARG A 941 21.10 -16.74 8.13
CA ARG A 941 22.21 -16.12 8.88
C ARG A 941 22.92 -17.11 9.78
N GLY A 942 22.23 -18.15 10.25
CA GLY A 942 22.82 -19.32 10.91
C GLY A 942 23.89 -19.98 10.05
N GLU A 943 23.53 -20.36 8.81
CA GLU A 943 24.47 -20.99 7.87
C GLU A 943 25.63 -20.07 7.45
N GLN A 944 25.43 -18.74 7.52
CA GLN A 944 26.47 -17.74 7.23
C GLN A 944 27.33 -17.36 8.45
N GLY A 945 27.00 -17.82 9.66
CA GLY A 945 27.66 -17.38 10.90
C GLY A 945 27.38 -15.92 11.29
N ARG A 946 26.26 -15.35 10.82
CA ARG A 946 25.89 -13.92 10.95
C ARG A 946 24.65 -13.69 11.83
N LEU A 947 24.29 -14.66 12.67
CA LEU A 947 23.13 -14.57 13.59
C LEU A 947 23.08 -13.29 14.45
N PRO A 948 24.21 -12.72 14.95
CA PRO A 948 24.17 -11.51 15.77
C PRO A 948 23.50 -10.30 15.10
N GLU A 949 23.45 -10.25 13.76
CA GLU A 949 22.75 -9.17 13.01
C GLU A 949 21.24 -9.11 13.30
N LEU A 950 20.64 -10.21 13.77
CA LEU A 950 19.21 -10.31 14.01
C LEU A 950 18.80 -9.94 15.44
N ARG A 951 19.75 -9.64 16.33
CA ARG A 951 19.50 -9.45 17.77
C ARG A 951 18.41 -8.43 18.06
N GLU A 952 18.56 -7.20 17.55
CA GLU A 952 17.63 -6.11 17.85
C GLU A 952 16.20 -6.44 17.38
N ARG A 953 16.07 -6.96 16.15
CA ARG A 953 14.76 -7.36 15.60
C ARG A 953 14.13 -8.51 16.35
N ALA A 954 14.91 -9.53 16.73
CA ALA A 954 14.41 -10.67 17.48
C ALA A 954 13.93 -10.27 18.89
N GLU A 955 14.64 -9.35 19.56
CA GLU A 955 14.25 -8.79 20.86
C GLU A 955 12.98 -7.94 20.74
N GLN A 956 12.87 -7.08 19.71
CA GLN A 956 11.66 -6.31 19.44
C GLN A 956 10.45 -7.21 19.20
N ALA A 957 10.63 -8.29 18.44
CA ALA A 957 9.53 -9.20 18.15
C ALA A 957 9.04 -9.91 19.42
N LEU A 958 9.96 -10.33 20.33
CA LEU A 958 9.61 -10.89 21.64
C LEU A 958 8.85 -9.90 22.54
N SER A 959 9.13 -8.60 22.44
CA SER A 959 8.51 -7.56 23.27
C SER A 959 7.05 -7.21 22.91
N ARG A 960 6.59 -7.58 21.71
CA ARG A 960 5.25 -7.23 21.17
C ARG A 960 4.14 -8.25 21.51
N GLY A 961 4.31 -9.06 22.57
CA GLY A 961 3.46 -10.24 22.88
C GLY A 961 1.94 -10.04 22.73
N PRO A 962 1.19 -11.06 22.23
CA PRO A 962 0.79 -12.25 23.02
C PRO A 962 1.04 -13.63 22.33
N SER A 963 0.65 -14.75 22.97
CA SER A 963 0.61 -16.21 22.61
C SER A 963 1.51 -16.83 21.52
N TRP A 964 1.59 -16.27 20.32
CA TRP A 964 2.25 -16.84 19.15
C TRP A 964 3.79 -16.75 19.23
N PHE A 965 4.32 -15.92 20.13
CA PHE A 965 5.76 -15.82 20.43
C PHE A 965 6.32 -16.93 21.32
N ALA A 966 5.47 -17.76 21.95
CA ALA A 966 5.95 -18.89 22.73
C ALA A 966 6.83 -19.80 21.86
N ASP A 967 6.41 -20.06 20.61
CA ASP A 967 7.09 -20.89 19.63
C ASP A 967 8.20 -20.18 18.84
N ALA A 968 8.63 -18.98 19.23
CA ALA A 968 9.79 -18.29 18.65
C ALA A 968 10.90 -18.05 19.67
N ARG A 969 10.68 -18.43 20.94
CA ARG A 969 11.69 -18.26 21.99
C ARG A 969 12.98 -19.04 21.70
N TYR A 970 12.90 -20.18 20.98
CA TYR A 970 14.12 -20.90 20.58
C TYR A 970 14.96 -20.10 19.57
N ILE A 971 14.32 -19.29 18.71
CA ILE A 971 15.02 -18.40 17.76
C ILE A 971 15.81 -17.35 18.55
N VAL A 972 15.13 -16.68 19.47
CA VAL A 972 15.75 -15.65 20.32
C VAL A 972 16.83 -16.25 21.21
N ALA A 973 16.60 -17.44 21.78
CA ALA A 973 17.60 -18.17 22.55
C ALA A 973 18.83 -18.52 21.70
N SER A 974 18.63 -18.99 20.47
CA SER A 974 19.73 -19.31 19.54
C SER A 974 20.53 -18.06 19.15
N ILE A 975 19.84 -16.94 18.88
CA ILE A 975 20.49 -15.65 18.57
C ILE A 975 21.26 -15.12 19.78
N ARG A 976 20.68 -15.18 20.98
CA ARG A 976 21.36 -14.79 22.23
C ARG A 976 22.60 -15.63 22.49
N LEU A 977 22.50 -16.94 22.31
CA LEU A 977 23.64 -17.85 22.42
C LEU A 977 24.76 -17.47 21.43
N ALA A 978 24.41 -17.18 20.17
CA ALA A 978 25.36 -16.72 19.15
C ALA A 978 25.97 -15.34 19.47
N CYS A 979 25.25 -14.48 20.22
CA CYS A 979 25.76 -13.21 20.73
C CYS A 979 26.61 -13.34 22.00
N GLY A 980 26.74 -14.55 22.57
CA GLY A 980 27.43 -14.80 23.83
C GLY A 980 26.58 -14.60 25.10
N ASP A 981 25.29 -14.28 24.99
CA ASP A 981 24.35 -14.18 26.11
C ASP A 981 23.82 -15.58 26.48
N ARG A 982 24.69 -16.39 27.10
CA ARG A 982 24.37 -17.79 27.47
C ARG A 982 23.27 -17.86 28.54
N ASP A 983 23.29 -16.96 29.51
CA ASP A 983 22.32 -16.95 30.62
C ASP A 983 20.92 -16.54 30.13
N GLY A 984 20.84 -15.50 29.29
CA GLY A 984 19.59 -15.07 28.68
C GLY A 984 19.02 -16.13 27.72
N ALA A 985 19.88 -16.84 26.99
CA ALA A 985 19.46 -17.97 26.16
C ALA A 985 18.97 -19.15 27.02
N ARG A 986 19.67 -19.47 28.11
CA ARG A 986 19.31 -20.57 29.03
C ARG A 986 17.96 -20.31 29.71
N SER A 987 17.72 -19.09 30.15
CA SER A 987 16.43 -18.70 30.76
C SER A 987 15.25 -18.92 29.81
N LEU A 988 15.40 -18.56 28.53
CA LEU A 988 14.37 -18.80 27.51
C LEU A 988 14.17 -20.29 27.21
N TYR A 989 15.25 -21.06 27.18
CA TYR A 989 15.23 -22.52 26.99
C TYR A 989 14.52 -23.24 28.15
N ASP A 990 14.89 -22.92 29.40
CA ASP A 990 14.24 -23.52 30.58
C ASP A 990 12.75 -23.13 30.64
N ALA A 991 12.39 -21.90 30.24
CA ALA A 991 11.00 -21.47 30.14
C ALA A 991 10.19 -22.19 29.05
N LEU A 992 10.83 -22.68 27.98
CA LEU A 992 10.19 -23.51 26.95
C LEU A 992 9.92 -24.93 27.46
N LEU A 993 10.74 -25.42 28.39
CA LEU A 993 10.66 -26.78 28.94
C LEU A 993 10.00 -26.85 30.32
N ALA A 994 9.39 -25.76 30.78
CA ALA A 994 8.78 -25.69 32.11
C ALA A 994 7.75 -26.80 32.35
N ASP A 995 6.97 -27.16 31.32
CA ASP A 995 5.96 -28.21 31.35
C ASP A 995 6.46 -29.57 30.80
N GLY A 996 7.75 -29.65 30.44
CA GLY A 996 8.39 -30.83 29.84
C GLY A 996 8.24 -30.91 28.31
N VAL A 997 9.08 -31.74 27.67
CA VAL A 997 9.12 -31.87 26.20
C VAL A 997 7.77 -32.34 25.65
N ARG A 998 7.15 -33.33 26.29
CA ARG A 998 5.87 -33.91 25.83
C ARG A 998 4.66 -32.98 25.96
N ALA A 999 4.77 -31.88 26.71
CA ALA A 999 3.69 -30.91 26.83
C ALA A 999 3.60 -29.95 25.63
N ILE A 1000 4.63 -29.93 24.76
CA ILE A 1000 4.61 -29.10 23.54
C ILE A 1000 3.46 -29.56 22.63
N PRO A 1001 2.54 -28.68 22.24
CA PRO A 1001 1.36 -29.04 21.44
C PRO A 1001 1.71 -29.73 20.12
N ARG A 1002 1.06 -30.88 19.83
CA ARG A 1002 1.25 -31.68 18.60
C ARG A 1002 0.52 -31.10 17.37
N ASP A 1003 0.73 -29.82 17.08
CA ASP A 1003 0.21 -29.16 15.87
C ASP A 1003 1.26 -29.05 14.76
N MET A 1004 0.96 -28.30 13.69
CA MET A 1004 1.86 -28.13 12.54
C MET A 1004 3.25 -27.58 12.88
N ARG A 1005 3.42 -26.95 14.04
CA ARG A 1005 4.69 -26.37 14.49
C ARG A 1005 5.56 -27.37 15.25
N TRP A 1006 4.95 -28.43 15.76
CA TRP A 1006 5.55 -29.36 16.71
C TRP A 1006 6.89 -29.91 16.23
N LEU A 1007 6.96 -30.44 15.01
CA LEU A 1007 8.16 -31.11 14.51
C LEU A 1007 9.34 -30.14 14.36
N GLY A 1008 9.08 -28.95 13.80
CA GLY A 1008 10.08 -27.89 13.71
C GLY A 1008 10.56 -27.40 15.09
N SER A 1009 9.63 -27.22 16.03
CA SER A 1009 9.96 -26.83 17.41
C SER A 1009 10.82 -27.88 18.12
N MET A 1010 10.52 -29.18 17.95
CA MET A 1010 11.33 -30.27 18.51
C MET A 1010 12.74 -30.29 17.97
N VAL A 1011 12.91 -30.08 16.66
CA VAL A 1011 14.24 -30.01 16.04
C VAL A 1011 15.02 -28.80 16.52
N ALA A 1012 14.39 -27.62 16.62
CA ALA A 1012 15.04 -26.43 17.14
C ALA A 1012 15.43 -26.56 18.63
N LEU A 1013 14.58 -27.19 19.44
CA LEU A 1013 14.89 -27.48 20.84
C LEU A 1013 16.05 -28.47 20.99
N ALA A 1014 16.17 -29.45 20.09
CA ALA A 1014 17.30 -30.37 20.07
C ALA A 1014 18.63 -29.62 19.85
N GLU A 1015 18.67 -28.63 18.96
CA GLU A 1015 19.88 -27.80 18.75
C GLU A 1015 20.29 -27.06 20.03
N LEU A 1016 19.33 -26.49 20.76
CA LEU A 1016 19.60 -25.84 22.06
C LEU A 1016 20.00 -26.83 23.15
N ALA A 1017 19.33 -27.99 23.25
CA ALA A 1017 19.64 -29.03 24.22
C ALA A 1017 21.07 -29.59 24.03
N ILE A 1018 21.51 -29.72 22.77
CA ILE A 1018 22.91 -30.07 22.43
C ILE A 1018 23.86 -28.97 22.91
N ALA A 1019 23.56 -27.70 22.63
CA ALA A 1019 24.42 -26.57 23.02
C ALA A 1019 24.55 -26.38 24.54
N PHE A 1020 23.51 -26.76 25.29
CA PHE A 1020 23.50 -26.75 26.75
C PHE A 1020 23.94 -28.06 27.40
N HIS A 1021 24.23 -29.11 26.63
CA HIS A 1021 24.57 -30.46 27.10
C HIS A 1021 23.52 -31.05 28.06
N ASP A 1022 22.23 -30.85 27.75
CA ASP A 1022 21.11 -31.29 28.57
C ASP A 1022 20.71 -32.75 28.26
N VAL A 1023 21.48 -33.69 28.81
CA VAL A 1023 21.35 -35.13 28.52
C VAL A 1023 19.94 -35.72 28.79
N PRO A 1024 19.24 -35.41 29.91
CA PRO A 1024 17.87 -35.87 30.12
C PRO A 1024 16.92 -35.45 28.98
N THR A 1025 16.93 -34.18 28.62
CA THR A 1025 16.10 -33.63 27.54
C THR A 1025 16.46 -34.26 26.19
N LEU A 1026 17.76 -34.45 25.90
CA LEU A 1026 18.21 -35.10 24.66
C LEU A 1026 17.71 -36.54 24.53
N ARG A 1027 17.65 -37.31 25.62
CA ARG A 1027 17.08 -38.67 25.60
C ARG A 1027 15.59 -38.65 25.28
N GLU A 1028 14.85 -37.74 25.92
CA GLU A 1028 13.42 -37.60 25.67
C GLU A 1028 13.13 -37.16 24.23
N LEU A 1029 13.87 -36.16 23.72
CA LEU A 1029 13.77 -35.70 22.33
C LEU A 1029 14.11 -36.81 21.34
N TYR A 1030 15.12 -37.64 21.61
CA TYR A 1030 15.45 -38.79 20.77
C TYR A 1030 14.26 -39.76 20.67
N ASP A 1031 13.70 -40.17 21.80
CA ASP A 1031 12.59 -41.13 21.83
C ASP A 1031 11.33 -40.59 21.14
N VAL A 1032 11.09 -39.29 21.26
CA VAL A 1032 9.93 -38.60 20.67
C VAL A 1032 10.10 -38.38 19.16
N LEU A 1033 11.32 -38.09 18.69
CA LEU A 1033 11.61 -37.84 17.27
C LEU A 1033 11.86 -39.11 16.47
N LEU A 1034 12.25 -40.23 17.10
CA LEU A 1034 12.57 -41.49 16.42
C LEU A 1034 11.44 -41.98 15.48
N PRO A 1035 10.14 -41.98 15.88
CA PRO A 1035 9.06 -42.37 14.96
C PRO A 1035 8.92 -41.45 13.74
N CYS A 1036 9.48 -40.24 13.80
CA CYS A 1036 9.44 -39.23 12.75
C CYS A 1036 10.69 -39.24 11.86
N GLU A 1037 11.65 -40.14 12.08
CA GLU A 1037 12.91 -40.23 11.30
C GLU A 1037 12.75 -40.09 9.77
N PRO A 1038 11.78 -40.75 9.10
CA PRO A 1038 11.68 -40.68 7.64
C PRO A 1038 11.15 -39.33 7.12
N ARG A 1039 10.77 -38.40 7.99
CA ARG A 1039 10.09 -37.14 7.62
C ARG A 1039 11.05 -35.97 7.53
N ASN A 1040 10.69 -34.98 6.72
CA ASN A 1040 11.35 -33.69 6.72
C ASN A 1040 10.76 -32.77 7.80
N ALA A 1041 11.61 -32.12 8.59
CA ALA A 1041 11.14 -31.17 9.60
C ALA A 1041 10.95 -29.78 8.97
N LEU A 1042 9.70 -29.31 8.92
CA LEU A 1042 9.36 -27.96 8.47
C LEU A 1042 9.00 -27.05 9.65
N GLN A 1043 9.19 -25.75 9.46
CA GLN A 1043 8.77 -24.73 10.40
C GLN A 1043 8.19 -23.49 9.72
N GLY A 1044 7.22 -22.88 10.42
CA GLY A 1044 6.22 -22.07 9.77
C GLY A 1044 5.37 -22.92 8.81
N PRO A 1045 4.37 -22.35 8.16
CA PRO A 1045 3.64 -23.01 7.07
C PRO A 1045 4.58 -23.23 5.85
N GLY A 1046 5.58 -24.10 5.98
CA GLY A 1046 6.59 -24.39 4.94
C GLY A 1046 7.67 -23.31 4.73
N ALA A 1047 7.80 -22.35 5.64
CA ALA A 1047 8.72 -21.22 5.50
C ALA A 1047 10.20 -21.59 5.66
N VAL A 1048 10.52 -22.60 6.47
CA VAL A 1048 11.88 -23.09 6.69
C VAL A 1048 11.86 -24.62 6.75
N SER A 1049 12.86 -25.26 6.17
CA SER A 1049 13.10 -26.70 6.32
C SER A 1049 14.41 -26.92 7.07
N TYR A 1050 14.37 -27.81 8.05
CA TYR A 1050 15.53 -28.29 8.81
C TYR A 1050 16.21 -29.51 8.17
N GLY A 1051 15.62 -30.06 7.11
CA GLY A 1051 16.02 -31.33 6.54
C GLY A 1051 15.41 -32.54 7.27
N PRO A 1052 15.81 -33.76 6.84
CA PRO A 1052 15.27 -34.99 7.38
C PRO A 1052 15.54 -35.10 8.88
N VAL A 1053 14.56 -35.58 9.64
CA VAL A 1053 14.66 -35.76 11.11
C VAL A 1053 15.84 -36.67 11.48
N ALA A 1054 16.23 -37.59 10.58
CA ALA A 1054 17.46 -38.37 10.69
C ALA A 1054 18.72 -37.53 10.97
N LEU A 1055 18.84 -36.32 10.40
CA LEU A 1055 19.97 -35.43 10.67
C LEU A 1055 20.01 -35.01 12.14
N THR A 1056 18.87 -34.62 12.69
CA THR A 1056 18.72 -34.22 14.09
C THR A 1056 18.94 -35.41 15.03
N LEU A 1057 18.37 -36.58 14.72
CA LEU A 1057 18.60 -37.81 15.49
C LEU A 1057 20.07 -38.21 15.51
N GLY A 1058 20.77 -38.08 14.37
CA GLY A 1058 22.22 -38.31 14.29
C GLY A 1058 23.03 -37.36 15.17
N ARG A 1059 22.66 -36.08 15.21
CA ARG A 1059 23.27 -35.07 16.09
C ARG A 1059 22.99 -35.35 17.56
N ILE A 1060 21.74 -35.69 17.92
CA ILE A 1060 21.38 -36.08 19.29
C ILE A 1060 22.14 -37.33 19.71
N ALA A 1061 22.19 -38.37 18.87
CA ALA A 1061 22.92 -39.60 19.14
C ALA A 1061 24.42 -39.35 19.31
N THR A 1062 25.00 -38.43 18.53
CA THR A 1062 26.38 -37.97 18.71
C THR A 1062 26.58 -37.32 20.08
N ALA A 1063 25.70 -36.39 20.47
CA ALA A 1063 25.75 -35.73 21.78
C ALA A 1063 25.49 -36.68 22.97
N LEU A 1064 24.79 -37.80 22.74
CA LEU A 1064 24.56 -38.87 23.71
C LEU A 1064 25.66 -39.96 23.68
N GLU A 1065 26.72 -39.78 22.90
CA GLU A 1065 27.84 -40.73 22.75
C GLU A 1065 27.40 -42.12 22.25
N ARG A 1066 26.37 -42.17 21.39
CA ARG A 1066 25.84 -43.40 20.78
C ARG A 1066 26.35 -43.56 19.34
N GLY A 1067 27.66 -43.81 19.19
CA GLY A 1067 28.38 -43.77 17.90
C GLY A 1067 27.73 -44.56 16.75
N GLU A 1068 27.33 -45.82 16.95
CA GLU A 1068 26.70 -46.63 15.89
C GLU A 1068 25.34 -46.05 15.44
N LEU A 1069 24.50 -45.61 16.39
CA LEU A 1069 23.21 -45.00 16.07
C LEU A 1069 23.40 -43.63 15.40
N ALA A 1070 24.38 -42.85 15.86
CA ALA A 1070 24.74 -41.58 15.24
C ALA A 1070 25.14 -41.78 13.77
N ARG A 1071 26.03 -42.74 13.50
CA ARG A 1071 26.48 -43.07 12.14
C ARG A 1071 25.30 -43.50 11.25
N ALA A 1072 24.45 -44.42 11.74
CA ALA A 1072 23.29 -44.90 10.98
C ALA A 1072 22.34 -43.76 10.57
N HIS A 1073 21.97 -42.89 11.51
CA HIS A 1073 21.08 -41.76 11.23
C HIS A 1073 21.74 -40.71 10.31
N LEU A 1074 23.04 -40.44 10.48
CA LEU A 1074 23.76 -39.49 9.62
C LEU A 1074 23.97 -40.03 8.19
N GLU A 1075 24.23 -41.33 8.02
CA GLU A 1075 24.25 -42.00 6.71
C GLU A 1075 22.90 -41.88 6.02
N ARG A 1076 21.82 -42.10 6.77
CA ARG A 1076 20.46 -41.94 6.25
C ARG A 1076 20.16 -40.49 5.84
N ALA A 1077 20.56 -39.52 6.66
CA ALA A 1077 20.42 -38.10 6.35
C ALA A 1077 21.23 -37.72 5.10
N LEU A 1078 22.45 -38.27 4.95
CA LEU A 1078 23.31 -38.05 3.79
C LEU A 1078 22.65 -38.59 2.51
N GLU A 1079 22.11 -39.81 2.55
CA GLU A 1079 21.38 -40.41 1.43
C GLU A 1079 20.15 -39.58 1.04
N CYS A 1080 19.35 -39.16 2.03
CA CYS A 1080 18.20 -38.27 1.80
C CYS A 1080 18.63 -36.97 1.13
N GLY A 1081 19.65 -36.28 1.66
CA GLY A 1081 20.14 -35.02 1.11
C GLY A 1081 20.70 -35.17 -0.31
N GLN A 1082 21.39 -36.27 -0.62
CA GLN A 1082 21.88 -36.54 -1.98
C GLN A 1082 20.73 -36.80 -2.95
N ARG A 1083 19.74 -37.60 -2.54
CA ARG A 1083 18.56 -37.93 -3.35
C ARG A 1083 17.70 -36.69 -3.63
N SER A 1084 17.42 -35.89 -2.61
CA SER A 1084 16.63 -34.66 -2.79
C SER A 1084 17.46 -33.54 -3.42
N GLY A 1085 18.79 -33.64 -3.42
CA GLY A 1085 19.74 -32.63 -3.88
C GLY A 1085 19.79 -31.42 -2.94
N SER A 1086 19.63 -31.66 -1.64
CA SER A 1086 19.78 -30.69 -0.56
C SER A 1086 21.26 -30.59 -0.14
N LEU A 1087 21.96 -29.59 -0.67
CA LEU A 1087 23.38 -29.39 -0.38
C LEU A 1087 23.64 -29.12 1.11
N LEU A 1088 22.74 -28.42 1.80
CA LEU A 1088 22.87 -28.15 3.23
C LEU A 1088 22.80 -29.45 4.05
N VAL A 1089 21.81 -30.31 3.77
CA VAL A 1089 21.66 -31.59 4.49
C VAL A 1089 22.86 -32.49 4.22
N THR A 1090 23.29 -32.60 2.95
CA THR A 1090 24.47 -33.39 2.57
C THR A 1090 25.72 -32.90 3.30
N ALA A 1091 25.96 -31.59 3.36
CA ALA A 1091 27.13 -31.02 4.04
C ALA A 1091 27.09 -31.28 5.56
N HIS A 1092 25.96 -31.02 6.21
CA HIS A 1092 25.80 -31.23 7.65
C HIS A 1092 25.91 -32.71 8.04
N ALA A 1093 25.33 -33.62 7.26
CA ALA A 1093 25.42 -35.06 7.48
C ALA A 1093 26.85 -35.58 7.28
N ALA A 1094 27.52 -35.16 6.20
CA ALA A 1094 28.91 -35.55 5.92
C ALA A 1094 29.89 -35.03 6.99
N ALA A 1095 29.71 -33.79 7.46
CA ALA A 1095 30.51 -33.24 8.56
C ALA A 1095 30.31 -34.04 9.86
N GLY A 1096 29.05 -34.42 10.16
CA GLY A 1096 28.74 -35.31 11.27
C GLY A 1096 29.44 -36.67 11.14
N LEU A 1097 29.37 -37.31 9.98
CA LEU A 1097 30.03 -38.60 9.74
C LEU A 1097 31.56 -38.50 9.87
N ALA A 1098 32.16 -37.43 9.35
CA ALA A 1098 33.61 -37.20 9.46
C ALA A 1098 34.08 -37.17 10.93
N SER A 1099 33.26 -36.65 11.85
CA SER A 1099 33.57 -36.65 13.29
C SER A 1099 33.60 -38.06 13.92
N HIS A 1100 32.93 -39.04 13.30
CA HIS A 1100 32.94 -40.45 13.71
C HIS A 1100 33.98 -41.30 12.95
N VAL A 1101 34.42 -40.88 11.76
CA VAL A 1101 35.49 -41.54 10.98
C VAL A 1101 36.89 -41.24 11.57
N ALA A 1102 37.03 -40.20 12.38
CA ALA A 1102 38.28 -39.81 13.03
C ALA A 1102 38.64 -40.62 14.30
N ALA A 1103 37.83 -41.60 14.72
CA ALA A 1103 38.16 -42.48 15.84
C ALA A 1103 38.96 -43.70 15.36
N PRO A 1104 40.25 -43.88 15.74
CA PRO A 1104 40.95 -45.13 15.48
C PRO A 1104 40.24 -46.29 16.20
N PRO A 1105 40.29 -47.54 15.68
CA PRO A 1105 39.76 -48.68 16.39
C PRO A 1105 40.43 -48.75 17.77
N PRO A 1106 39.67 -49.02 18.86
CA PRO A 1106 40.26 -49.12 20.18
C PRO A 1106 41.33 -50.22 20.15
N ALA A 1107 42.54 -49.87 20.60
CA ALA A 1107 43.54 -50.87 20.96
C ALA A 1107 42.91 -51.83 21.99
N PRO A 1108 43.27 -53.13 21.98
CA PRO A 1108 42.72 -54.07 22.96
C PRO A 1108 42.92 -53.52 24.37
N SER A 1109 41.80 -53.21 25.04
CA SER A 1109 41.82 -52.69 26.41
C SER A 1109 42.58 -53.68 27.30
N PRO A 1110 43.58 -53.24 28.07
CA PRO A 1110 44.31 -54.12 28.97
C PRO A 1110 43.34 -54.84 29.90
N THR A 1111 43.43 -56.17 29.93
CA THR A 1111 42.48 -57.00 30.70
C THR A 1111 42.74 -56.82 32.19
N LEU A 1112 41.75 -56.32 32.92
CA LEU A 1112 41.80 -56.26 34.38
C LEU A 1112 41.64 -57.68 34.95
N THR A 1113 42.60 -58.14 35.75
CA THR A 1113 42.50 -59.41 36.47
C THR A 1113 42.65 -59.19 37.97
N LEU A 1114 41.76 -59.81 38.75
CA LEU A 1114 41.79 -59.78 40.21
C LEU A 1114 41.92 -61.22 40.73
N VAL A 1115 43.06 -61.51 41.35
CA VAL A 1115 43.35 -62.83 41.94
C VAL A 1115 43.54 -62.66 43.44
N ARG A 1116 42.83 -63.47 44.24
CA ARG A 1116 42.97 -63.46 45.70
C ARG A 1116 44.13 -64.39 46.10
N GLU A 1117 45.07 -63.86 46.87
CA GLU A 1117 46.22 -64.60 47.41
C GLU A 1117 46.26 -64.36 48.93
N GLU A 1118 45.85 -65.38 49.69
CA GLU A 1118 45.66 -65.32 51.15
C GLU A 1118 44.80 -64.11 51.61
N ASN A 1119 45.46 -63.08 52.16
CA ASN A 1119 44.84 -61.87 52.73
C ASN A 1119 44.94 -60.63 51.82
N LEU A 1120 45.45 -60.78 50.60
CA LEU A 1120 45.64 -59.71 49.62
C LEU A 1120 44.97 -60.08 48.28
N TRP A 1121 44.57 -59.06 47.52
CA TRP A 1121 44.15 -59.17 46.14
C TRP A 1121 45.25 -58.61 45.24
N ARG A 1122 45.73 -59.44 44.32
CA ARG A 1122 46.58 -59.02 43.21
C ARG A 1122 45.68 -58.47 42.11
N VAL A 1123 45.77 -57.17 41.87
CA VAL A 1123 45.04 -56.46 40.82
C VAL A 1123 46.01 -56.15 39.70
N THR A 1124 45.83 -56.76 38.53
CA THR A 1124 46.69 -56.56 37.35
C THR A 1124 45.91 -55.90 36.23
N PHE A 1125 46.43 -54.79 35.68
CA PHE A 1125 45.84 -54.05 34.57
C PHE A 1125 46.95 -53.65 33.59
N GLY A 1126 47.03 -54.34 32.45
CA GLY A 1126 48.16 -54.21 31.52
C GLY A 1126 49.44 -54.72 32.18
N GLU A 1127 50.52 -53.92 32.15
CA GLU A 1127 51.79 -54.25 32.83
C GLU A 1127 51.82 -53.88 34.32
N ARG A 1128 50.74 -53.29 34.85
CA ARG A 1128 50.70 -52.81 36.24
C ARG A 1128 50.10 -53.85 37.16
N THR A 1129 50.78 -54.14 38.27
CA THR A 1129 50.27 -55.03 39.33
C THR A 1129 50.34 -54.33 40.68
N LEU A 1130 49.22 -54.32 41.41
CA LEU A 1130 49.13 -53.76 42.76
C LEU A 1130 48.41 -54.71 43.73
N TRP A 1131 48.65 -54.52 45.03
CA TRP A 1131 48.17 -55.40 46.08
C TRP A 1131 47.22 -54.66 47.02
N VAL A 1132 45.96 -55.11 47.08
CA VAL A 1132 44.93 -54.50 47.93
C VAL A 1132 44.56 -55.47 49.06
N ARG A 1133 44.47 -54.98 50.30
CA ARG A 1133 43.96 -55.78 51.42
C ARG A 1133 42.55 -56.29 51.16
N ASP A 1134 42.32 -57.54 51.52
CA ASP A 1134 41.02 -58.20 51.34
C ASP A 1134 39.85 -57.44 51.98
N ALA A 1135 38.74 -57.39 51.26
CA ALA A 1135 37.49 -56.77 51.67
C ALA A 1135 36.35 -57.31 50.81
N LYS A 1136 35.12 -57.36 51.38
CA LYS A 1136 33.92 -57.84 50.66
C LYS A 1136 33.69 -57.12 49.32
N GLY A 1137 34.04 -55.84 49.23
CA GLY A 1137 33.96 -55.08 47.98
C GLY A 1137 34.89 -55.56 46.86
N MET A 1138 36.08 -56.10 47.21
CA MET A 1138 37.02 -56.67 46.24
C MET A 1138 36.48 -57.96 45.62
N ALA A 1139 35.75 -58.76 46.41
CA ALA A 1139 35.08 -59.96 45.91
C ALA A 1139 33.91 -59.63 44.97
N TYR A 1140 33.09 -58.60 45.27
CA TYR A 1140 32.07 -58.12 44.33
C TYR A 1140 32.67 -57.61 43.03
N LEU A 1141 33.76 -56.83 43.12
CA LEU A 1141 34.46 -56.32 41.96
C LEU A 1141 35.06 -57.47 41.12
N ALA A 1142 35.64 -58.48 41.76
CA ALA A 1142 36.18 -59.65 41.07
C ALA A 1142 35.10 -60.49 40.36
N GLU A 1143 33.90 -60.62 40.94
CA GLU A 1143 32.76 -61.30 40.28
C GLU A 1143 32.30 -60.55 39.04
N LEU A 1144 32.18 -59.22 39.13
CA LEU A 1144 31.81 -58.37 37.99
C LEU A 1144 32.89 -58.39 36.89
N VAL A 1145 34.18 -58.37 37.27
CA VAL A 1145 35.29 -58.43 36.31
C VAL A 1145 35.40 -59.79 35.62
N ARG A 1146 34.97 -60.88 36.27
CA ARG A 1146 34.90 -62.21 35.64
C ARG A 1146 33.82 -62.31 34.56
N ARG A 1147 32.79 -61.47 34.63
CA ARG A 1147 31.64 -61.45 33.72
C ARG A 1147 31.43 -60.06 33.10
N PRO A 1148 32.38 -59.59 32.29
CA PRO A 1148 32.31 -58.27 31.71
C PRO A 1148 31.05 -58.12 30.83
N GLY A 1149 30.32 -57.01 30.99
CA GLY A 1149 29.09 -56.72 30.26
C GLY A 1149 27.82 -57.45 30.76
N GLU A 1150 27.93 -58.41 31.67
CA GLU A 1150 26.77 -59.12 32.24
C GLU A 1150 26.12 -58.29 33.37
N SER A 1151 24.81 -58.06 33.27
CA SER A 1151 24.04 -57.37 34.32
C SER A 1151 23.63 -58.33 35.44
N ILE A 1152 24.30 -58.25 36.59
CA ILE A 1152 24.05 -59.15 37.73
C ILE A 1152 23.17 -58.45 38.77
N HIS A 1153 22.03 -59.05 39.14
CA HIS A 1153 21.14 -58.48 40.16
C HIS A 1153 21.85 -58.41 41.52
N VAL A 1154 21.60 -57.38 42.32
CA VAL A 1154 22.33 -57.14 43.58
C VAL A 1154 22.20 -58.30 44.59
N ALA A 1155 21.05 -58.97 44.62
CA ALA A 1155 20.85 -60.15 45.46
C ALA A 1155 21.67 -61.35 44.99
N GLN A 1156 21.80 -61.55 43.67
CA GLN A 1156 22.63 -62.60 43.08
C GLN A 1156 24.12 -62.31 43.29
N LEU A 1157 24.55 -61.06 43.12
CA LEU A 1157 25.93 -60.64 43.38
C LEU A 1157 26.30 -60.78 44.87
N ALA A 1158 25.35 -60.47 45.77
CA ALA A 1158 25.53 -60.69 47.19
C ALA A 1158 25.60 -62.18 47.55
N GLY A 1159 24.74 -63.02 46.96
CA GLY A 1159 24.72 -64.48 47.16
C GLY A 1159 25.97 -65.18 46.64
N ALA A 1160 26.46 -64.80 45.45
CA ALA A 1160 27.67 -65.36 44.83
C ALA A 1160 28.93 -65.16 45.67
N VAL A 1161 29.00 -64.08 46.45
CA VAL A 1161 30.14 -63.76 47.33
C VAL A 1161 29.94 -64.26 48.78
N ALA A 1162 28.69 -64.43 49.23
CA ALA A 1162 28.37 -64.85 50.60
C ALA A 1162 28.15 -66.36 50.77
N GLY A 1163 27.94 -67.12 49.68
CA GLY A 1163 27.80 -68.58 49.73
C GLY A 1163 26.44 -69.10 50.18
N GLU A 1164 25.39 -68.26 50.21
CA GLU A 1164 24.01 -68.65 50.54
C GLU A 1164 23.06 -68.26 49.40
N GLU A 1165 22.26 -69.22 48.92
CA GLU A 1165 21.10 -68.93 48.05
C GLU A 1165 20.00 -68.25 48.87
N LEU A 1166 19.70 -67.00 48.53
CA LEU A 1166 18.61 -66.24 49.16
C LEU A 1166 17.39 -66.26 48.22
N PRO A 1167 16.22 -66.75 48.67
CA PRO A 1167 15.03 -66.81 47.83
C PRO A 1167 14.50 -65.41 47.47
N ILE A 1168 14.05 -65.29 46.22
CA ILE A 1168 13.40 -64.10 45.66
C ILE A 1168 11.92 -64.17 46.00
N GLU A 1169 11.48 -63.65 47.15
CA GLU A 1169 10.12 -63.12 47.38
C GLU A 1169 9.93 -62.57 48.81
N GLY A 1170 9.20 -61.45 48.93
CA GLY A 1170 8.75 -60.88 50.22
C GLY A 1170 8.24 -59.43 50.13
N ASP A 1171 6.92 -59.25 50.20
CA ASP A 1171 6.13 -57.99 50.15
C ASP A 1171 6.15 -57.24 51.51
N ALA A 1172 6.27 -55.89 51.51
CA ALA A 1172 6.33 -55.06 52.72
C ALA A 1172 5.01 -54.32 53.07
N GLY A 1173 3.88 -54.66 52.44
CA GLY A 1173 2.58 -54.09 52.77
C GLY A 1173 2.33 -52.68 52.21
N GLU A 1174 1.17 -52.09 52.51
CA GLU A 1174 0.68 -50.82 51.93
C GLU A 1174 1.46 -49.59 52.46
N MET A 1175 1.72 -48.59 51.60
CA MET A 1175 2.49 -47.37 51.95
C MET A 1175 1.82 -46.45 52.99
N LEU A 1176 0.49 -46.44 53.05
CA LEU A 1176 -0.32 -45.75 54.05
C LEU A 1176 -1.43 -46.70 54.50
N ASP A 1177 -1.61 -46.85 55.81
CA ASP A 1177 -2.67 -47.72 56.32
C ASP A 1177 -4.08 -47.19 55.97
N ALA A 1178 -5.07 -48.07 56.02
CA ALA A 1178 -6.44 -47.72 55.64
C ALA A 1178 -7.05 -46.61 56.51
N ARG A 1179 -6.57 -46.43 57.74
CA ARG A 1179 -7.08 -45.43 58.68
C ARG A 1179 -6.53 -44.04 58.34
N ALA A 1180 -5.23 -43.93 58.08
CA ALA A 1180 -4.58 -42.68 57.68
C ALA A 1180 -5.14 -42.13 56.37
N ARG A 1181 -5.43 -43.01 55.39
CA ARG A 1181 -6.08 -42.60 54.13
C ARG A 1181 -7.48 -42.06 54.35
N ALA A 1182 -8.29 -42.73 55.18
CA ALA A 1182 -9.64 -42.27 55.50
C ALA A 1182 -9.61 -40.90 56.21
N GLU A 1183 -8.67 -40.69 57.14
CA GLU A 1183 -8.49 -39.41 57.85
C GLU A 1183 -8.04 -38.30 56.90
N TYR A 1184 -7.16 -38.58 55.92
CA TYR A 1184 -6.72 -37.61 54.92
C TYR A 1184 -7.82 -37.24 53.93
N HIS A 1185 -8.59 -38.20 53.42
CA HIS A 1185 -9.75 -37.94 52.54
C HIS A 1185 -10.81 -37.10 53.28
N ALA A 1186 -11.14 -37.44 54.53
CA ALA A 1186 -12.09 -36.68 55.34
C ALA A 1186 -11.62 -35.24 55.62
N ARG A 1187 -10.31 -35.05 55.88
CA ARG A 1187 -9.72 -33.72 56.08
C ARG A 1187 -9.73 -32.90 54.80
N LEU A 1188 -9.46 -33.53 53.65
CA LEU A 1188 -9.50 -32.89 52.34
C LEU A 1188 -10.90 -32.35 52.03
N GLU A 1189 -11.94 -33.16 52.27
CA GLU A 1189 -13.33 -32.78 52.01
C GLU A 1189 -13.80 -31.62 52.89
N ILE A 1190 -13.35 -31.58 54.16
CA ILE A 1190 -13.62 -30.46 55.08
C ILE A 1190 -12.94 -29.17 54.57
N LEU A 1191 -11.67 -29.26 54.16
CA LEU A 1191 -10.90 -28.10 53.71
C LEU A 1191 -11.41 -27.56 52.37
N GLU A 1192 -11.80 -28.43 51.43
CA GLU A 1192 -12.33 -28.04 50.12
C GLU A 1192 -13.69 -27.33 50.26
N ARG A 1193 -14.57 -27.80 51.16
CA ARG A 1193 -15.83 -27.09 51.48
C ARG A 1193 -15.56 -25.74 52.14
N ALA A 1194 -14.63 -25.68 53.09
CA ALA A 1194 -14.25 -24.42 53.75
C ALA A 1194 -13.62 -23.40 52.77
N LEU A 1195 -13.00 -23.88 51.68
CA LEU A 1195 -12.36 -23.03 50.67
C LEU A 1195 -13.36 -22.29 49.76
N ILE A 1196 -14.57 -22.81 49.61
CA ILE A 1196 -15.62 -22.22 48.77
C ILE A 1196 -16.11 -20.89 49.36
N ASP A 1197 -16.14 -20.78 50.69
CA ASP A 1197 -16.66 -19.62 51.41
C ASP A 1197 -15.56 -18.68 51.95
N ALA A 1198 -14.28 -18.96 51.66
CA ALA A 1198 -13.14 -18.24 52.24
C ALA A 1198 -12.63 -17.08 51.35
N GLU A 1199 -12.50 -15.88 51.92
CA GLU A 1199 -11.87 -14.73 51.26
C GLU A 1199 -10.37 -14.97 50.95
N ALA A 1200 -9.87 -14.37 49.86
CA ALA A 1200 -8.57 -14.69 49.25
C ALA A 1200 -7.35 -14.68 50.19
N ARG A 1201 -7.36 -13.86 51.26
CA ARG A 1201 -6.25 -13.78 52.23
C ARG A 1201 -6.28 -14.89 53.30
N ASN A 1202 -7.46 -15.43 53.62
CA ASN A 1202 -7.63 -16.51 54.61
C ASN A 1202 -7.58 -17.91 53.97
N ALA A 1203 -7.70 -18.00 52.64
CA ALA A 1203 -7.67 -19.27 51.90
C ALA A 1203 -6.25 -19.84 51.68
N GLN A 1204 -5.20 -19.03 51.84
CA GLN A 1204 -3.83 -19.45 51.48
C GLN A 1204 -3.24 -20.58 52.34
N PRO A 1205 -3.43 -20.60 53.68
CA PRO A 1205 -3.00 -21.74 54.51
C PRO A 1205 -3.78 -23.02 54.18
N MET A 1206 -5.08 -22.90 53.94
CA MET A 1206 -5.96 -24.02 53.58
C MET A 1206 -5.61 -24.61 52.21
N ARG A 1207 -5.27 -23.77 51.23
CA ARG A 1207 -4.78 -24.22 49.91
C ARG A 1207 -3.48 -25.01 50.01
N ALA A 1208 -2.54 -24.55 50.83
CA ALA A 1208 -1.29 -25.26 51.06
C ALA A 1208 -1.51 -26.63 51.74
N GLU A 1209 -2.44 -26.72 52.70
CA GLU A 1209 -2.80 -27.99 53.35
C GLU A 1209 -3.50 -28.95 52.38
N VAL A 1210 -4.38 -28.45 51.50
CA VAL A 1210 -5.04 -29.24 50.42
C VAL A 1210 -4.01 -29.79 49.43
N GLU A 1211 -3.07 -28.96 48.96
CA GLU A 1211 -2.00 -29.40 48.06
C GLU A 1211 -1.12 -30.47 48.70
N PHE A 1212 -0.78 -30.32 49.97
CA PHE A 1212 -0.01 -31.32 50.72
C PHE A 1212 -0.76 -32.66 50.84
N LEU A 1213 -2.02 -32.65 51.26
CA LEU A 1213 -2.83 -33.87 51.43
C LEU A 1213 -3.08 -34.59 50.08
N ARG A 1214 -3.32 -33.84 49.00
CA ARG A 1214 -3.44 -34.41 47.64
C ARG A 1214 -2.13 -35.06 47.18
N ALA A 1215 -0.99 -34.44 47.47
CA ALA A 1215 0.32 -35.00 47.14
C ALA A 1215 0.61 -36.29 47.93
N GLU A 1216 0.27 -36.35 49.22
CA GLU A 1216 0.47 -37.57 50.04
C GLU A 1216 -0.47 -38.71 49.64
N LEU A 1217 -1.76 -38.43 49.35
CA LEU A 1217 -2.68 -39.44 48.83
C LEU A 1217 -2.26 -39.95 47.45
N SER A 1218 -1.80 -39.07 46.56
CA SER A 1218 -1.30 -39.44 45.22
C SER A 1218 -0.05 -40.33 45.26
N ARG A 1219 0.77 -40.21 46.31
CA ARG A 1219 1.93 -41.07 46.54
C ARG A 1219 1.55 -42.48 46.99
N ALA A 1220 0.47 -42.62 47.76
CA ALA A 1220 0.04 -43.90 48.31
C ALA A 1220 -1.09 -44.59 47.53
N GLU A 1221 -1.72 -43.93 46.56
CA GLU A 1221 -2.80 -44.50 45.74
C GLU A 1221 -2.42 -44.54 44.24
N GLY A 1222 -2.86 -45.57 43.53
CA GLY A 1222 -2.79 -45.68 42.07
C GLY A 1222 -4.05 -45.13 41.39
N LEU A 1223 -4.08 -45.16 40.05
CA LEU A 1223 -5.28 -44.84 39.27
C LEU A 1223 -6.45 -45.73 39.72
N GLY A 1224 -7.52 -45.11 40.24
CA GLY A 1224 -8.71 -45.80 40.77
C GLY A 1224 -8.72 -46.08 42.28
N GLY A 1225 -7.89 -45.41 43.09
CA GLY A 1225 -7.98 -45.44 44.57
C GLY A 1225 -7.40 -46.70 45.23
N ARG A 1226 -6.66 -47.53 44.50
CA ARG A 1226 -6.00 -48.74 45.04
C ARG A 1226 -4.68 -48.39 45.73
N ALA A 1227 -4.40 -48.98 46.88
CA ALA A 1227 -3.17 -48.74 47.64
C ALA A 1227 -1.92 -49.17 46.85
N ARG A 1228 -0.88 -48.33 46.83
CA ARG A 1228 0.47 -48.71 46.40
C ARG A 1228 1.17 -49.45 47.54
N ARG A 1229 1.82 -50.57 47.20
CA ARG A 1229 2.60 -51.39 48.14
C ARG A 1229 4.06 -50.92 48.19
N ALA A 1230 4.68 -50.99 49.36
CA ALA A 1230 6.11 -50.73 49.53
C ALA A 1230 6.93 -51.99 49.24
N LEU A 1231 8.08 -51.83 48.59
CA LEU A 1231 9.25 -52.73 48.68
C LEU A 1231 10.40 -51.83 49.17
N ASP A 1232 11.44 -52.28 49.87
CA ASP A 1232 12.40 -53.16 49.22
C ASP A 1232 13.58 -53.61 50.15
N ARG A 1233 13.69 -54.91 50.41
CA ARG A 1233 14.92 -55.55 50.95
C ARG A 1233 16.08 -55.46 49.94
N ASN A 1234 15.78 -55.36 48.64
CA ASN A 1234 16.79 -55.14 47.59
C ASN A 1234 17.36 -53.73 47.62
N GLU A 1235 16.64 -52.72 48.13
CA GLU A 1235 17.18 -51.36 48.25
C GLU A 1235 18.27 -51.29 49.34
N ARG A 1236 18.08 -52.01 50.46
CA ARG A 1236 19.15 -52.13 51.48
C ARG A 1236 20.36 -52.89 50.94
N LEU A 1237 20.13 -53.94 50.14
CA LEU A 1237 21.21 -54.69 49.48
C LEU A 1237 21.92 -53.82 48.43
N ARG A 1238 21.18 -53.05 47.63
CA ARG A 1238 21.67 -52.06 46.66
C ARG A 1238 22.61 -51.08 47.32
N GLN A 1239 22.17 -50.44 48.41
CA GLN A 1239 22.97 -49.46 49.14
C GLN A 1239 24.24 -50.09 49.73
N SER A 1240 24.14 -51.29 50.31
CA SER A 1240 25.26 -52.01 50.92
C SER A 1240 26.32 -52.45 49.90
N VAL A 1241 25.90 -53.07 48.79
CA VAL A 1241 26.80 -53.52 47.72
C VAL A 1241 27.44 -52.34 47.01
N THR A 1242 26.66 -51.29 46.72
CA THR A 1242 27.18 -50.06 46.10
C THR A 1242 28.25 -49.41 46.96
N LYS A 1243 28.01 -49.27 48.28
CA LYS A 1243 29.00 -48.71 49.20
C LYS A 1243 30.30 -49.52 49.21
N ARG A 1244 30.20 -50.85 49.29
CA ARG A 1244 31.36 -51.75 49.33
C ARG A 1244 32.15 -51.75 48.02
N LEU A 1245 31.49 -51.68 46.86
CA LEU A 1245 32.14 -51.53 45.56
C LEU A 1245 32.91 -50.20 45.47
N ARG A 1246 32.31 -49.09 45.90
CA ARG A 1246 33.01 -47.79 45.95
C ARG A 1246 34.21 -47.82 46.90
N ASP A 1247 34.09 -48.43 48.08
CA ASP A 1247 35.20 -48.55 49.03
C ASP A 1247 36.36 -49.37 48.44
N ALA A 1248 36.06 -50.44 47.70
CA ALA A 1248 37.06 -51.26 47.01
C ALA A 1248 37.78 -50.48 45.90
N ILE A 1249 37.02 -49.76 45.05
CA ILE A 1249 37.58 -48.90 44.00
C ILE A 1249 38.42 -47.78 44.62
N GLY A 1250 37.98 -47.19 45.74
CA GLY A 1250 38.75 -46.17 46.47
C GLY A 1250 40.08 -46.69 47.02
N LYS A 1251 40.14 -47.95 47.47
CA LYS A 1251 41.40 -48.58 47.89
C LYS A 1251 42.37 -48.81 46.72
N ILE A 1252 41.85 -49.12 45.53
CA ILE A 1252 42.66 -49.21 44.30
C ILE A 1252 43.15 -47.81 43.91
N ALA A 1253 42.26 -46.81 43.95
CA ALA A 1253 42.58 -45.41 43.63
C ALA A 1253 43.68 -44.81 44.51
N ALA A 1254 43.78 -45.25 45.77
CA ALA A 1254 44.84 -44.80 46.68
C ALA A 1254 46.26 -45.27 46.26
N GLN A 1255 46.37 -46.34 45.47
CA GLN A 1255 47.66 -46.88 44.99
C GLN A 1255 47.88 -46.61 43.50
N ASP A 1256 46.83 -46.64 42.68
CA ASP A 1256 46.84 -46.21 41.27
C ASP A 1256 45.60 -45.33 41.01
N PRO A 1257 45.75 -44.00 41.11
CA PRO A 1257 44.65 -43.06 40.88
C PRO A 1257 44.02 -43.18 39.49
N ALA A 1258 44.82 -43.54 38.47
CA ALA A 1258 44.35 -43.67 37.10
C ALA A 1258 43.48 -44.93 36.92
N LEU A 1259 43.88 -46.05 37.50
CA LEU A 1259 43.06 -47.28 37.50
C LEU A 1259 41.80 -47.10 38.35
N GLY A 1260 41.89 -46.41 39.48
CA GLY A 1260 40.76 -46.06 40.33
C GLY A 1260 39.70 -45.24 39.60
N ALA A 1261 40.10 -44.16 38.92
CA ALA A 1261 39.19 -43.33 38.12
C ALA A 1261 38.51 -44.13 37.00
N ARG A 1262 39.26 -44.99 36.31
CA ARG A 1262 38.70 -45.85 35.25
C ARG A 1262 37.67 -46.84 35.79
N LEU A 1263 37.96 -47.49 36.92
CA LEU A 1263 37.03 -48.41 37.57
C LEU A 1263 35.75 -47.72 38.05
N SER A 1264 35.83 -46.47 38.52
CA SER A 1264 34.65 -45.67 38.89
C SER A 1264 33.72 -45.38 37.71
N CYS A 1265 34.27 -45.25 36.48
CA CYS A 1265 33.48 -45.10 35.26
C CYS A 1265 32.99 -46.45 34.70
N ALA A 1266 33.80 -47.50 34.81
CA ALA A 1266 33.54 -48.82 34.24
C ALA A 1266 32.55 -49.67 35.05
N VAL A 1267 32.38 -49.40 36.35
CA VAL A 1267 31.44 -50.14 37.22
C VAL A 1267 30.18 -49.33 37.43
N SER A 1268 29.06 -49.80 36.87
CA SER A 1268 27.72 -49.23 37.11
C SER A 1268 27.04 -49.99 38.25
N THR A 1269 26.51 -49.26 39.24
CA THR A 1269 25.83 -49.83 40.40
C THR A 1269 24.37 -49.39 40.47
N GLY A 1270 23.44 -50.34 40.53
CA GLY A 1270 22.00 -50.13 40.70
C GLY A 1270 21.34 -51.37 41.29
N ALA A 1271 20.06 -51.62 40.96
CA ALA A 1271 19.42 -52.92 41.26
C ALA A 1271 20.18 -54.08 40.57
N TYR A 1272 20.82 -53.78 39.44
CA TYR A 1272 21.80 -54.60 38.75
C TYR A 1272 23.15 -53.90 38.76
N CYS A 1273 24.24 -54.66 38.89
CA CYS A 1273 25.60 -54.16 38.80
C CYS A 1273 26.27 -54.74 37.55
N VAL A 1274 27.05 -53.90 36.85
CA VAL A 1274 27.76 -54.23 35.60
C VAL A 1274 29.19 -53.71 35.68
N TYR A 1275 30.13 -54.49 35.16
CA TYR A 1275 31.45 -54.00 34.78
C TYR A 1275 31.59 -53.97 33.26
N SER A 1276 31.82 -52.78 32.70
CA SER A 1276 32.06 -52.56 31.28
C SER A 1276 33.56 -52.53 30.99
N GLN A 1277 34.02 -53.33 30.02
CA GLN A 1277 35.43 -53.41 29.61
C GLN A 1277 35.95 -52.21 28.79
N THR A 1278 35.09 -51.21 28.54
CA THR A 1278 35.39 -50.03 27.71
C THR A 1278 36.63 -49.26 28.16
#